data_AF-A0A0E0BG77-F1
#
_entry.id   AF-A0A0E0BG77-F1
#
_cell.length_a   1.000
_cell.length_b   1.000
_cell.length_c   1.000
_cell.angle_alpha   90.00
_cell.angle_beta   90.00
_cell.angle_gamma   90.00
#
_symmetry.space_group_name_H-M   'P 1'
#
loop_
_entity.id
_entity.type
_entity.pdbx_description
1 polymer ?
#
loop_
_entity_poly.entity_id
_entity_poly.type
_entity_poly.pdbx_seq_one_letter_code
_entity_poly.pdbx_strand_id
1 'polypeptide(L)'
;MGYGPRPSEGASSVIEEDGRSSFHLTLNPKRPLIAEGHQMAASNTTKKGGGGGGGGPAIGIDLGTTYSCVAVRRRYRSEAITNDQGNRITPSCVAFTAADRFVGDAAAQPHQHHLRDKSVQEDIKLWPFKVIAGRDDRPMIVVRHEGKEKQFEPEEISAMVLSKLRDAAVAYLGEPVTDAVITVPVYFNAQREATLDAAAIAGLNVMRIINEPSAAAIAYGLDKMPPPPPPPPPPLASGGGAAGRMVLIFDHGGGTLDVSLLNIGRPGNNNNSDNGSFEFEVKAVAGDTHLGGADFDNAMVKHCINEFIRKNGVAAEGIWSNQKAIRRLRTACERAKRMLSFTTHASIEVDSLHDGIDFCGKMSRSRFEELNKELFVKCVKAVKKCLEDAKMDKNAVDDVVLVGGSSRIPKLQSMIHDFFDEKKLRRNVSPDEAVAYGAAIQASVLNGDADEADDKKQVMILRDITPLSLGIGVNNDHTMSVVIPRNTFIPTKNVRRYTTQFDNQTGASIDVFEGESASTLDNNLLGKFVLSGILPAPRGVPQIDVTFDFDASGVLHVSAEDMGTGRRNFITITNHSGRLKKEEVERMAREARSYNRKRKRPRSSLQMNSGNLLISHRRLWRPHSTPTRVRRQRSGPQSSASSSVSTSTGSTHAILGLELGLRPRRVVRPRRSSIPTLPVLNLKASSSSAKRQRRHGQLVSIATVFQMAATSGNGKQGGGGGPAVGIDLGTTYSCVAVWRHDRSEVIANDQGNRLTPSCVAFADYDDDERFVGDAAVNQAALNPSNTIFEVKRLIGRRFSDESVQQDIKLWPFKVVAGREDKPMIMVRHEGKEKQFMPEEISSMVLAKMRETAEVYLGKTVKNAVITVPVYFNNAQRQATIDAGAIAGLNVMRIINEPAAAALAYGLEQMPVSNKGRMVLVFDLGGGTFDVSLLNIDPGVNPDMGLFEVKATAGDTHLGGADFDNELVNYSLREFKRKHGSMDIESNQKALRRLRTACKRAKRMLSSMAQTTIEVDSLHQGIDFRVIITRSRFEELNKDLFGKCMVAMENCLRDAKVDKGSVDDVVLVGGSTRIPKVQKMLSEFFDGKELCRSINPDEAVACGAAIQASVLCGGTDDKRLVDMLLRDVTPLSLGIEAEDDSMSCIMSVVIPRNTAIPTKKVAEGFTTRYDNQISVTCKVYEGESASIKDNNLLGEFDLCGILQAPRGVPRLDVTFDIDANGVLNVSAEDKDTGQKNSITISNRSGRLNKEEIERMALEAERYKMNRIKQLQIEPVQGN
;
A
#
# COMPACT_ATOMS: atom_id res chain seq x y z
N MET A 1 -36.32 -52.26 45.78
CA MET A 1 -35.92 -53.67 45.55
C MET A 1 -35.46 -53.77 44.11
N GLY A 2 -34.31 -54.32 43.72
CA GLY A 2 -33.12 -54.88 44.41
C GLY A 2 -32.13 -55.34 43.31
N TYR A 3 -30.84 -55.59 43.51
CA TYR A 3 -29.99 -55.67 44.70
C TYR A 3 -28.54 -55.20 44.37
N GLY A 4 -27.74 -54.83 45.38
CA GLY A 4 -26.27 -54.67 45.29
C GLY A 4 -25.52 -56.00 45.57
N PRO A 5 -24.22 -56.02 45.96
CA PRO A 5 -23.34 -54.94 46.48
C PRO A 5 -22.13 -54.62 45.55
N ARG A 6 -21.27 -53.58 45.71
CA ARG A 6 -20.63 -52.85 46.85
C ARG A 6 -19.48 -53.61 47.57
N PRO A 7 -18.50 -52.93 48.22
CA PRO A 7 -17.90 -51.61 47.89
C PRO A 7 -16.38 -51.49 48.16
N SER A 8 -15.83 -50.32 47.85
CA SER A 8 -14.69 -49.68 48.52
C SER A 8 -14.77 -48.15 48.37
N GLU A 9 -14.11 -47.42 49.27
CA GLU A 9 -14.23 -45.96 49.50
C GLU A 9 -12.88 -45.22 49.24
N GLY A 10 -12.73 -43.89 49.15
CA GLY A 10 -13.60 -42.74 49.45
C GLY A 10 -12.75 -41.45 49.60
N ALA A 11 -13.13 -40.37 50.31
CA ALA A 11 -14.43 -39.84 50.78
C ALA A 11 -14.21 -38.49 51.52
N SER A 12 -15.14 -37.55 51.74
CA SER A 12 -16.41 -37.17 51.04
C SER A 12 -16.94 -35.87 51.69
N SER A 13 -16.88 -34.70 51.03
CA SER A 13 -17.42 -33.42 51.58
C SER A 13 -17.59 -32.33 50.50
N VAL A 14 -18.57 -31.42 50.51
CA VAL A 14 -19.80 -31.13 51.30
C VAL A 14 -20.60 -30.12 50.41
N ILE A 15 -21.90 -30.23 50.07
CA ILE A 15 -23.14 -30.14 50.89
C ILE A 15 -23.45 -28.66 51.29
N GLU A 16 -24.65 -28.09 51.10
CA GLU A 16 -26.00 -28.66 50.82
C GLU A 16 -26.79 -27.92 49.70
N GLU A 17 -28.08 -27.59 49.90
CA GLU A 17 -29.15 -27.32 48.91
C GLU A 17 -29.84 -25.92 48.98
N ASP A 18 -30.75 -25.67 48.01
CA ASP A 18 -32.05 -24.96 48.07
C ASP A 18 -32.20 -23.46 48.46
N GLY A 19 -33.29 -22.83 47.96
CA GLY A 19 -33.77 -21.51 48.43
C GLY A 19 -34.44 -20.61 47.38
N ARG A 20 -35.79 -20.55 47.36
CA ARG A 20 -36.55 -19.59 46.52
C ARG A 20 -36.82 -18.27 47.25
N SER A 21 -36.67 -17.13 46.56
CA SER A 21 -37.79 -16.24 46.15
C SER A 21 -37.57 -14.69 46.19
N SER A 22 -37.78 -14.08 45.02
CA SER A 22 -38.62 -12.88 44.79
C SER A 22 -38.09 -11.42 44.93
N PHE A 23 -38.62 -10.61 43.99
CA PHE A 23 -38.88 -9.16 43.98
C PHE A 23 -37.79 -8.08 43.81
N HIS A 24 -38.11 -7.21 42.83
CA HIS A 24 -37.81 -5.78 42.68
C HIS A 24 -36.35 -5.26 42.66
N LEU A 25 -35.89 -5.00 41.43
CA LEU A 25 -35.02 -3.86 41.11
C LEU A 25 -35.88 -2.70 40.58
N THR A 26 -35.92 -1.60 41.31
CA THR A 26 -36.83 -0.47 41.02
C THR A 26 -36.17 0.60 40.16
N LEU A 27 -36.70 0.84 38.96
CA LEU A 27 -36.35 2.00 38.14
C LEU A 27 -37.01 3.28 38.69
N ASN A 28 -36.24 4.36 38.90
CA ASN A 28 -36.58 5.72 38.43
C ASN A 28 -35.43 6.75 38.65
N PRO A 29 -35.43 7.92 37.96
CA PRO A 29 -34.21 8.71 37.75
C PRO A 29 -34.34 10.19 38.20
N LYS A 30 -33.30 11.02 37.95
CA LYS A 30 -33.35 12.35 37.27
C LYS A 30 -32.11 13.24 37.53
N ARG A 31 -31.52 13.76 36.44
CA ARG A 31 -30.87 15.09 36.30
C ARG A 31 -29.58 15.38 37.13
N PRO A 32 -28.82 16.44 36.78
CA PRO A 32 -28.47 16.93 35.44
C PRO A 32 -26.94 17.14 35.27
N LEU A 33 -26.53 17.63 34.09
CA LEU A 33 -25.23 18.26 33.90
C LEU A 33 -25.06 19.49 34.82
N ILE A 34 -23.97 19.53 35.59
CA ILE A 34 -23.34 20.78 36.06
C ILE A 34 -21.85 20.67 35.76
N ALA A 35 -21.30 21.68 35.09
CA ALA A 35 -19.87 21.80 34.84
C ALA A 35 -19.36 23.05 35.58
N GLU A 36 -18.64 22.84 36.68
CA GLU A 36 -17.79 23.87 37.28
C GLU A 36 -16.37 23.33 37.39
N GLY A 37 -15.41 24.11 36.87
CA GLY A 37 -14.00 23.73 36.89
C GLY A 37 -13.35 24.10 38.21
N HIS A 38 -12.37 23.32 38.65
CA HIS A 38 -11.43 23.72 39.69
C HIS A 38 -10.00 23.56 39.20
N GLN A 39 -9.19 24.61 39.39
CA GLN A 39 -7.74 24.53 39.29
C GLN A 39 -7.18 23.97 40.59
N MET A 40 -6.53 22.81 40.54
CA MET A 40 -5.47 22.46 41.49
C MET A 40 -4.32 21.87 40.66
N ALA A 41 -3.15 22.50 40.61
CA ALA A 41 -2.16 22.67 41.69
C ALA A 41 -1.40 21.36 41.94
N ALA A 42 -0.10 21.37 41.63
CA ALA A 42 0.77 20.22 41.80
C ALA A 42 1.05 19.99 43.29
N SER A 43 0.93 18.75 43.73
CA SER A 43 1.38 18.31 45.06
C SER A 43 2.34 17.13 44.91
N ASN A 44 3.58 17.33 45.38
CA ASN A 44 4.53 16.22 45.53
C ASN A 44 4.05 15.33 46.70
N THR A 45 3.76 14.06 46.43
CA THR A 45 3.61 13.04 47.48
C THR A 45 4.47 11.83 47.17
N THR A 46 5.59 11.73 47.87
CA THR A 46 6.53 10.59 47.80
C THR A 46 5.97 9.39 48.56
N LYS A 47 5.40 8.41 47.83
CA LYS A 47 5.17 7.07 48.40
C LYS A 47 6.41 6.18 48.19
N LYS A 48 6.97 5.67 49.30
CA LYS A 48 7.95 4.58 49.31
C LYS A 48 7.24 3.25 49.56
N GLY A 49 7.71 2.19 48.89
CA GLY A 49 7.72 0.82 49.42
C GLY A 49 6.50 -0.07 49.13
N GLY A 50 6.67 -0.99 48.17
CA GLY A 50 5.80 -2.16 47.96
C GLY A 50 4.48 -1.90 47.22
N GLY A 51 4.10 -2.68 46.21
CA GLY A 51 4.82 -3.75 45.53
C GLY A 51 3.89 -4.44 44.53
N GLY A 52 4.30 -4.55 43.27
CA GLY A 52 3.40 -4.93 42.16
C GLY A 52 2.82 -3.70 41.45
N GLY A 53 3.62 -3.06 40.60
CA GLY A 53 3.17 -2.02 39.69
C GLY A 53 3.28 -2.52 38.26
N GLY A 54 2.15 -2.60 37.55
CA GLY A 54 2.17 -2.82 36.10
C GLY A 54 2.80 -1.62 35.40
N GLY A 55 3.73 -1.89 34.48
CA GLY A 55 4.29 -0.87 33.60
C GLY A 55 3.26 -0.35 32.61
N GLY A 56 3.55 0.79 31.96
CA GLY A 56 2.88 1.12 30.71
C GLY A 56 3.33 0.17 29.59
N PRO A 57 2.62 0.11 28.46
CA PRO A 57 3.00 -0.77 27.35
C PRO A 57 4.38 -0.38 26.79
N ALA A 58 5.27 -1.36 26.69
CA ALA A 58 6.60 -1.18 26.12
C ALA A 58 6.63 -1.46 24.60
N ILE A 59 7.42 -0.69 23.84
CA ILE A 59 7.51 -0.80 22.37
C ILE A 59 8.92 -1.13 21.87
N GLY A 60 8.98 -1.74 20.67
CA GLY A 60 10.21 -1.87 19.90
C GLY A 60 10.33 -0.78 18.84
N ILE A 61 11.49 -0.13 18.76
CA ILE A 61 11.80 0.88 17.73
C ILE A 61 13.03 0.46 16.94
N ASP A 62 12.87 0.41 15.62
CA ASP A 62 13.95 0.45 14.64
C ASP A 62 14.19 1.90 14.22
N LEU A 63 15.37 2.44 14.52
CA LEU A 63 15.77 3.83 14.23
C LEU A 63 16.65 3.93 12.97
N GLY A 64 16.37 3.12 11.94
CA GLY A 64 17.13 3.10 10.70
C GLY A 64 17.35 4.46 10.03
N THR A 65 18.50 4.58 9.35
CA THR A 65 19.07 5.84 8.79
C THR A 65 18.23 6.57 7.73
N THR A 66 17.17 5.94 7.23
CA THR A 66 16.40 6.45 6.08
C THR A 66 14.91 6.16 6.23
N TYR A 67 14.57 5.03 6.85
CA TYR A 67 13.23 4.69 7.33
C TYR A 67 13.37 4.09 8.74
N SER A 68 12.41 4.40 9.59
CA SER A 68 12.26 3.83 10.94
C SER A 68 10.97 3.03 11.03
N CYS A 69 10.97 1.97 11.83
CA CYS A 69 9.78 1.17 12.14
C CYS A 69 9.50 1.18 13.65
N VAL A 70 8.25 0.98 14.03
CA VAL A 70 7.84 0.85 15.43
C VAL A 70 6.83 -0.29 15.56
N ALA A 71 7.04 -1.16 16.54
CA ALA A 71 6.25 -2.36 16.75
C ALA A 71 5.91 -2.56 18.23
N VAL A 72 4.87 -3.35 18.48
CA VAL A 72 4.46 -3.79 19.81
C VAL A 72 4.26 -5.30 19.82
N ARG A 73 4.49 -5.95 20.96
CA ARG A 73 4.11 -7.35 21.16
C ARG A 73 2.75 -7.40 21.87
N ARG A 74 1.83 -8.22 21.38
CA ARG A 74 0.55 -8.52 22.04
C ARG A 74 0.39 -10.04 22.11
N ARG A 75 0.33 -10.58 23.33
CA ARG A 75 0.44 -12.03 23.58
C ARG A 75 1.67 -12.60 22.85
N TYR A 76 1.50 -13.69 22.10
CA TYR A 76 2.56 -14.39 21.37
C TYR A 76 2.88 -13.85 19.95
N ARG A 77 2.51 -12.61 19.59
CA ARG A 77 2.84 -12.04 18.27
C ARG A 77 3.31 -10.60 18.32
N SER A 78 4.29 -10.30 17.47
CA SER A 78 4.76 -8.94 17.18
C SER A 78 3.94 -8.31 16.04
N GLU A 79 3.57 -7.02 16.15
CA GLU A 79 2.86 -6.27 15.11
C GLU A 79 3.46 -4.87 14.89
N ALA A 80 3.63 -4.50 13.61
CA ALA A 80 4.21 -3.23 13.19
C ALA A 80 3.11 -2.17 13.09
N ILE A 81 3.28 -1.08 13.82
CA ILE A 81 2.28 -0.03 14.00
C ILE A 81 2.28 0.91 12.80
N THR A 82 1.11 1.10 12.19
CA THR A 82 0.94 2.05 11.09
C THR A 82 0.98 3.50 11.58
N ASN A 83 1.69 4.35 10.85
CA ASN A 83 1.68 5.80 11.07
C ASN A 83 0.36 6.46 10.59
N ASP A 84 0.27 7.79 10.70
CA ASP A 84 -0.92 8.58 10.35
C ASP A 84 -1.22 8.67 8.84
N GLN A 85 -0.41 8.04 7.98
CA GLN A 85 -0.71 7.82 6.55
C GLN A 85 -1.09 6.37 6.25
N GLY A 86 -1.07 5.46 7.24
CA GLY A 86 -1.29 4.03 7.08
C GLY A 86 -0.01 3.23 6.78
N ASN A 87 1.16 3.86 6.73
CA ASN A 87 2.44 3.21 6.42
C ASN A 87 3.04 2.54 7.66
N ARG A 88 3.54 1.31 7.54
CA ARG A 88 4.24 0.60 8.64
C ARG A 88 5.71 1.02 8.84
N ILE A 89 6.28 1.71 7.85
CA ILE A 89 7.60 2.34 7.93
C ILE A 89 7.42 3.86 7.77
N THR A 90 8.21 4.63 8.51
CA THR A 90 8.16 6.10 8.51
C THR A 90 9.51 6.65 8.03
N PRO A 91 9.56 7.55 7.03
CA PRO A 91 10.82 8.15 6.58
C PRO A 91 11.59 8.85 7.71
N SER A 92 12.87 8.57 7.87
CA SER A 92 13.76 9.13 8.90
C SER A 92 14.22 10.55 8.53
N CYS A 93 13.29 11.46 8.28
CA CYS A 93 13.60 12.84 7.91
C CYS A 93 12.70 13.90 8.58
N VAL A 94 13.26 15.09 8.72
CA VAL A 94 12.64 16.29 9.28
C VAL A 94 12.77 17.42 8.25
N ALA A 95 11.73 18.25 8.11
CA ALA A 95 11.75 19.42 7.25
C ALA A 95 11.28 20.67 8.01
N PHE A 96 12.06 21.75 7.89
CA PHE A 96 11.79 23.03 8.54
C PHE A 96 11.24 24.05 7.54
N THR A 97 10.39 24.95 8.03
CA THR A 97 9.85 26.07 7.25
C THR A 97 9.76 27.34 8.12
N ALA A 98 9.37 28.47 7.53
CA ALA A 98 9.12 29.69 8.28
C ALA A 98 7.97 29.60 9.32
N ALA A 99 7.08 28.60 9.24
CA ALA A 99 5.90 28.50 10.12
C ALA A 99 5.81 27.18 10.92
N ASP A 100 6.19 26.05 10.32
CA ASP A 100 6.00 24.71 10.86
C ASP A 100 7.27 23.85 10.74
N ARG A 101 7.27 22.72 11.48
CA ARG A 101 8.18 21.59 11.29
C ARG A 101 7.38 20.36 10.86
N PHE A 102 7.96 19.54 10.00
CA PHE A 102 7.37 18.30 9.50
C PHE A 102 8.35 17.14 9.75
N VAL A 103 7.81 15.94 9.93
CA VAL A 103 8.56 14.71 10.24
C VAL A 103 7.92 13.55 9.48
N GLY A 104 8.70 12.57 9.05
CA GLY A 104 8.17 11.38 8.36
C GLY A 104 7.70 11.68 6.93
N ASP A 105 6.61 11.06 6.51
CA ASP A 105 6.00 11.26 5.19
C ASP A 105 5.72 12.74 4.87
N ALA A 106 5.39 13.54 5.89
CA ALA A 106 5.18 14.98 5.75
C ALA A 106 6.47 15.76 5.44
N ALA A 107 7.64 15.29 5.88
CA ALA A 107 8.95 15.87 5.53
C ALA A 107 9.48 15.37 4.18
N ALA A 108 9.16 14.13 3.82
CA ALA A 108 9.49 13.53 2.54
C ALA A 108 8.77 14.21 1.36
N GLN A 109 7.56 14.75 1.58
CA GLN A 109 6.72 15.36 0.53
C GLN A 109 6.53 16.90 0.72
N PRO A 110 7.59 17.72 0.60
CA PRO A 110 7.56 19.15 0.98
C PRO A 110 6.59 20.02 0.15
N HIS A 111 6.17 19.56 -1.03
CA HIS A 111 5.23 20.24 -1.93
C HIS A 111 3.80 20.40 -1.34
N GLN A 112 3.49 19.76 -0.20
CA GLN A 112 2.16 19.78 0.40
C GLN A 112 1.90 20.99 1.33
N HIS A 113 2.92 21.77 1.68
CA HIS A 113 2.83 22.70 2.81
C HIS A 113 2.61 24.16 2.40
N HIS A 114 1.66 24.81 3.09
CA HIS A 114 1.17 26.17 2.81
C HIS A 114 2.20 27.30 3.09
N LEU A 115 3.30 27.35 2.35
CA LEU A 115 4.23 28.48 2.38
C LEU A 115 3.56 29.72 1.78
N ARG A 116 3.28 30.72 2.62
CA ARG A 116 2.70 32.02 2.23
C ARG A 116 3.73 33.04 1.72
N ASP A 117 5.01 32.72 1.82
CA ASP A 117 6.12 33.62 1.51
C ASP A 117 6.98 33.05 0.37
N LYS A 118 7.26 33.87 -0.65
CA LYS A 118 8.08 33.48 -1.80
C LYS A 118 9.56 33.31 -1.44
N SER A 119 10.05 34.00 -0.40
CA SER A 119 11.45 33.97 0.03
C SER A 119 11.87 32.67 0.75
N VAL A 120 10.93 31.73 0.96
CA VAL A 120 11.13 30.54 1.81
C VAL A 120 11.17 29.23 1.01
N GLN A 121 10.77 29.24 -0.28
CA GLN A 121 10.82 28.03 -1.13
C GLN A 121 12.26 27.66 -1.58
N GLU A 122 13.26 28.52 -1.32
CA GLU A 122 14.67 28.30 -1.70
C GLU A 122 15.47 27.52 -0.64
N ASP A 123 14.97 27.39 0.60
CA ASP A 123 15.76 26.94 1.77
C ASP A 123 15.45 25.53 2.32
N ILE A 124 14.69 24.70 1.61
CA ILE A 124 14.40 23.32 2.08
C ILE A 124 15.51 22.36 1.61
N LYS A 125 16.51 22.16 2.50
CA LYS A 125 17.83 21.59 2.18
C LYS A 125 18.12 20.25 2.88
N LEU A 126 18.60 19.26 2.12
CA LEU A 126 19.15 17.97 2.57
C LEU A 126 20.20 17.49 1.53
N TRP A 127 21.52 17.52 1.74
CA TRP A 127 22.32 18.22 2.77
C TRP A 127 23.00 19.49 2.18
N PRO A 128 22.26 20.60 2.04
CA PRO A 128 22.93 21.90 2.20
C PRO A 128 22.40 22.76 3.35
N PHE A 129 21.85 22.13 4.40
CA PHE A 129 21.89 22.77 5.72
C PHE A 129 23.36 22.94 6.12
N LYS A 130 23.70 24.06 6.75
CA LYS A 130 25.08 24.33 7.15
C LYS A 130 25.35 23.58 8.45
N VAL A 131 26.35 22.71 8.49
CA VAL A 131 26.91 22.25 9.77
C VAL A 131 27.96 23.25 10.22
N ILE A 132 27.96 23.61 11.50
CA ILE A 132 29.00 24.45 12.11
C ILE A 132 29.50 23.82 13.41
N ALA A 133 30.73 24.12 13.78
CA ALA A 133 31.20 23.94 15.16
C ALA A 133 30.33 24.80 16.10
N GLY A 134 29.71 24.13 17.06
CA GLY A 134 28.97 24.75 18.16
C GLY A 134 29.85 25.04 19.36
N ARG A 135 29.25 24.94 20.54
CA ARG A 135 30.02 24.90 21.79
C ARG A 135 30.80 23.58 21.86
N ASP A 136 32.02 23.63 22.38
CA ASP A 136 32.86 22.46 22.65
C ASP A 136 33.05 21.55 21.39
N ASP A 137 33.09 22.20 20.21
CA ASP A 137 33.27 21.66 18.84
C ASP A 137 32.18 20.71 18.29
N ARG A 138 30.97 20.74 18.87
CA ARG A 138 29.84 19.90 18.40
C ARG A 138 29.30 20.25 17.01
N PRO A 139 28.80 19.27 16.22
CA PRO A 139 28.25 19.50 14.89
C PRO A 139 26.81 20.04 14.91
N MET A 140 26.65 21.36 14.99
CA MET A 140 25.35 22.02 14.99
C MET A 140 24.71 22.08 13.59
N ILE A 141 23.48 21.59 13.46
CA ILE A 141 22.68 21.62 12.22
C ILE A 141 21.96 22.96 12.09
N VAL A 142 22.36 23.81 11.15
CA VAL A 142 21.78 25.14 10.93
C VAL A 142 20.72 25.13 9.81
N VAL A 143 19.49 25.51 10.16
CA VAL A 143 18.33 25.57 9.26
C VAL A 143 17.58 26.90 9.39
N ARG A 144 16.91 27.34 8.31
CA ARG A 144 16.07 28.55 8.33
C ARG A 144 14.67 28.23 8.84
N HIS A 145 14.30 28.74 10.01
CA HIS A 145 13.03 28.48 10.70
C HIS A 145 12.56 29.75 11.43
N GLU A 146 11.27 30.08 11.36
CA GLU A 146 10.70 31.36 11.87
C GLU A 146 11.41 32.62 11.33
N GLY A 147 11.86 32.58 10.08
CA GLY A 147 12.55 33.70 9.42
C GLY A 147 13.98 33.97 9.93
N LYS A 148 14.55 33.07 10.74
CA LYS A 148 15.91 33.16 11.27
C LYS A 148 16.68 31.88 11.00
N GLU A 149 18.00 31.95 11.02
CA GLU A 149 18.81 30.74 11.20
C GLU A 149 18.64 30.25 12.64
N LYS A 150 18.29 28.97 12.79
CA LYS A 150 18.28 28.26 14.07
C LYS A 150 19.23 27.08 13.98
N GLN A 151 19.91 26.83 15.09
CA GLN A 151 20.87 25.74 15.25
C GLN A 151 20.18 24.64 16.06
N PHE A 152 20.36 23.39 15.66
CA PHE A 152 19.86 22.20 16.35
C PHE A 152 21.00 21.21 16.56
N GLU A 153 21.03 20.55 17.71
CA GLU A 153 21.91 19.40 17.93
C GLU A 153 21.33 18.17 17.17
N PRO A 154 22.15 17.22 16.69
CA PRO A 154 21.66 16.02 15.98
C PRO A 154 20.61 15.23 16.77
N GLU A 155 20.77 15.16 18.09
CA GLU A 155 19.85 14.51 19.03
C GLU A 155 18.45 15.15 19.01
N GLU A 156 18.35 16.48 18.83
CA GLU A 156 17.05 17.16 18.70
C GLU A 156 16.32 16.77 17.41
N ILE A 157 17.06 16.49 16.33
CA ILE A 157 16.50 16.03 15.05
C ILE A 157 15.99 14.58 15.19
N SER A 158 16.82 13.69 15.74
CA SER A 158 16.45 12.30 16.03
C SER A 158 15.27 12.20 17.00
N ALA A 159 15.22 13.05 18.02
CA ALA A 159 14.11 13.13 18.97
C ALA A 159 12.77 13.52 18.32
N MET A 160 12.79 14.28 17.22
CA MET A 160 11.57 14.58 16.45
C MET A 160 11.04 13.35 15.72
N VAL A 161 11.92 12.47 15.20
CA VAL A 161 11.54 11.17 14.60
C VAL A 161 11.03 10.21 15.67
N LEU A 162 11.76 10.02 16.77
CA LEU A 162 11.35 9.18 17.90
C LEU A 162 10.00 9.63 18.50
N SER A 163 9.77 10.95 18.62
CA SER A 163 8.47 11.50 19.03
C SER A 163 7.35 11.12 18.08
N LYS A 164 7.60 11.11 16.76
CA LYS A 164 6.61 10.74 15.73
C LYS A 164 6.25 9.25 15.80
N LEU A 165 7.21 8.37 16.09
CA LEU A 165 7.01 6.93 16.28
C LEU A 165 6.22 6.64 17.56
N ARG A 166 6.60 7.24 18.70
CA ARG A 166 5.82 7.12 19.95
C ARG A 166 4.40 7.67 19.79
N ASP A 167 4.24 8.83 19.16
CA ASP A 167 2.90 9.43 18.99
C ASP A 167 1.99 8.55 18.10
N ALA A 168 2.55 7.78 17.16
CA ALA A 168 1.82 6.73 16.44
C ALA A 168 1.47 5.53 17.33
N ALA A 169 2.41 5.05 18.16
CA ALA A 169 2.16 3.97 19.11
C ALA A 169 1.07 4.32 20.14
N VAL A 170 1.09 5.54 20.70
CA VAL A 170 0.04 6.07 21.59
C VAL A 170 -1.31 6.13 20.88
N ALA A 171 -1.35 6.51 19.60
CA ALA A 171 -2.59 6.55 18.82
C ALA A 171 -3.15 5.15 18.48
N TYR A 172 -2.28 4.15 18.34
CA TYR A 172 -2.65 2.75 18.06
C TYR A 172 -3.06 1.98 19.33
N LEU A 173 -2.38 2.22 20.45
CA LEU A 173 -2.66 1.54 21.73
C LEU A 173 -3.79 2.20 22.52
N GLY A 174 -4.00 3.52 22.35
CA GLY A 174 -5.01 4.31 23.06
C GLY A 174 -4.56 4.85 24.42
N GLU A 175 -3.33 4.51 24.85
CA GLU A 175 -2.79 4.80 26.18
C GLU A 175 -1.35 5.40 26.11
N PRO A 176 -0.81 5.97 27.19
CA PRO A 176 0.52 6.57 27.19
C PRO A 176 1.63 5.52 27.08
N VAL A 177 2.46 5.66 26.05
CA VAL A 177 3.69 4.86 25.87
C VAL A 177 4.87 5.64 26.44
N THR A 178 5.55 5.07 27.44
CA THR A 178 6.78 5.62 28.02
C THR A 178 8.01 4.80 27.70
N ASP A 179 7.90 3.48 27.60
CA ASP A 179 9.05 2.57 27.67
C ASP A 179 9.36 1.93 26.30
N ALA A 180 10.63 1.84 25.95
CA ALA A 180 11.05 1.36 24.63
C ALA A 180 12.38 0.58 24.66
N VAL A 181 12.52 -0.38 23.74
CA VAL A 181 13.81 -0.90 23.30
C VAL A 181 14.10 -0.30 21.92
N ILE A 182 15.31 0.22 21.72
CA ILE A 182 15.74 0.89 20.48
C ILE A 182 16.91 0.12 19.88
N THR A 183 16.91 -0.07 18.56
CA THR A 183 18.02 -0.70 17.84
C THR A 183 19.03 0.32 17.32
N VAL A 184 20.28 -0.13 17.15
CA VAL A 184 21.36 0.63 16.48
C VAL A 184 22.22 -0.30 15.59
N PRO A 185 22.93 0.24 14.58
CA PRO A 185 23.95 -0.51 13.84
C PRO A 185 25.06 -1.02 14.77
N VAL A 186 25.74 -2.10 14.39
CA VAL A 186 26.69 -2.80 15.26
C VAL A 186 27.84 -1.88 15.71
N TYR A 187 28.32 -1.05 14.79
CA TYR A 187 29.49 -0.18 14.99
C TYR A 187 29.18 1.17 15.67
N PHE A 188 27.94 1.41 16.13
CA PHE A 188 27.50 2.71 16.67
C PHE A 188 27.87 2.95 18.16
N ASN A 189 29.05 2.49 18.61
CA ASN A 189 29.42 2.49 20.03
C ASN A 189 29.42 3.89 20.67
N ALA A 190 30.02 4.88 20.03
CA ALA A 190 30.04 6.25 20.54
C ALA A 190 28.68 6.98 20.42
N GLN A 191 27.78 6.46 19.59
CA GLN A 191 26.47 7.03 19.26
C GLN A 191 25.34 6.50 20.15
N ARG A 192 25.53 5.38 20.87
CA ARG A 192 24.53 4.80 21.80
C ARG A 192 24.01 5.84 22.80
N GLU A 193 24.90 6.63 23.41
CA GLU A 193 24.55 7.70 24.36
C GLU A 193 23.77 8.85 23.69
N ALA A 194 24.08 9.21 22.44
CA ALA A 194 23.30 10.19 21.67
C ALA A 194 21.89 9.68 21.36
N THR A 195 21.72 8.38 21.11
CA THR A 195 20.40 7.73 20.98
C THR A 195 19.62 7.75 22.29
N LEU A 196 20.27 7.56 23.45
CA LEU A 196 19.64 7.70 24.77
C LEU A 196 19.19 9.15 25.03
N ASP A 197 20.05 10.14 24.78
CA ASP A 197 19.71 11.55 24.97
C ASP A 197 18.58 11.99 24.02
N ALA A 198 18.60 11.56 22.74
CA ALA A 198 17.51 11.79 21.78
C ALA A 198 16.18 11.15 22.23
N ALA A 199 16.21 9.93 22.78
CA ALA A 199 15.03 9.27 23.33
C ALA A 199 14.48 10.00 24.57
N ALA A 200 15.35 10.47 25.46
CA ALA A 200 14.97 11.27 26.62
C ALA A 200 14.33 12.62 26.23
N ILE A 201 14.85 13.29 25.18
CA ILE A 201 14.24 14.50 24.59
C ILE A 201 12.86 14.19 24.00
N ALA A 202 12.74 13.08 23.26
CA ALA A 202 11.47 12.61 22.73
C ALA A 202 10.47 12.29 23.86
N GLY A 203 10.95 11.91 25.04
CA GLY A 203 10.15 11.50 26.19
C GLY A 203 9.84 10.01 26.18
N LEU A 204 10.85 9.19 25.90
CA LEU A 204 10.91 7.75 26.07
C LEU A 204 11.92 7.39 27.17
N ASN A 205 11.64 6.33 27.92
CA ASN A 205 12.58 5.62 28.77
C ASN A 205 13.13 4.42 27.99
N VAL A 206 14.44 4.37 27.78
CA VAL A 206 15.07 3.30 27.01
C VAL A 206 15.43 2.16 27.95
N MET A 207 14.71 1.04 27.86
CA MET A 207 14.90 -0.14 28.70
C MET A 207 16.22 -0.86 28.37
N ARG A 208 16.59 -0.86 27.08
CA ARG A 208 17.83 -1.43 26.54
C ARG A 208 18.09 -0.88 25.13
N ILE A 209 19.36 -0.73 24.75
CA ILE A 209 19.77 -0.64 23.34
C ILE A 209 20.27 -2.02 22.89
N ILE A 210 19.85 -2.48 21.71
CA ILE A 210 20.30 -3.74 21.10
C ILE A 210 20.82 -3.52 19.68
N ASN A 211 21.68 -4.40 19.19
CA ASN A 211 22.16 -4.33 17.81
C ASN A 211 21.05 -4.75 16.83
N GLU A 212 20.93 -4.05 15.71
CA GLU A 212 19.93 -4.32 14.64
C GLU A 212 19.90 -5.81 14.20
N PRO A 213 21.02 -6.46 13.84
CA PRO A 213 21.01 -7.88 13.49
C PRO A 213 20.68 -8.80 14.69
N SER A 214 21.04 -8.44 15.92
CA SER A 214 20.63 -9.18 17.13
C SER A 214 19.11 -9.13 17.35
N ALA A 215 18.47 -8.00 17.04
CA ALA A 215 17.02 -7.87 17.06
C ALA A 215 16.36 -8.76 15.96
N ALA A 216 16.87 -8.69 14.73
CA ALA A 216 16.38 -9.56 13.64
C ALA A 216 16.53 -11.06 13.96
N ALA A 217 17.60 -11.46 14.66
CA ALA A 217 17.79 -12.82 15.15
C ALA A 217 16.72 -13.24 16.18
N ILE A 218 16.38 -12.37 17.14
CA ILE A 218 15.31 -12.60 18.12
C ILE A 218 13.96 -12.79 17.42
N ALA A 219 13.62 -11.94 16.45
CA ALA A 219 12.40 -12.05 15.66
C ALA A 219 12.36 -13.35 14.83
N TYR A 220 13.50 -13.76 14.26
CA TYR A 220 13.61 -15.04 13.56
C TYR A 220 13.40 -16.23 14.51
N GLY A 221 14.11 -16.27 15.64
CA GLY A 221 14.14 -17.40 16.56
C GLY A 221 12.83 -17.66 17.31
N LEU A 222 12.07 -16.63 17.68
CA LEU A 222 10.86 -16.78 18.50
C LEU A 222 9.55 -16.65 17.71
N ASP A 223 9.49 -15.78 16.69
CA ASP A 223 8.25 -15.49 15.95
C ASP A 223 8.18 -16.18 14.58
N LYS A 224 9.29 -16.77 14.06
CA LYS A 224 9.40 -17.27 12.66
C LYS A 224 10.16 -18.61 12.48
N MET A 225 10.71 -19.19 13.54
CA MET A 225 11.46 -20.45 13.50
C MET A 225 10.50 -21.63 13.23
N PRO A 226 10.82 -22.56 12.30
CA PRO A 226 10.01 -23.77 12.14
C PRO A 226 10.12 -24.66 13.39
N PRO A 227 9.05 -25.39 13.77
CA PRO A 227 9.12 -26.33 14.88
C PRO A 227 10.16 -27.43 14.60
N PRO A 228 10.81 -27.98 15.64
CA PRO A 228 11.78 -29.04 15.47
C PRO A 228 11.13 -30.28 14.82
N PRO A 229 11.84 -30.99 13.92
CA PRO A 229 11.34 -32.24 13.35
C PRO A 229 11.15 -33.30 14.46
N PRO A 230 10.23 -34.26 14.28
CA PRO A 230 10.12 -35.39 15.20
C PRO A 230 11.46 -36.15 15.26
N PRO A 231 11.92 -36.58 16.44
CA PRO A 231 13.24 -37.17 16.60
C PRO A 231 13.34 -38.51 15.84
N PRO A 232 14.44 -38.78 15.11
CA PRO A 232 14.72 -40.11 14.59
C PRO A 232 15.01 -41.09 15.75
N PRO A 233 14.80 -42.41 15.56
CA PRO A 233 15.22 -43.39 16.55
C PRO A 233 16.74 -43.30 16.78
N PRO A 234 17.22 -43.34 18.05
CA PRO A 234 18.58 -42.92 18.38
C PRO A 234 19.65 -43.96 17.96
N PRO A 235 20.68 -43.56 17.19
CA PRO A 235 21.94 -44.30 17.08
C PRO A 235 22.78 -44.17 18.37
N LEU A 236 23.71 -45.09 18.61
CA LEU A 236 24.54 -45.05 19.82
C LEU A 236 25.62 -43.95 19.78
N ALA A 237 25.57 -43.08 20.79
CA ALA A 237 26.68 -42.44 21.50
C ALA A 237 27.89 -41.89 20.71
N SER A 238 27.95 -40.56 20.57
CA SER A 238 29.21 -39.79 20.64
C SER A 238 28.96 -38.42 21.30
N GLY A 239 30.01 -37.81 21.87
CA GLY A 239 29.96 -36.75 22.89
C GLY A 239 28.95 -35.61 22.69
N GLY A 240 28.13 -35.36 23.72
CA GLY A 240 27.08 -34.34 23.69
C GLY A 240 27.57 -32.91 23.95
N GLY A 241 27.25 -32.01 23.02
CA GLY A 241 27.15 -30.56 23.21
C GLY A 241 25.73 -30.09 22.87
N ALA A 242 25.29 -28.94 23.40
CA ALA A 242 23.94 -28.45 23.18
C ALA A 242 23.70 -28.04 21.71
N ALA A 243 22.63 -28.53 21.10
CA ALA A 243 22.31 -28.31 19.69
C ALA A 243 21.57 -26.98 19.45
N GLY A 244 22.33 -25.89 19.33
CA GLY A 244 21.86 -24.64 18.72
C GLY A 244 22.00 -24.64 17.19
N ARG A 245 21.28 -23.75 16.50
CA ARG A 245 21.41 -23.50 15.05
C ARG A 245 22.32 -22.31 14.79
N MET A 246 23.16 -22.41 13.77
CA MET A 246 24.05 -21.33 13.36
C MET A 246 23.40 -20.44 12.31
N VAL A 247 22.97 -19.24 12.70
CA VAL A 247 22.20 -18.33 11.85
C VAL A 247 23.03 -17.09 11.53
N LEU A 248 23.20 -16.79 10.23
CA LEU A 248 23.80 -15.54 9.79
C LEU A 248 22.70 -14.52 9.44
N ILE A 249 22.76 -13.38 10.10
CA ILE A 249 21.94 -12.20 9.77
C ILE A 249 22.75 -11.28 8.88
N PHE A 250 22.15 -10.87 7.78
CA PHE A 250 22.68 -9.88 6.84
C PHE A 250 21.70 -8.72 6.80
N ASP A 251 22.05 -7.60 7.44
CA ASP A 251 21.28 -6.37 7.43
C ASP A 251 21.91 -5.35 6.48
N HIS A 252 21.18 -4.94 5.46
CA HIS A 252 21.62 -3.88 4.56
C HIS A 252 20.59 -2.75 4.54
N GLY A 253 20.78 -1.82 5.45
CA GLY A 253 19.95 -0.64 5.65
C GLY A 253 20.16 0.45 4.58
N GLY A 254 19.78 1.67 4.95
CA GLY A 254 19.90 2.85 4.08
C GLY A 254 21.31 3.46 4.03
N GLY A 255 22.03 3.42 5.16
CA GLY A 255 23.37 4.00 5.33
C GLY A 255 24.47 3.01 5.71
N THR A 256 24.12 1.86 6.28
CA THR A 256 25.09 0.85 6.73
C THR A 256 24.86 -0.53 6.12
N LEU A 257 25.87 -1.38 6.26
CA LEU A 257 25.83 -2.82 6.09
C LEU A 257 26.34 -3.46 7.38
N ASP A 258 25.52 -4.31 8.01
CA ASP A 258 25.81 -4.97 9.27
C ASP A 258 25.55 -6.48 9.14
N VAL A 259 26.54 -7.29 9.50
CA VAL A 259 26.50 -8.76 9.39
C VAL A 259 26.85 -9.37 10.74
N SER A 260 26.07 -10.36 11.19
CA SER A 260 26.31 -11.05 12.45
C SER A 260 26.04 -12.54 12.33
N LEU A 261 26.93 -13.34 12.90
CA LEU A 261 26.75 -14.78 13.01
C LEU A 261 26.36 -15.13 14.45
N LEU A 262 25.21 -15.76 14.65
CA LEU A 262 24.69 -16.13 15.96
C LEU A 262 24.50 -17.65 16.07
N ASN A 263 24.75 -18.16 17.26
CA ASN A 263 24.25 -19.46 17.72
C ASN A 263 22.90 -19.22 18.43
N ILE A 264 21.84 -19.90 17.98
CA ILE A 264 20.46 -19.74 18.50
C ILE A 264 19.96 -21.10 18.97
N GLY A 265 19.68 -21.25 20.26
CA GLY A 265 19.30 -22.54 20.83
C GLY A 265 18.71 -22.49 22.24
N ARG A 266 18.55 -23.68 22.83
CA ARG A 266 18.25 -23.86 24.25
C ARG A 266 19.47 -24.49 24.93
N PRO A 267 19.88 -24.06 26.13
CA PRO A 267 21.02 -24.66 26.81
C PRO A 267 20.76 -26.14 27.12
N GLY A 268 21.80 -26.97 27.00
CA GLY A 268 21.69 -28.40 27.26
C GLY A 268 21.60 -28.71 28.75
N ASN A 269 20.79 -29.70 29.13
CA ASN A 269 20.65 -30.18 30.50
C ASN A 269 22.02 -30.61 31.08
N ASN A 270 22.63 -29.74 31.88
CA ASN A 270 23.85 -30.04 32.64
C ASN A 270 23.87 -29.38 34.03
N ASN A 271 22.68 -29.11 34.60
CA ASN A 271 22.39 -29.06 36.04
C ASN A 271 20.87 -29.00 36.28
N ASN A 272 20.37 -29.56 37.39
CA ASN A 272 18.95 -29.58 37.74
C ASN A 272 18.50 -28.26 38.41
N SER A 273 18.19 -27.23 37.61
CA SER A 273 17.46 -26.03 38.09
C SER A 273 16.74 -25.23 37.01
N ASP A 274 17.33 -25.05 35.82
CA ASP A 274 16.98 -23.92 34.96
C ASP A 274 15.89 -24.24 33.92
N ASN A 275 14.76 -23.53 34.03
CA ASN A 275 13.61 -23.70 33.15
C ASN A 275 13.78 -23.00 31.79
N GLY A 276 14.06 -23.78 30.75
CA GLY A 276 13.56 -23.52 29.38
C GLY A 276 13.95 -22.20 28.72
N SER A 277 15.09 -21.62 29.10
CA SER A 277 15.64 -20.40 28.49
C SER A 277 15.94 -20.56 27.00
N PHE A 278 15.89 -19.44 26.27
CA PHE A 278 16.24 -19.36 24.85
C PHE A 278 17.44 -18.43 24.71
N GLU A 279 18.53 -18.94 24.14
CA GLU A 279 19.83 -18.28 24.12
C GLU A 279 20.20 -17.84 22.70
N PHE A 280 20.60 -16.57 22.60
CA PHE A 280 21.07 -15.89 21.40
C PHE A 280 22.50 -15.43 21.67
N GLU A 281 23.47 -16.13 21.07
CA GLU A 281 24.89 -15.96 21.35
C GLU A 281 25.62 -15.50 20.07
N VAL A 282 26.02 -14.22 20.02
CA VAL A 282 26.75 -13.67 18.87
C VAL A 282 28.18 -14.20 18.86
N LYS A 283 28.61 -14.80 17.75
CA LYS A 283 29.96 -15.39 17.57
C LYS A 283 30.95 -14.44 16.91
N ALA A 284 30.47 -13.67 15.93
CA ALA A 284 31.25 -12.65 15.24
C ALA A 284 30.34 -11.62 14.59
N VAL A 285 30.89 -10.42 14.37
CA VAL A 285 30.25 -9.33 13.63
C VAL A 285 31.21 -8.70 12.62
N ALA A 286 30.67 -8.26 11.49
CA ALA A 286 31.39 -7.53 10.45
C ALA A 286 30.43 -6.51 9.79
N GLY A 287 30.97 -5.48 9.14
CA GLY A 287 30.15 -4.47 8.49
C GLY A 287 30.96 -3.34 7.86
N ASP A 288 30.26 -2.36 7.32
CA ASP A 288 30.79 -1.11 6.76
C ASP A 288 29.77 0.02 7.02
N THR A 289 30.20 1.03 7.79
CA THR A 289 29.37 2.19 8.18
C THR A 289 29.17 3.21 7.06
N HIS A 290 29.79 2.98 5.90
CA HIS A 290 29.74 3.83 4.70
C HIS A 290 29.39 3.00 3.45
N LEU A 291 28.52 2.00 3.63
CA LEU A 291 28.01 1.13 2.57
C LEU A 291 26.52 0.88 2.79
N GLY A 292 25.70 1.85 2.40
CA GLY A 292 24.25 1.77 2.52
C GLY A 292 23.54 1.70 1.17
N GLY A 293 22.22 1.53 1.20
CA GLY A 293 21.36 1.74 0.04
C GLY A 293 21.59 3.10 -0.65
N ALA A 294 21.98 4.14 0.09
CA ALA A 294 22.27 5.47 -0.41
C ALA A 294 23.46 5.53 -1.39
N ASP A 295 24.39 4.57 -1.35
CA ASP A 295 25.58 4.55 -2.21
C ASP A 295 25.28 4.01 -3.61
N PHE A 296 24.34 3.06 -3.69
CA PHE A 296 23.73 2.66 -4.95
C PHE A 296 22.96 3.84 -5.58
N ASP A 297 22.28 4.67 -4.78
CA ASP A 297 21.64 5.90 -5.27
C ASP A 297 22.68 6.95 -5.71
N ASN A 298 23.80 7.07 -5.00
CA ASN A 298 24.92 7.95 -5.38
C ASN A 298 25.48 7.58 -6.76
N ALA A 299 25.65 6.28 -7.05
CA ALA A 299 26.10 5.80 -8.35
C ALA A 299 25.10 6.11 -9.47
N MET A 300 23.80 5.89 -9.22
CA MET A 300 22.73 6.20 -10.17
C MET A 300 22.63 7.72 -10.45
N VAL A 301 22.68 8.57 -9.42
CA VAL A 301 22.66 10.03 -9.56
C VAL A 301 23.83 10.53 -10.42
N LYS A 302 25.05 10.04 -10.17
CA LYS A 302 26.23 10.34 -10.98
C LYS A 302 26.04 9.91 -12.45
N HIS A 303 25.48 8.72 -12.69
CA HIS A 303 25.21 8.24 -14.05
C HIS A 303 24.20 9.13 -14.79
N CYS A 304 23.08 9.47 -14.16
CA CYS A 304 22.04 10.32 -14.74
C CYS A 304 22.53 11.74 -15.05
N ILE A 305 23.37 12.33 -14.20
CA ILE A 305 23.97 13.65 -14.47
C ILE A 305 24.93 13.58 -15.65
N ASN A 306 25.79 12.56 -15.71
CA ASN A 306 26.69 12.34 -16.84
C ASN A 306 25.93 12.08 -18.15
N GLU A 307 24.77 11.41 -18.10
CA GLU A 307 23.86 11.26 -19.23
C GLU A 307 23.22 12.59 -19.65
N PHE A 308 22.73 13.39 -18.70
CA PHE A 308 22.14 14.70 -18.99
C PHE A 308 23.14 15.68 -19.61
N ILE A 309 24.37 15.73 -19.09
CA ILE A 309 25.49 16.50 -19.65
C ILE A 309 25.74 16.08 -21.10
N ARG A 310 25.88 14.77 -21.35
CA ARG A 310 26.13 14.20 -22.68
C ARG A 310 24.98 14.42 -23.67
N LYS A 311 23.73 14.49 -23.22
CA LYS A 311 22.56 14.76 -24.07
C LYS A 311 22.39 16.25 -24.41
N ASN A 312 22.73 17.15 -23.49
CA ASN A 312 22.35 18.57 -23.58
C ASN A 312 23.53 19.56 -23.70
N GLY A 313 24.79 19.11 -23.60
CA GLY A 313 25.98 19.97 -23.73
C GLY A 313 26.23 20.91 -22.54
N VAL A 314 25.65 20.61 -21.37
CA VAL A 314 25.65 21.47 -20.18
C VAL A 314 26.93 21.29 -19.34
N ALA A 315 27.48 22.37 -18.81
CA ALA A 315 28.64 22.33 -17.90
C ALA A 315 28.27 21.69 -16.54
N ALA A 316 29.07 20.71 -16.10
CA ALA A 316 28.74 19.88 -14.94
C ALA A 316 28.50 20.67 -13.64
N GLU A 317 29.28 21.72 -13.40
CA GLU A 317 29.26 22.55 -12.19
C GLU A 317 27.89 23.23 -11.97
N GLY A 318 27.19 23.60 -13.05
CA GLY A 318 25.86 24.21 -13.00
C GLY A 318 24.73 23.26 -12.56
N ILE A 319 24.97 21.94 -12.61
CA ILE A 319 23.96 20.93 -12.24
C ILE A 319 24.09 20.60 -10.74
N TRP A 320 25.33 20.38 -10.26
CA TRP A 320 25.59 20.07 -8.85
C TRP A 320 25.28 21.22 -7.89
N SER A 321 25.28 22.47 -8.37
CA SER A 321 24.85 23.63 -7.59
C SER A 321 23.33 23.68 -7.37
N ASN A 322 22.51 23.12 -8.27
CA ASN A 322 21.05 23.08 -8.13
C ASN A 322 20.59 21.95 -7.20
N GLN A 323 20.75 22.18 -5.91
CA GLN A 323 20.45 21.20 -4.86
C GLN A 323 18.97 20.75 -4.81
N LYS A 324 18.01 21.59 -5.25
CA LYS A 324 16.58 21.19 -5.42
C LYS A 324 16.42 20.17 -6.56
N ALA A 325 17.19 20.29 -7.64
CA ALA A 325 17.22 19.30 -8.71
C ALA A 325 17.94 18.00 -8.29
N ILE A 326 19.13 18.11 -7.67
CA ILE A 326 19.88 16.95 -7.16
C ILE A 326 19.05 16.13 -6.16
N ARG A 327 18.30 16.77 -5.24
CA ARG A 327 17.38 16.07 -4.32
C ARG A 327 16.30 15.28 -5.07
N ARG A 328 15.65 15.90 -6.06
CA ARG A 328 14.60 15.23 -6.86
C ARG A 328 15.16 14.06 -7.65
N LEU A 329 16.36 14.22 -8.24
CA LEU A 329 17.06 13.13 -8.91
C LEU A 329 17.40 11.98 -7.96
N ARG A 330 17.91 12.28 -6.75
CA ARG A 330 18.18 11.25 -5.72
C ARG A 330 16.93 10.45 -5.36
N THR A 331 15.80 11.12 -5.10
CA THR A 331 14.53 10.45 -4.80
C THR A 331 14.01 9.63 -5.99
N ALA A 332 14.22 10.10 -7.23
CA ALA A 332 13.90 9.32 -8.44
C ALA A 332 14.81 8.09 -8.58
N CYS A 333 16.12 8.21 -8.30
CA CYS A 333 17.05 7.08 -8.29
C CYS A 333 16.72 6.06 -7.21
N GLU A 334 16.39 6.49 -5.99
CA GLU A 334 15.98 5.58 -4.90
C GLU A 334 14.72 4.79 -5.25
N ARG A 335 13.70 5.47 -5.81
CA ARG A 335 12.49 4.83 -6.32
C ARG A 335 12.81 3.85 -7.44
N ALA A 336 13.71 4.20 -8.36
CA ALA A 336 14.15 3.32 -9.43
C ALA A 336 14.93 2.09 -8.93
N LYS A 337 15.81 2.25 -7.92
CA LYS A 337 16.51 1.13 -7.26
C LYS A 337 15.53 0.15 -6.62
N ARG A 338 14.48 0.65 -5.93
CA ARG A 338 13.39 -0.17 -5.40
C ARG A 338 12.65 -0.89 -6.53
N MET A 339 12.23 -0.18 -7.58
CA MET A 339 11.56 -0.77 -8.76
C MET A 339 12.39 -1.89 -9.38
N LEU A 340 13.68 -1.66 -9.64
CA LEU A 340 14.62 -2.63 -10.23
C LEU A 340 14.83 -3.89 -9.39
N SER A 341 14.43 -3.89 -8.11
CA SER A 341 14.41 -5.09 -7.28
C SER A 341 13.30 -6.08 -7.69
N PHE A 342 12.30 -5.62 -8.45
CA PHE A 342 11.14 -6.39 -8.90
C PHE A 342 11.00 -6.38 -10.44
N THR A 343 11.28 -5.26 -11.10
CA THR A 343 11.26 -5.10 -12.57
C THR A 343 12.67 -5.17 -13.18
N THR A 344 12.75 -5.44 -14.48
CA THR A 344 13.99 -5.39 -15.28
C THR A 344 14.38 -3.96 -15.66
N HIS A 345 13.41 -3.03 -15.74
CA HIS A 345 13.62 -1.61 -16.04
C HIS A 345 12.96 -0.68 -15.01
N ALA A 346 13.48 0.54 -14.91
CA ALA A 346 12.84 1.66 -14.20
C ALA A 346 13.12 2.99 -14.91
N SER A 347 12.14 3.91 -14.90
CA SER A 347 12.35 5.29 -15.31
C SER A 347 12.94 6.12 -14.16
N ILE A 348 13.77 7.10 -14.52
CA ILE A 348 14.30 8.12 -13.62
C ILE A 348 13.92 9.47 -14.22
N GLU A 349 13.03 10.18 -13.54
CA GLU A 349 12.34 11.37 -14.06
C GLU A 349 12.52 12.56 -13.12
N VAL A 350 12.94 13.71 -13.66
CA VAL A 350 13.03 14.98 -12.93
C VAL A 350 12.60 16.13 -13.83
N ASP A 351 11.39 16.67 -13.60
CA ASP A 351 10.92 17.93 -14.21
C ASP A 351 11.96 19.05 -13.97
N SER A 352 12.46 19.71 -15.02
CA SER A 352 13.51 20.75 -14.93
C SER A 352 14.70 20.35 -14.02
N LEU A 353 15.60 19.49 -14.51
CA LEU A 353 16.84 19.14 -13.80
C LEU A 353 17.84 20.31 -13.83
N HIS A 354 17.92 21.03 -14.94
CA HIS A 354 18.72 22.24 -15.11
C HIS A 354 18.08 23.12 -16.19
N ASP A 355 18.04 24.43 -15.99
CA ASP A 355 17.56 25.46 -16.94
C ASP A 355 16.25 25.15 -17.70
N GLY A 356 15.28 24.56 -17.01
CA GLY A 356 13.96 24.21 -17.58
C GLY A 356 13.92 22.89 -18.34
N ILE A 357 15.05 22.20 -18.51
CA ILE A 357 15.18 20.95 -19.25
C ILE A 357 14.85 19.76 -18.32
N ASP A 358 13.77 19.03 -18.61
CA ASP A 358 13.42 17.78 -17.95
C ASP A 358 14.52 16.71 -18.14
N PHE A 359 14.88 15.99 -17.08
CA PHE A 359 15.63 14.73 -17.22
C PHE A 359 14.67 13.54 -17.29
N CYS A 360 14.84 12.73 -18.33
CA CYS A 360 14.22 11.42 -18.46
C CYS A 360 15.29 10.40 -18.89
N GLY A 361 15.58 9.45 -18.00
CA GLY A 361 16.46 8.31 -18.24
C GLY A 361 15.73 6.98 -18.02
N LYS A 362 16.12 5.95 -18.77
CA LYS A 362 15.81 4.55 -18.43
C LYS A 362 17.04 3.94 -17.73
N MET A 363 16.81 3.19 -16.67
CA MET A 363 17.82 2.31 -16.07
C MET A 363 17.36 0.86 -16.23
N SER A 364 18.24 -0.02 -16.72
CA SER A 364 18.03 -1.47 -16.67
C SER A 364 18.68 -2.06 -15.42
N ARG A 365 18.20 -3.23 -15.00
CA ARG A 365 18.80 -3.99 -13.88
C ARG A 365 20.25 -4.35 -14.20
N SER A 366 20.53 -4.81 -15.42
CA SER A 366 21.90 -5.10 -15.87
C SER A 366 22.82 -3.88 -15.80
N ARG A 367 22.35 -2.69 -16.21
CA ARG A 367 23.14 -1.45 -16.12
C ARG A 367 23.32 -0.98 -14.68
N PHE A 368 22.30 -1.12 -13.84
CA PHE A 368 22.40 -0.86 -12.40
C PHE A 368 23.39 -1.81 -11.72
N GLU A 369 23.42 -3.09 -12.10
CA GLU A 369 24.37 -4.07 -11.58
C GLU A 369 25.80 -3.75 -12.00
N GLU A 370 26.02 -3.39 -13.27
CA GLU A 370 27.31 -2.94 -13.80
C GLU A 370 27.85 -1.71 -13.06
N LEU A 371 27.00 -0.67 -12.90
CA LEU A 371 27.34 0.58 -12.22
C LEU A 371 27.72 0.40 -10.74
N ASN A 372 27.29 -0.68 -10.10
CA ASN A 372 27.46 -0.94 -8.67
C ASN A 372 28.31 -2.18 -8.37
N LYS A 373 29.00 -2.75 -9.37
CA LYS A 373 29.79 -3.99 -9.28
C LYS A 373 30.71 -4.04 -8.05
N GLU A 374 31.40 -2.95 -7.74
CA GLU A 374 32.31 -2.87 -6.58
C GLU A 374 31.57 -2.90 -5.24
N LEU A 375 30.37 -2.29 -5.14
CA LEU A 375 29.57 -2.27 -3.92
C LEU A 375 29.08 -3.68 -3.56
N PHE A 376 28.65 -4.48 -4.54
CA PHE A 376 28.27 -5.88 -4.30
C PHE A 376 29.46 -6.74 -3.84
N VAL A 377 30.67 -6.50 -4.37
CA VAL A 377 31.89 -7.18 -3.92
C VAL A 377 32.23 -6.81 -2.48
N LYS A 378 32.08 -5.55 -2.08
CA LYS A 378 32.20 -5.14 -0.66
C LYS A 378 31.18 -5.87 0.23
N CYS A 379 29.92 -6.00 -0.21
CA CYS A 379 28.87 -6.67 0.57
C CYS A 379 29.24 -8.12 0.91
N VAL A 380 29.70 -8.90 -0.08
CA VAL A 380 30.14 -10.29 0.15
C VAL A 380 31.45 -10.34 0.96
N LYS A 381 32.32 -9.32 0.87
CA LYS A 381 33.53 -9.23 1.70
C LYS A 381 33.19 -9.09 3.20
N ALA A 382 32.11 -8.39 3.56
CA ALA A 382 31.64 -8.33 4.95
C ALA A 382 31.21 -9.71 5.47
N VAL A 383 30.47 -10.48 4.66
CA VAL A 383 30.08 -11.87 5.00
C VAL A 383 31.29 -12.77 5.21
N LYS A 384 32.29 -12.70 4.30
CA LYS A 384 33.55 -13.44 4.45
C LYS A 384 34.28 -13.07 5.74
N LYS A 385 34.45 -11.77 6.01
CA LYS A 385 35.08 -11.28 7.25
C LYS A 385 34.37 -11.81 8.50
N CYS A 386 33.03 -11.84 8.52
CA CYS A 386 32.27 -12.38 9.66
C CYS A 386 32.59 -13.86 9.93
N LEU A 387 32.72 -14.68 8.88
CA LEU A 387 33.08 -16.10 8.99
C LEU A 387 34.56 -16.30 9.38
N GLU A 388 35.46 -15.49 8.82
CA GLU A 388 36.89 -15.46 9.18
C GLU A 388 37.08 -15.09 10.66
N ASP A 389 36.38 -14.06 11.14
CA ASP A 389 36.39 -13.59 12.52
C ASP A 389 35.77 -14.61 13.50
N ALA A 390 34.75 -15.36 13.06
CA ALA A 390 34.18 -16.49 13.80
C ALA A 390 35.08 -17.75 13.79
N LYS A 391 36.07 -17.80 12.89
CA LYS A 391 36.86 -19.01 12.55
C LYS A 391 35.98 -20.18 12.10
N MET A 392 34.90 -19.89 11.37
CA MET A 392 33.92 -20.87 10.91
C MET A 392 33.87 -20.97 9.39
N ASP A 393 33.76 -22.19 8.87
CA ASP A 393 33.50 -22.41 7.45
C ASP A 393 32.04 -22.15 7.08
N LYS A 394 31.78 -21.73 5.83
CA LYS A 394 30.42 -21.48 5.32
C LYS A 394 29.50 -22.71 5.40
N ASN A 395 30.05 -23.93 5.41
CA ASN A 395 29.25 -25.14 5.57
C ASN A 395 28.65 -25.28 6.98
N ALA A 396 29.19 -24.60 7.99
CA ALA A 396 28.67 -24.61 9.36
C ALA A 396 27.50 -23.65 9.62
N VAL A 397 27.10 -22.80 8.66
CA VAL A 397 25.91 -21.94 8.78
C VAL A 397 24.64 -22.71 8.38
N ASP A 398 23.68 -22.85 9.29
CA ASP A 398 22.39 -23.51 9.04
C ASP A 398 21.46 -22.68 8.14
N ASP A 399 21.35 -21.38 8.45
CA ASP A 399 20.30 -20.50 7.95
C ASP A 399 20.86 -19.08 7.71
N VAL A 400 20.38 -18.43 6.65
CA VAL A 400 20.75 -17.05 6.32
C VAL A 400 19.48 -16.20 6.24
N VAL A 401 19.43 -15.12 7.02
CA VAL A 401 18.29 -14.20 7.10
C VAL A 401 18.70 -12.85 6.50
N LEU A 402 17.87 -12.32 5.58
CA LEU A 402 18.09 -11.04 4.93
C LEU A 402 17.14 -9.99 5.51
N VAL A 403 17.71 -8.90 6.03
CA VAL A 403 16.99 -7.75 6.61
C VAL A 403 17.57 -6.43 6.09
N GLY A 404 16.88 -5.32 6.36
CA GLY A 404 17.16 -4.03 5.76
C GLY A 404 16.70 -3.92 4.31
N GLY A 405 16.15 -2.77 3.92
CA GLY A 405 15.49 -2.59 2.63
C GLY A 405 16.38 -2.79 1.39
N SER A 406 17.70 -2.67 1.51
CA SER A 406 18.65 -2.86 0.41
C SER A 406 18.97 -4.34 0.15
N SER A 407 18.71 -5.24 1.11
CA SER A 407 18.84 -6.70 0.92
C SER A 407 17.86 -7.27 -0.12
N ARG A 408 16.87 -6.47 -0.55
CA ARG A 408 15.91 -6.79 -1.62
C ARG A 408 16.54 -6.81 -3.03
N ILE A 409 17.76 -6.29 -3.22
CA ILE A 409 18.40 -6.20 -4.55
C ILE A 409 18.74 -7.62 -5.09
N PRO A 410 18.20 -8.05 -6.25
CA PRO A 410 18.34 -9.42 -6.76
C PRO A 410 19.78 -9.90 -6.93
N LYS A 411 20.68 -9.04 -7.41
CA LYS A 411 22.10 -9.40 -7.59
C LYS A 411 22.80 -9.72 -6.28
N LEU A 412 22.47 -8.98 -5.24
CA LEU A 412 23.00 -9.22 -3.90
C LEU A 412 22.44 -10.52 -3.31
N GLN A 413 21.14 -10.79 -3.52
CA GLN A 413 20.54 -12.07 -3.11
C GLN A 413 21.18 -13.26 -3.83
N SER A 414 21.45 -13.16 -5.13
CA SER A 414 22.21 -14.17 -5.89
C SER A 414 23.60 -14.34 -5.27
N MET A 415 24.39 -13.26 -5.17
CA MET A 415 25.77 -13.36 -4.70
C MET A 415 25.91 -13.89 -3.26
N ILE A 416 24.89 -13.75 -2.40
CA ILE A 416 24.83 -14.40 -1.08
C ILE A 416 24.41 -15.88 -1.20
N HIS A 417 23.39 -16.19 -2.01
CA HIS A 417 22.94 -17.56 -2.28
C HIS A 417 24.06 -18.43 -2.87
N ASP A 418 24.75 -17.90 -3.87
CA ASP A 418 25.83 -18.54 -4.61
C ASP A 418 27.09 -18.69 -3.74
N PHE A 419 27.29 -17.79 -2.78
CA PHE A 419 28.36 -17.92 -1.78
C PHE A 419 28.09 -19.07 -0.79
N PHE A 420 26.82 -19.36 -0.46
CA PHE A 420 26.40 -20.38 0.49
C PHE A 420 25.88 -21.69 -0.14
N ASP A 421 26.21 -21.98 -1.40
CA ASP A 421 25.94 -23.27 -2.08
C ASP A 421 24.45 -23.72 -2.00
N GLU A 422 23.54 -22.84 -2.43
CA GLU A 422 22.07 -23.05 -2.45
C GLU A 422 21.40 -23.26 -1.07
N LYS A 423 22.09 -22.94 0.04
CA LYS A 423 21.47 -22.95 1.37
C LYS A 423 20.27 -21.99 1.47
N LYS A 424 19.33 -22.36 2.34
CA LYS A 424 17.99 -21.75 2.43
C LYS A 424 18.00 -20.32 2.97
N LEU A 425 18.14 -19.35 2.07
CA LEU A 425 17.76 -17.95 2.31
C LEU A 425 16.34 -17.87 2.88
N ARG A 426 16.19 -17.36 4.11
CA ARG A 426 14.93 -17.35 4.85
C ARG A 426 14.07 -16.14 4.51
N ARG A 427 13.20 -16.33 3.52
CA ARG A 427 12.23 -15.33 3.01
C ARG A 427 10.94 -15.18 3.85
N ASN A 428 10.82 -15.90 4.97
CA ASN A 428 9.67 -15.81 5.88
C ASN A 428 9.82 -14.69 6.94
N VAL A 429 10.87 -13.88 6.84
CA VAL A 429 11.14 -12.68 7.66
C VAL A 429 10.90 -11.45 6.78
N SER A 430 10.25 -10.42 7.33
CA SER A 430 9.97 -9.16 6.63
C SER A 430 11.17 -8.22 6.74
N PRO A 431 11.88 -7.87 5.64
CA PRO A 431 13.15 -7.14 5.72
C PRO A 431 13.06 -5.76 6.39
N ASP A 432 11.89 -5.12 6.32
CA ASP A 432 11.66 -3.74 6.80
C ASP A 432 10.91 -3.68 8.15
N GLU A 433 10.66 -4.82 8.80
CA GLU A 433 9.92 -4.90 10.08
C GLU A 433 10.62 -5.77 11.15
N ALA A 434 11.48 -6.71 10.75
CA ALA A 434 12.05 -7.73 11.63
C ALA A 434 12.87 -7.18 12.81
N VAL A 435 13.61 -6.08 12.57
CA VAL A 435 14.40 -5.37 13.58
C VAL A 435 13.48 -4.82 14.68
N ALA A 436 12.40 -4.14 14.31
CA ALA A 436 11.40 -3.64 15.26
C ALA A 436 10.66 -4.77 15.99
N TYR A 437 10.36 -5.90 15.34
CA TYR A 437 9.80 -7.08 16.00
C TYR A 437 10.74 -7.63 17.08
N GLY A 438 12.04 -7.72 16.81
CA GLY A 438 13.03 -8.16 17.79
C GLY A 438 13.10 -7.23 19.01
N ALA A 439 13.09 -5.92 18.77
CA ALA A 439 13.03 -4.91 19.81
C ALA A 439 11.72 -5.03 20.64
N ALA A 440 10.57 -5.26 20.01
CA ALA A 440 9.29 -5.40 20.70
C ALA A 440 9.21 -6.68 21.56
N ILE A 441 9.82 -7.77 21.10
CA ILE A 441 10.00 -9.00 21.89
C ILE A 441 10.90 -8.73 23.10
N GLN A 442 12.05 -8.08 22.91
CA GLN A 442 12.96 -7.72 24.00
C GLN A 442 12.30 -6.75 25.00
N ALA A 443 11.47 -5.80 24.54
CA ALA A 443 10.74 -4.86 25.39
C ALA A 443 9.71 -5.58 26.29
N SER A 444 8.87 -6.45 25.71
CA SER A 444 7.90 -7.26 26.46
C SER A 444 8.56 -8.15 27.52
N VAL A 445 9.72 -8.76 27.21
CA VAL A 445 10.50 -9.56 28.17
C VAL A 445 11.07 -8.72 29.32
N LEU A 446 11.43 -7.45 29.07
CA LEU A 446 11.97 -6.54 30.09
C LEU A 446 10.86 -5.87 30.94
N ASN A 447 9.67 -5.67 30.38
CA ASN A 447 8.54 -5.06 31.11
C ASN A 447 7.86 -6.04 32.07
N GLY A 448 7.93 -7.34 31.76
CA GLY A 448 7.28 -8.41 32.52
C GLY A 448 5.90 -8.80 32.01
N ASP A 449 5.49 -8.30 30.83
CA ASP A 449 4.18 -8.52 30.19
C ASP A 449 4.00 -9.95 29.61
N ALA A 450 4.49 -10.97 30.31
CA ALA A 450 4.20 -12.37 30.01
C ALA A 450 2.89 -12.74 30.71
N ASP A 451 1.79 -12.81 29.95
CA ASP A 451 0.45 -13.20 30.41
C ASP A 451 0.52 -14.38 31.40
N GLU A 452 -0.07 -14.25 32.60
CA GLU A 452 0.08 -15.21 33.72
C GLU A 452 -0.64 -16.57 33.51
N ALA A 453 -1.05 -16.89 32.28
CA ALA A 453 -1.81 -18.09 31.92
C ALA A 453 -0.98 -19.06 31.06
N ASP A 454 -0.45 -20.11 31.70
CA ASP A 454 0.08 -21.35 31.10
C ASP A 454 1.00 -21.23 29.86
N ASP A 455 2.21 -20.70 30.03
CA ASP A 455 3.41 -21.56 30.09
C ASP A 455 4.62 -20.80 30.68
N LYS A 456 5.69 -21.55 31.02
CA LYS A 456 6.92 -21.12 31.71
C LYS A 456 7.49 -19.79 31.22
N LYS A 457 7.88 -18.92 32.17
CA LYS A 457 8.69 -17.70 31.92
C LYS A 457 9.89 -18.01 31.02
N GLN A 458 9.79 -17.65 29.74
CA GLN A 458 10.88 -17.82 28.78
C GLN A 458 11.97 -16.77 29.05
N VAL A 459 12.97 -17.15 29.85
CA VAL A 459 14.16 -16.33 30.08
C VAL A 459 14.96 -16.27 28.78
N MET A 460 14.78 -15.18 28.03
CA MET A 460 15.54 -14.90 26.82
C MET A 460 16.90 -14.30 27.19
N ILE A 461 17.99 -14.96 26.77
CA ILE A 461 19.36 -14.55 27.06
C ILE A 461 19.99 -14.09 25.73
N LEU A 462 20.31 -12.80 25.62
CA LEU A 462 21.10 -12.25 24.53
C LEU A 462 22.53 -11.94 25.02
N ARG A 463 23.50 -12.68 24.50
CA ARG A 463 24.94 -12.41 24.64
C ARG A 463 25.47 -11.79 23.34
N ASP A 464 25.54 -10.46 23.34
CA ASP A 464 26.12 -9.67 22.24
C ASP A 464 27.63 -9.43 22.48
N ILE A 465 28.36 -8.88 21.49
CA ILE A 465 29.83 -8.78 21.52
C ILE A 465 30.38 -7.40 21.12
N THR A 466 31.60 -7.08 21.54
CA THR A 466 32.35 -5.90 21.06
C THR A 466 32.75 -6.07 19.58
N PRO A 467 32.52 -5.07 18.69
CA PRO A 467 32.85 -5.22 17.27
C PRO A 467 34.34 -4.99 16.95
N LEU A 468 35.02 -4.19 17.77
CA LEU A 468 36.41 -3.75 17.65
C LEU A 468 37.07 -3.80 19.03
N SER A 469 38.41 -3.79 19.03
CA SER A 469 39.22 -3.78 20.24
C SER A 469 39.27 -2.39 20.85
N LEU A 470 39.19 -2.32 22.18
CA LEU A 470 39.16 -1.10 22.99
C LEU A 470 40.41 -1.05 23.86
N GLY A 471 41.03 0.12 23.98
CA GLY A 471 42.30 0.27 24.71
C GLY A 471 42.71 1.72 24.92
N ILE A 472 43.95 1.94 25.36
CA ILE A 472 44.51 3.28 25.58
C ILE A 472 45.81 3.49 24.81
N GLY A 473 46.12 4.74 24.47
CA GLY A 473 47.44 5.12 23.99
C GLY A 473 48.50 4.95 25.08
N VAL A 474 49.65 4.37 24.74
CA VAL A 474 50.81 4.24 25.61
C VAL A 474 52.05 4.81 24.94
N ASN A 475 52.96 5.36 25.75
CA ASN A 475 54.18 6.05 25.33
C ASN A 475 53.96 7.27 24.41
N ASN A 476 55.05 7.96 24.06
CA ASN A 476 55.08 9.00 23.03
C ASN A 476 55.31 8.44 21.60
N ASP A 477 55.23 7.12 21.42
CA ASP A 477 55.47 6.42 20.14
C ASP A 477 54.18 6.10 19.36
N HIS A 478 53.03 6.56 19.85
CA HIS A 478 51.69 6.30 19.29
C HIS A 478 51.26 4.82 19.30
N THR A 479 51.72 4.00 20.26
CA THR A 479 51.26 2.59 20.38
C THR A 479 49.93 2.47 21.13
N MET A 480 49.02 1.60 20.68
CA MET A 480 47.78 1.25 21.38
C MET A 480 47.96 0.02 22.30
N SER A 481 47.50 0.13 23.53
CA SER A 481 47.42 -0.95 24.52
C SER A 481 45.97 -1.41 24.68
N VAL A 482 45.62 -2.54 24.07
CA VAL A 482 44.27 -3.14 24.16
C VAL A 482 43.95 -3.57 25.60
N VAL A 483 42.74 -3.27 26.07
CA VAL A 483 42.20 -3.64 27.39
C VAL A 483 41.00 -4.59 27.24
N ILE A 484 40.11 -4.36 26.26
CA ILE A 484 39.05 -5.30 25.86
C ILE A 484 39.28 -5.66 24.38
N PRO A 485 39.62 -6.93 24.04
CA PRO A 485 39.70 -7.37 22.64
C PRO A 485 38.35 -7.30 21.93
N ARG A 486 38.36 -7.22 20.60
CA ARG A 486 37.16 -7.46 19.79
C ARG A 486 36.56 -8.85 20.03
N ASN A 487 35.29 -8.99 19.69
CA ASN A 487 34.45 -10.17 19.89
C ASN A 487 34.36 -10.61 21.38
N THR A 488 34.57 -9.71 22.34
CA THR A 488 34.35 -9.99 23.77
C THR A 488 32.86 -9.83 24.10
N PHE A 489 32.27 -10.79 24.81
CA PHE A 489 30.87 -10.72 25.25
C PHE A 489 30.56 -9.51 26.12
N ILE A 490 29.32 -9.04 26.08
CA ILE A 490 28.85 -7.84 26.79
C ILE A 490 27.60 -8.19 27.65
N PRO A 491 27.47 -7.67 28.88
CA PRO A 491 28.39 -6.76 29.58
C PRO A 491 29.72 -7.42 29.98
N THR A 492 30.78 -6.62 30.11
CA THR A 492 32.12 -7.08 30.52
C THR A 492 32.91 -5.97 31.22
N LYS A 493 33.87 -6.35 32.06
CA LYS A 493 34.70 -5.42 32.84
C LYS A 493 36.14 -5.90 32.96
N ASN A 494 37.06 -5.19 32.33
CA ASN A 494 38.50 -5.48 32.34
C ASN A 494 39.29 -4.38 33.03
N VAL A 495 40.31 -4.75 33.80
CA VAL A 495 41.25 -3.83 34.46
C VAL A 495 42.66 -4.13 33.95
N ARG A 496 43.43 -3.09 33.59
CA ARG A 496 44.84 -3.21 33.21
C ARG A 496 45.68 -2.14 33.91
N ARG A 497 46.83 -2.56 34.44
CA ARG A 497 47.73 -1.72 35.25
C ARG A 497 48.79 -1.04 34.37
N TYR A 498 49.03 0.23 34.65
CA TYR A 498 49.97 1.12 33.96
C TYR A 498 50.80 1.91 34.98
N THR A 499 51.75 2.73 34.49
CA THR A 499 52.66 3.55 35.31
C THR A 499 52.91 4.91 34.65
N THR A 500 53.43 5.88 35.42
CA THR A 500 54.04 7.09 34.86
C THR A 500 55.22 6.75 33.94
N GLN A 501 55.39 7.60 32.92
CA GLN A 501 56.43 7.50 31.90
C GLN A 501 57.65 8.37 32.24
N PHE A 502 57.44 9.46 32.99
CA PHE A 502 58.47 10.42 33.38
C PHE A 502 58.64 10.48 34.91
N ASP A 503 59.86 10.78 35.36
CA ASP A 503 60.14 11.00 36.78
C ASP A 503 59.37 12.23 37.29
N ASN A 504 58.82 12.13 38.50
CA ASN A 504 58.02 13.17 39.15
C ASN A 504 56.74 13.59 38.40
N GLN A 505 56.23 12.75 37.49
CA GLN A 505 54.99 12.99 36.75
C GLN A 505 53.76 13.03 37.69
N THR A 506 53.22 14.22 37.94
CA THR A 506 52.07 14.45 38.84
C THR A 506 50.68 14.26 38.21
N GLY A 507 50.62 13.85 36.94
CA GLY A 507 49.38 13.52 36.26
C GLY A 507 49.58 12.74 34.96
N ALA A 508 48.61 11.92 34.60
CA ALA A 508 48.63 11.06 33.41
C ALA A 508 47.42 11.37 32.52
N SER A 509 47.67 11.55 31.21
CA SER A 509 46.60 11.59 30.22
C SER A 509 46.22 10.15 29.84
N ILE A 510 44.93 9.87 29.84
CA ILE A 510 44.33 8.61 29.41
C ILE A 510 43.55 8.90 28.15
N ASP A 511 44.12 8.48 27.02
CA ASP A 511 43.57 8.65 25.67
C ASP A 511 43.01 7.29 25.24
N VAL A 512 41.69 7.21 25.09
CA VAL A 512 40.94 5.95 24.84
C VAL A 512 40.72 5.77 23.35
N PHE A 513 41.04 4.59 22.82
CA PHE A 513 40.95 4.26 21.40
C PHE A 513 40.11 3.01 21.13
N GLU A 514 39.53 2.98 19.93
CA GLU A 514 38.84 1.84 19.32
C GLU A 514 39.48 1.53 17.96
N GLY A 515 39.86 0.27 17.73
CA GLY A 515 40.43 -0.15 16.46
C GLY A 515 41.40 -1.33 16.58
N GLU A 516 41.95 -1.73 15.44
CA GLU A 516 42.76 -2.94 15.27
C GLU A 516 44.21 -2.64 14.83
N SER A 517 44.58 -1.37 14.61
CA SER A 517 45.98 -1.00 14.37
C SER A 517 46.76 -1.08 15.68
N ALA A 518 48.05 -1.42 15.60
CA ALA A 518 48.97 -1.22 16.71
C ALA A 518 49.25 0.28 16.96
N SER A 519 49.01 1.14 15.95
CA SER A 519 49.22 2.59 16.01
C SER A 519 47.91 3.33 16.32
N THR A 520 47.96 4.24 17.29
CA THR A 520 46.84 5.13 17.65
C THR A 520 46.51 6.16 16.57
N LEU A 521 47.36 6.34 15.56
CA LEU A 521 47.11 7.27 14.45
C LEU A 521 46.11 6.71 13.43
N ASP A 522 45.97 5.38 13.36
CA ASP A 522 45.06 4.69 12.44
C ASP A 522 43.78 4.18 13.14
N ASN A 523 43.66 4.41 14.45
CA ASN A 523 42.53 4.00 15.27
C ASN A 523 41.64 5.20 15.66
N ASN A 524 40.38 4.92 15.98
CA ASN A 524 39.40 5.93 16.36
C ASN A 524 39.66 6.41 17.81
N LEU A 525 39.86 7.71 18.03
CA LEU A 525 39.96 8.28 19.38
C LEU A 525 38.55 8.46 19.97
N LEU A 526 38.22 7.64 20.97
CA LEU A 526 36.91 7.64 21.64
C LEU A 526 36.78 8.72 22.73
N GLY A 527 37.88 9.15 23.34
CA GLY A 527 37.84 10.14 24.42
C GLY A 527 39.17 10.33 25.14
N LYS A 528 39.26 11.39 25.94
CA LYS A 528 40.49 11.79 26.64
C LYS A 528 40.16 12.36 28.02
N PHE A 529 40.84 11.91 29.06
CA PHE A 529 40.75 12.49 30.40
C PHE A 529 42.11 12.47 31.10
N VAL A 530 42.29 13.30 32.15
CA VAL A 530 43.56 13.40 32.88
C VAL A 530 43.36 12.96 34.33
N LEU A 531 44.09 11.94 34.76
CA LEU A 531 44.25 11.62 36.17
C LEU A 531 45.30 12.56 36.77
N SER A 532 44.92 13.38 37.75
CA SER A 532 45.78 14.42 38.31
C SER A 532 46.03 14.24 39.81
N GLY A 533 47.17 14.76 40.28
CA GLY A 533 47.55 14.65 41.70
C GLY A 533 48.23 13.32 42.06
N ILE A 534 48.88 12.67 41.10
CA ILE A 534 49.81 11.56 41.35
C ILE A 534 50.99 12.12 42.17
N LEU A 535 51.50 11.35 43.14
CA LEU A 535 52.65 11.79 43.93
C LEU A 535 53.96 11.80 43.12
N PRO A 536 54.85 12.80 43.27
CA PRO A 536 56.16 12.79 42.65
C PRO A 536 56.98 11.56 43.08
N ALA A 537 57.30 10.70 42.12
CA ALA A 537 58.13 9.50 42.29
C ALA A 537 58.88 9.20 40.97
N PRO A 538 59.93 8.36 40.99
CA PRO A 538 60.56 7.87 39.77
C PRO A 538 59.56 7.16 38.84
N ARG A 539 59.79 7.23 37.53
CA ARG A 539 59.01 6.48 36.54
C ARG A 539 59.06 4.99 36.82
N GLY A 540 57.93 4.30 36.62
CA GLY A 540 57.77 2.89 36.99
C GLY A 540 57.22 2.66 38.41
N VAL A 541 57.24 3.66 39.30
CA VAL A 541 56.79 3.49 40.69
C VAL A 541 55.26 3.65 40.86
N PRO A 542 54.61 4.75 40.44
CA PRO A 542 53.15 4.92 40.59
C PRO A 542 52.39 3.88 39.78
N GLN A 543 51.45 3.18 40.42
CA GLN A 543 50.64 2.14 39.78
C GLN A 543 49.24 2.67 39.50
N ILE A 544 48.85 2.71 38.23
CA ILE A 544 47.58 3.28 37.76
C ILE A 544 46.73 2.14 37.18
N ASP A 545 45.62 1.79 37.82
CA ASP A 545 44.68 0.80 37.31
C ASP A 545 43.64 1.49 36.41
N VAL A 546 43.69 1.16 35.12
CA VAL A 546 42.72 1.63 34.12
C VAL A 546 41.69 0.53 33.89
N THR A 547 40.43 0.85 34.17
CA THR A 547 39.28 -0.04 34.09
C THR A 547 38.39 0.36 32.92
N PHE A 548 38.03 -0.61 32.08
CA PHE A 548 37.00 -0.50 31.05
C PHE A 548 35.80 -1.33 31.51
N ASP A 549 34.62 -0.71 31.58
CA ASP A 549 33.37 -1.29 32.08
C ASP A 549 32.29 -1.06 31.01
N PHE A 550 31.84 -2.13 30.36
CA PHE A 550 30.98 -2.10 29.17
C PHE A 550 29.64 -2.75 29.50
N ASP A 551 28.54 -2.00 29.39
CA ASP A 551 27.24 -2.38 29.93
C ASP A 551 26.40 -3.28 29.00
N ALA A 552 25.20 -3.66 29.45
CA ALA A 552 24.28 -4.54 28.71
C ALA A 552 23.57 -3.86 27.51
N SER A 553 23.75 -2.55 27.33
CA SER A 553 23.32 -1.75 26.16
C SER A 553 24.49 -1.38 25.23
N GLY A 554 25.73 -1.68 25.63
CA GLY A 554 26.97 -1.34 24.90
C GLY A 554 27.52 0.07 25.20
N VAL A 555 27.21 0.65 26.36
CA VAL A 555 27.80 1.92 26.82
C VAL A 555 29.14 1.63 27.52
N LEU A 556 30.18 2.41 27.19
CA LEU A 556 31.53 2.26 27.74
C LEU A 556 31.84 3.33 28.79
N HIS A 557 32.11 2.88 30.01
CA HIS A 557 32.72 3.70 31.06
C HIS A 557 34.20 3.32 31.19
N VAL A 558 35.09 4.33 31.23
CA VAL A 558 36.52 4.13 31.46
C VAL A 558 36.97 4.95 32.66
N SER A 559 37.65 4.34 33.62
CA SER A 559 38.19 5.00 34.80
C SER A 559 39.67 4.67 35.01
N ALA A 560 40.43 5.60 35.58
CA ALA A 560 41.81 5.38 36.00
C ALA A 560 41.99 5.76 37.47
N GLU A 561 42.60 4.89 38.26
CA GLU A 561 42.83 5.08 39.70
C GLU A 561 44.32 4.89 40.05
N ASP A 562 44.92 5.87 40.74
CA ASP A 562 46.27 5.77 41.30
C ASP A 562 46.22 5.01 42.63
N MET A 563 46.76 3.78 42.62
CA MET A 563 46.77 2.88 43.77
C MET A 563 47.63 3.40 44.94
N GLY A 564 48.49 4.40 44.71
CA GLY A 564 49.27 5.05 45.76
C GLY A 564 48.51 6.13 46.53
N THR A 565 47.45 6.72 45.96
CA THR A 565 46.69 7.82 46.59
C THR A 565 45.18 7.58 46.68
N GLY A 566 44.64 6.53 46.04
CA GLY A 566 43.20 6.31 45.92
C GLY A 566 42.50 7.39 45.07
N ARG A 567 43.25 8.19 44.31
CA ARG A 567 42.70 9.20 43.41
C ARG A 567 42.24 8.55 42.13
N ARG A 568 40.95 8.67 41.83
CA ARG A 568 40.34 8.19 40.59
C ARG A 568 39.81 9.34 39.73
N ASN A 569 39.88 9.18 38.42
CA ASN A 569 39.12 9.98 37.46
C ASN A 569 38.48 9.06 36.41
N PHE A 570 37.43 9.51 35.72
CA PHE A 570 36.70 8.68 34.77
C PHE A 570 36.02 9.48 33.65
N ILE A 571 35.66 8.77 32.58
CA ILE A 571 34.90 9.25 31.44
C ILE A 571 33.85 8.20 31.06
N THR A 572 32.73 8.64 30.48
CA THR A 572 31.83 7.76 29.71
C THR A 572 32.01 8.14 28.25
N ILE A 573 32.22 7.16 27.38
CA ILE A 573 32.53 7.42 25.98
C ILE A 573 31.28 7.93 25.25
N THR A 574 31.44 9.06 24.59
CA THR A 574 30.42 9.73 23.78
C THR A 574 31.05 10.27 22.51
N ASN A 575 30.34 10.23 21.38
CA ASN A 575 30.83 10.71 20.08
C ASN A 575 31.37 12.16 20.14
N HIS A 576 30.65 13.02 20.87
CA HIS A 576 30.96 14.42 21.16
C HIS A 576 32.03 14.64 22.25
N SER A 577 32.86 15.67 22.10
CA SER A 577 33.56 16.35 23.21
C SER A 577 32.54 17.00 24.15
N GLY A 578 32.06 16.18 25.10
CA GLY A 578 31.02 16.53 26.06
C GLY A 578 29.64 16.07 25.63
N ARG A 579 28.98 15.27 26.49
CA ARG A 579 27.56 14.91 26.46
C ARG A 579 26.66 16.14 26.65
N LEU A 580 25.41 16.10 26.16
CA LEU A 580 24.38 17.03 26.63
C LEU A 580 24.25 16.93 28.16
N LYS A 581 24.26 18.07 28.85
CA LYS A 581 24.06 18.08 30.31
C LYS A 581 22.62 17.71 30.62
N LYS A 582 22.37 17.14 31.80
CA LYS A 582 21.03 16.71 32.19
C LYS A 582 20.03 17.88 32.12
N GLU A 583 20.46 19.08 32.50
CA GLU A 583 19.67 20.31 32.43
C GLU A 583 19.36 20.74 30.98
N GLU A 584 20.23 20.39 30.02
CA GLU A 584 20.09 20.66 28.58
C GLU A 584 19.13 19.65 27.93
N VAL A 585 19.26 18.35 28.24
CA VAL A 585 18.28 17.32 27.86
C VAL A 585 16.90 17.65 28.41
N GLU A 586 16.80 18.02 29.70
CA GLU A 586 15.55 18.47 30.31
C GLU A 586 15.02 19.78 29.72
N ARG A 587 15.88 20.70 29.27
CA ARG A 587 15.48 21.91 28.53
C ARG A 587 14.86 21.54 27.18
N MET A 588 15.56 20.76 26.36
CA MET A 588 15.10 20.31 25.05
C MET A 588 13.79 19.52 25.15
N ALA A 589 13.67 18.60 26.11
CA ALA A 589 12.45 17.86 26.39
C ALA A 589 11.27 18.78 26.78
N ARG A 590 11.50 19.83 27.58
CA ARG A 590 10.48 20.84 27.91
C ARG A 590 10.10 21.67 26.70
N GLU A 591 11.06 22.08 25.88
CA GLU A 591 10.81 22.85 24.66
C GLU A 591 9.99 22.03 23.65
N ALA A 592 10.36 20.79 23.36
CA ALA A 592 9.62 19.86 22.49
C ALA A 592 8.16 19.67 22.97
N ARG A 593 7.96 19.38 24.27
CA ARG A 593 6.63 19.29 24.89
C ARG A 593 5.84 20.61 24.76
N SER A 594 6.51 21.77 24.80
CA SER A 594 5.87 23.08 24.63
C SER A 594 5.39 23.33 23.19
N TYR A 595 6.15 22.92 22.17
CA TYR A 595 5.73 23.01 20.77
C TYR A 595 4.52 22.09 20.50
N ASN A 596 4.55 20.86 21.02
CA ASN A 596 3.42 19.93 20.90
C ASN A 596 2.15 20.46 21.61
N ARG A 597 2.29 21.11 22.78
CA ARG A 597 1.17 21.81 23.43
C ARG A 597 0.66 23.02 22.65
N LYS A 598 1.53 23.81 22.01
CA LYS A 598 1.12 24.93 21.13
C LYS A 598 0.30 24.43 19.93
N ARG A 599 0.65 23.26 19.37
CA ARG A 599 -0.09 22.63 18.25
C ARG A 599 -1.43 22.01 18.67
N LYS A 600 -1.54 21.50 19.91
CA LYS A 600 -2.79 20.95 20.47
C LYS A 600 -3.79 22.01 20.99
N ARG A 601 -3.49 23.32 20.92
CA ARG A 601 -4.50 24.37 21.05
C ARG A 601 -5.18 24.62 19.71
N PRO A 602 -6.51 24.43 19.58
CA PRO A 602 -7.23 24.97 18.42
C PRO A 602 -7.08 26.50 18.37
N ARG A 603 -7.16 27.10 17.18
CA ARG A 603 -7.35 28.56 17.02
C ARG A 603 -8.81 28.95 17.29
N SER A 604 -9.35 28.52 18.42
CA SER A 604 -10.72 28.78 18.89
C SER A 604 -10.77 30.06 19.73
N SER A 605 -10.52 31.22 19.11
CA SER A 605 -10.61 32.52 19.78
C SER A 605 -10.93 33.68 18.82
N LEU A 606 -11.92 33.49 17.96
CA LEU A 606 -12.72 34.56 17.37
C LEU A 606 -14.19 34.22 17.59
N GLN A 607 -14.61 34.33 18.85
CA GLN A 607 -15.97 34.09 19.28
C GLN A 607 -16.87 35.22 18.79
N MET A 608 -18.00 34.87 18.17
CA MET A 608 -19.03 35.83 17.74
C MET A 608 -19.64 36.53 18.96
N ASN A 609 -19.24 37.77 19.23
CA ASN A 609 -20.03 38.69 20.04
C ASN A 609 -21.00 39.45 19.11
N SER A 610 -22.11 38.80 18.77
CA SER A 610 -23.22 39.40 18.03
C SER A 610 -24.05 40.29 18.96
N GLY A 611 -23.58 41.50 19.24
CA GLY A 611 -24.30 42.47 20.07
C GLY A 611 -23.70 43.88 20.00
N ASN A 612 -24.55 44.89 19.83
CA ASN A 612 -24.25 46.32 19.87
C ASN A 612 -23.14 46.84 18.94
N LEU A 613 -23.46 46.92 17.63
CA LEU A 613 -23.14 48.14 16.88
C LEU A 613 -24.29 48.53 15.94
N LEU A 614 -25.23 49.28 16.51
CA LEU A 614 -26.34 49.95 15.82
C LEU A 614 -26.26 51.45 16.17
N ILE A 615 -26.76 52.32 15.27
CA ILE A 615 -26.46 53.77 15.21
C ILE A 615 -25.03 53.97 14.62
N SER A 616 -24.81 54.72 13.52
CA SER A 616 -25.56 55.88 13.01
C SER A 616 -25.79 55.89 11.48
N HIS A 617 -26.86 56.60 11.05
CA HIS A 617 -27.21 57.10 9.69
C HIS A 617 -27.12 56.14 8.46
N ARG A 618 -28.22 55.73 7.79
CA ARG A 618 -29.33 56.42 7.06
C ARG A 618 -29.09 56.58 5.53
N ARG A 619 -29.91 55.86 4.73
CA ARG A 619 -30.76 56.33 3.58
C ARG A 619 -30.06 57.00 2.36
N LEU A 620 -30.39 56.79 1.07
CA LEU A 620 -31.46 56.09 0.27
C LEU A 620 -30.81 55.50 -1.03
N TRP A 621 -31.37 54.54 -1.80
CA TRP A 621 -32.39 54.67 -2.90
C TRP A 621 -32.19 55.91 -3.82
N ARG A 622 -32.29 55.87 -5.17
CA ARG A 622 -32.60 54.82 -6.20
C ARG A 622 -31.94 55.20 -7.58
N PRO A 623 -32.25 54.65 -8.79
CA PRO A 623 -31.27 54.48 -9.88
C PRO A 623 -31.42 55.38 -11.16
N HIS A 624 -30.53 55.11 -12.14
CA HIS A 624 -30.62 55.26 -13.61
C HIS A 624 -29.84 56.39 -14.34
N SER A 625 -29.52 56.08 -15.61
CA SER A 625 -29.10 56.92 -16.76
C SER A 625 -27.75 57.65 -16.75
N THR A 626 -26.86 57.17 -17.64
CA THR A 626 -25.92 57.93 -18.49
C THR A 626 -26.66 58.98 -19.36
N PRO A 627 -26.03 60.04 -19.98
CA PRO A 627 -24.70 59.97 -20.62
C PRO A 627 -23.81 61.26 -20.76
N THR A 628 -22.60 61.04 -21.30
CA THR A 628 -21.77 61.91 -22.18
C THR A 628 -21.18 63.28 -21.74
N ARG A 629 -19.82 63.29 -21.69
CA ARG A 629 -18.90 64.06 -22.58
C ARG A 629 -18.74 65.59 -22.39
N VAL A 630 -17.47 66.04 -22.23
CA VAL A 630 -16.74 67.11 -23.01
C VAL A 630 -15.55 67.73 -22.21
N ARG A 631 -14.38 67.88 -22.87
CA ARG A 631 -13.23 68.85 -22.76
C ARG A 631 -13.06 69.74 -21.50
N ARG A 632 -11.88 70.30 -21.11
CA ARG A 632 -10.46 70.43 -21.57
C ARG A 632 -9.63 70.85 -20.30
N GLN A 633 -8.31 71.10 -20.22
CA GLN A 633 -7.28 71.59 -21.16
C GLN A 633 -5.85 71.38 -20.54
N ARG A 634 -4.82 71.21 -21.40
CA ARG A 634 -3.44 71.81 -21.42
C ARG A 634 -2.64 72.16 -20.12
N SER A 635 -1.29 72.20 -20.09
CA SER A 635 -0.23 71.69 -21.01
C SER A 635 1.21 72.00 -20.55
N GLY A 636 2.14 71.03 -20.66
CA GLY A 636 3.60 71.24 -20.90
C GLY A 636 4.44 71.91 -19.80
N PRO A 637 5.75 72.20 -20.05
CA PRO A 637 6.51 71.95 -21.28
C PRO A 637 7.87 71.18 -21.10
N GLN A 638 8.35 70.58 -22.20
CA GLN A 638 9.72 70.62 -22.80
C GLN A 638 11.00 70.27 -21.99
N SER A 639 12.12 69.80 -22.59
CA SER A 639 12.45 69.09 -23.85
C SER A 639 13.94 68.65 -23.76
N SER A 640 14.78 68.28 -24.74
CA SER A 640 14.80 68.08 -26.22
C SER A 640 16.15 67.38 -26.54
N ALA A 641 16.38 66.55 -27.57
CA ALA A 641 15.55 66.00 -28.66
C ALA A 641 15.88 64.47 -28.78
N SER A 642 15.96 63.72 -29.90
CA SER A 642 15.92 63.89 -31.38
C SER A 642 15.51 62.53 -32.03
N SER A 643 15.53 62.22 -33.33
CA SER A 643 16.04 62.90 -34.54
C SER A 643 15.27 62.56 -35.86
N SER A 644 15.53 61.39 -36.47
CA SER A 644 15.31 61.07 -37.90
C SER A 644 15.09 59.56 -38.14
N VAL A 645 14.42 59.03 -39.18
CA VAL A 645 13.54 59.55 -40.28
C VAL A 645 12.78 58.32 -40.89
N SER A 646 11.66 58.59 -41.59
CA SER A 646 10.68 57.76 -42.37
C SER A 646 11.08 56.37 -42.98
N THR A 647 10.19 55.53 -43.56
CA THR A 647 8.85 55.75 -44.19
C THR A 647 8.00 54.45 -44.21
N SER A 648 6.73 54.50 -44.65
CA SER A 648 5.73 53.42 -44.54
C SER A 648 5.15 52.90 -45.88
N THR A 649 4.87 51.58 -45.92
CA THR A 649 3.78 50.85 -46.64
C THR A 649 3.33 51.27 -48.06
N GLY A 650 3.24 50.30 -48.99
CA GLY A 650 2.53 50.42 -50.26
C GLY A 650 2.00 49.07 -50.78
N SER A 651 0.95 49.09 -51.62
CA SER A 651 0.27 47.89 -52.14
C SER A 651 -0.51 48.14 -53.44
N THR A 652 -0.83 47.06 -54.18
CA THR A 652 -1.72 46.91 -55.37
C THR A 652 -1.13 47.08 -56.79
N HIS A 653 -1.43 46.06 -57.64
CA HIS A 653 -1.64 46.05 -59.11
C HIS A 653 -0.55 46.54 -60.10
N ALA A 654 -0.47 46.09 -61.38
CA ALA A 654 -0.99 44.92 -62.14
C ALA A 654 -0.30 44.89 -63.55
N ILE A 655 -0.94 44.33 -64.62
CA ILE A 655 -0.57 44.36 -66.07
C ILE A 655 0.49 43.29 -66.47
N LEU A 656 0.43 42.49 -67.57
CA LEU A 656 -0.43 42.34 -68.79
C LEU A 656 -0.42 40.85 -69.28
N GLY A 657 -1.34 40.39 -70.18
CA GLY A 657 -1.00 39.28 -71.13
C GLY A 657 -2.02 38.14 -71.48
N LEU A 658 -3.14 38.45 -72.14
CA LEU A 658 -3.90 37.69 -73.18
C LEU A 658 -3.89 36.12 -73.32
N GLU A 659 -5.11 35.53 -73.28
CA GLU A 659 -5.78 34.60 -74.27
C GLU A 659 -5.18 33.21 -74.68
N LEU A 660 -5.93 32.18 -75.13
CA LEU A 660 -7.37 31.84 -75.30
C LEU A 660 -7.54 30.27 -75.38
N GLY A 661 -8.71 29.63 -75.11
CA GLY A 661 -8.75 28.14 -75.06
C GLY A 661 -10.03 27.25 -74.95
N LEU A 662 -11.27 27.74 -75.08
CA LEU A 662 -12.52 26.93 -75.31
C LEU A 662 -12.98 25.85 -74.26
N ARG A 663 -14.02 25.06 -74.60
CA ARG A 663 -15.05 24.36 -73.76
C ARG A 663 -15.69 23.18 -74.56
N PRO A 664 -16.66 22.34 -74.08
CA PRO A 664 -16.96 21.73 -72.74
C PRO A 664 -17.52 20.25 -72.77
N ARG A 665 -18.02 19.74 -71.61
CA ARG A 665 -19.12 18.73 -71.39
C ARG A 665 -18.95 17.19 -71.69
N ARG A 666 -18.99 16.39 -70.60
CA ARG A 666 -20.02 15.38 -70.17
C ARG A 666 -20.43 14.16 -71.07
N VAL A 667 -20.61 12.97 -70.44
CA VAL A 667 -21.54 11.81 -70.73
C VAL A 667 -20.95 10.41 -71.14
N VAL A 668 -21.03 9.44 -70.21
CA VAL A 668 -21.43 7.98 -70.27
C VAL A 668 -20.65 6.90 -71.11
N ARG A 669 -20.71 5.65 -70.58
CA ARG A 669 -20.24 4.28 -71.02
C ARG A 669 -20.85 3.78 -72.37
N PRO A 670 -20.48 2.63 -73.05
CA PRO A 670 -19.99 1.33 -72.48
C PRO A 670 -19.14 0.30 -73.31
N ARG A 671 -18.74 -0.81 -72.62
CA ARG A 671 -18.60 -2.26 -73.04
C ARG A 671 -17.45 -2.82 -73.95
N ARG A 672 -16.76 -3.83 -73.37
CA ARG A 672 -16.34 -5.19 -73.87
C ARG A 672 -15.22 -5.42 -74.92
N SER A 673 -14.18 -6.14 -74.48
CA SER A 673 -13.49 -7.31 -75.11
C SER A 673 -12.45 -7.88 -74.10
N SER A 674 -11.74 -9.00 -74.29
CA SER A 674 -12.19 -10.41 -74.45
C SER A 674 -11.11 -11.40 -73.92
N ILE A 675 -11.43 -12.69 -73.75
CA ILE A 675 -10.61 -13.73 -73.06
C ILE A 675 -9.91 -14.68 -74.07
N PRO A 676 -8.77 -15.30 -73.72
CA PRO A 676 -8.45 -16.69 -74.13
C PRO A 676 -8.20 -17.64 -72.92
N THR A 677 -8.22 -18.95 -73.16
CA THR A 677 -8.54 -19.97 -72.13
C THR A 677 -7.63 -21.21 -72.10
N LEU A 678 -7.61 -21.90 -70.93
CA LEU A 678 -7.44 -23.36 -70.77
C LEU A 678 -6.02 -23.95 -71.06
N PRO A 679 -5.70 -25.23 -70.68
CA PRO A 679 -6.57 -26.37 -70.37
C PRO A 679 -6.51 -26.99 -68.96
N VAL A 680 -7.41 -27.94 -68.74
CA VAL A 680 -7.60 -28.78 -67.54
C VAL A 680 -7.29 -30.24 -67.89
N LEU A 681 -6.78 -31.01 -66.93
CA LEU A 681 -6.96 -32.46 -66.88
C LEU A 681 -7.25 -32.92 -65.45
N ASN A 682 -8.01 -34.00 -65.30
CA ASN A 682 -8.64 -34.43 -64.05
C ASN A 682 -8.74 -35.96 -64.04
N LEU A 683 -8.21 -36.64 -63.01
CA LEU A 683 -8.28 -38.11 -62.94
C LEU A 683 -8.35 -38.68 -61.50
N LYS A 684 -9.40 -39.47 -61.33
CA LYS A 684 -9.91 -40.25 -60.19
C LYS A 684 -8.87 -41.05 -59.34
N ALA A 685 -9.00 -40.89 -58.02
CA ALA A 685 -9.33 -41.92 -57.00
C ALA A 685 -8.71 -43.34 -56.96
N SER A 686 -8.59 -43.85 -55.72
CA SER A 686 -8.25 -45.24 -55.31
C SER A 686 -6.76 -45.65 -55.46
N SER A 687 -6.21 -46.66 -54.75
CA SER A 687 -6.84 -47.69 -53.90
C SER A 687 -5.95 -48.21 -52.74
N SER A 688 -6.63 -48.79 -51.73
CA SER A 688 -6.25 -49.85 -50.77
C SER A 688 -4.80 -50.40 -50.57
N SER A 689 -4.49 -50.62 -49.26
CA SER A 689 -3.83 -51.84 -48.69
C SER A 689 -2.32 -52.09 -48.88
N ALA A 690 -1.60 -52.78 -47.97
CA ALA A 690 -1.83 -53.12 -46.55
C ALA A 690 -0.55 -53.68 -45.86
N LYS A 691 -0.50 -53.64 -44.51
CA LYS A 691 0.13 -54.61 -43.57
C LYS A 691 1.32 -55.46 -44.09
N ARG A 692 2.58 -55.29 -43.64
CA ARG A 692 3.25 -55.90 -42.43
C ARG A 692 4.80 -55.84 -42.66
N GLN A 693 5.77 -55.97 -41.73
CA GLN A 693 5.84 -56.12 -40.25
C GLN A 693 7.30 -55.87 -39.74
N ARG A 694 7.48 -55.43 -38.47
CA ARG A 694 8.73 -55.52 -37.64
C ARG A 694 9.95 -54.65 -38.08
N ARG A 695 10.83 -54.14 -37.20
CA ARG A 695 10.91 -54.19 -35.71
C ARG A 695 11.78 -53.03 -35.13
N HIS A 696 11.31 -52.44 -34.02
CA HIS A 696 12.06 -51.72 -32.96
C HIS A 696 12.80 -50.38 -33.25
N GLY A 697 12.92 -49.57 -32.20
CA GLY A 697 13.49 -48.20 -32.20
C GLY A 697 12.51 -47.19 -31.59
N GLN A 698 12.64 -46.87 -30.29
CA GLN A 698 11.71 -45.96 -29.59
C GLN A 698 12.20 -44.51 -29.57
N LEU A 699 11.30 -43.59 -29.90
CA LEU A 699 11.31 -42.21 -29.41
C LEU A 699 9.85 -41.73 -29.40
N VAL A 700 9.25 -41.60 -28.21
CA VAL A 700 7.82 -41.29 -28.05
C VAL A 700 7.64 -39.81 -27.76
N SER A 701 7.03 -39.09 -28.70
CA SER A 701 6.51 -37.74 -28.46
C SER A 701 5.09 -37.85 -27.88
N ILE A 702 4.83 -37.20 -26.74
CA ILE A 702 3.52 -37.24 -26.09
C ILE A 702 2.65 -36.11 -26.65
N ALA A 703 1.78 -36.46 -27.59
CA ALA A 703 0.65 -35.65 -28.01
C ALA A 703 -0.65 -36.40 -27.65
N THR A 704 -1.39 -35.92 -26.66
CA THR A 704 -2.68 -36.48 -26.28
C THR A 704 -3.67 -35.35 -26.03
N VAL A 705 -4.48 -35.05 -27.04
CA VAL A 705 -5.68 -34.23 -26.89
C VAL A 705 -6.67 -35.00 -26.03
N PHE A 706 -7.05 -34.47 -24.88
CA PHE A 706 -8.07 -35.09 -24.03
C PHE A 706 -9.47 -34.78 -24.58
N GLN A 707 -10.13 -35.81 -25.09
CA GLN A 707 -11.50 -35.71 -25.58
C GLN A 707 -12.49 -35.96 -24.43
N MET A 708 -13.36 -35.00 -24.14
CA MET A 708 -14.42 -35.17 -23.15
C MET A 708 -15.46 -36.18 -23.63
N ALA A 709 -15.88 -37.08 -22.73
CA ALA A 709 -17.07 -37.90 -22.88
C ALA A 709 -17.96 -37.70 -21.64
N ALA A 710 -19.19 -37.25 -21.84
CA ALA A 710 -20.13 -36.99 -20.76
C ALA A 710 -20.86 -38.26 -20.32
N THR A 711 -20.92 -38.51 -19.01
CA THR A 711 -21.89 -39.42 -18.39
C THR A 711 -22.44 -38.79 -17.12
N SER A 712 -23.76 -38.81 -16.96
CA SER A 712 -24.42 -38.29 -15.76
C SER A 712 -24.32 -39.29 -14.62
N GLY A 713 -23.83 -38.84 -13.45
CA GLY A 713 -23.77 -39.65 -12.23
C GLY A 713 -23.79 -38.75 -11.00
N ASN A 714 -24.85 -38.84 -10.20
CA ASN A 714 -25.00 -38.02 -9.00
C ASN A 714 -24.15 -38.58 -7.86
N GLY A 715 -23.11 -37.86 -7.45
CA GLY A 715 -22.19 -38.30 -6.39
C GLY A 715 -21.33 -37.15 -5.84
N LYS A 716 -21.17 -37.11 -4.51
CA LYS A 716 -20.35 -36.08 -3.84
C LYS A 716 -18.88 -36.24 -4.21
N GLN A 717 -18.30 -35.24 -4.89
CA GLN A 717 -16.84 -35.09 -4.97
C GLN A 717 -16.34 -34.25 -3.79
N GLY A 718 -15.46 -34.84 -2.96
CA GLY A 718 -14.71 -34.11 -1.93
C GLY A 718 -13.22 -34.13 -2.27
N GLY A 719 -12.50 -33.07 -1.89
CA GLY A 719 -11.02 -33.06 -1.87
C GLY A 719 -10.31 -33.02 -3.23
N GLY A 720 -10.49 -31.95 -4.01
CA GLY A 720 -9.77 -31.78 -5.29
C GLY A 720 -9.48 -30.34 -5.75
N GLY A 721 -9.93 -29.32 -5.00
CA GLY A 721 -9.74 -27.91 -5.38
C GLY A 721 -8.37 -27.35 -4.97
N GLY A 722 -7.70 -26.66 -5.90
CA GLY A 722 -6.60 -25.75 -5.54
C GLY A 722 -7.11 -24.53 -4.76
N PRO A 723 -6.22 -23.79 -4.06
CA PRO A 723 -6.63 -22.67 -3.21
C PRO A 723 -7.44 -21.63 -3.97
N ALA A 724 -8.49 -21.14 -3.31
CA ALA A 724 -9.37 -20.09 -3.81
C ALA A 724 -9.11 -18.77 -3.09
N VAL A 725 -9.37 -17.66 -3.79
CA VAL A 725 -9.15 -16.29 -3.30
C VAL A 725 -10.38 -15.41 -3.52
N GLY A 726 -10.53 -14.41 -2.66
CA GLY A 726 -11.42 -13.28 -2.92
C GLY A 726 -10.65 -12.17 -3.62
N ILE A 727 -11.19 -11.66 -4.74
CA ILE A 727 -10.63 -10.52 -5.45
C ILE A 727 -11.67 -9.41 -5.50
N ASP A 728 -11.34 -8.28 -4.88
CA ASP A 728 -12.00 -7.02 -5.18
C ASP A 728 -11.39 -6.41 -6.45
N LEU A 729 -12.18 -6.32 -7.53
CA LEU A 729 -11.78 -5.70 -8.79
C LEU A 729 -12.28 -4.26 -8.83
N GLY A 730 -11.82 -3.39 -7.94
CA GLY A 730 -12.29 -2.00 -7.84
C GLY A 730 -11.84 -1.08 -9.00
N THR A 731 -12.57 0.03 -9.22
CA THR A 731 -12.37 0.96 -10.36
C THR A 731 -11.03 1.72 -10.33
N THR A 732 -10.43 1.91 -9.15
CA THR A 732 -9.15 2.66 -8.98
C THR A 732 -8.04 1.79 -8.37
N TYR A 733 -8.40 0.89 -7.47
CA TYR A 733 -7.52 -0.10 -6.86
C TYR A 733 -8.26 -1.43 -6.86
N SER A 734 -7.50 -2.53 -6.92
CA SER A 734 -7.96 -3.90 -6.68
C SER A 734 -7.27 -4.44 -5.42
N CYS A 735 -7.94 -5.33 -4.71
CA CYS A 735 -7.44 -5.97 -3.50
C CYS A 735 -7.66 -7.50 -3.60
N VAL A 736 -6.77 -8.29 -2.99
CA VAL A 736 -6.87 -9.75 -2.99
C VAL A 736 -6.64 -10.31 -1.60
N ALA A 737 -7.50 -11.22 -1.18
CA ALA A 737 -7.47 -11.84 0.15
C ALA A 737 -7.72 -13.36 0.06
N VAL A 738 -7.31 -14.06 1.10
CA VAL A 738 -7.50 -15.51 1.26
C VAL A 738 -8.05 -15.80 2.65
N TRP A 739 -8.95 -16.79 2.76
CA TRP A 739 -9.33 -17.31 4.08
C TRP A 739 -8.29 -18.36 4.52
N ARG A 740 -7.70 -18.16 5.70
CA ARG A 740 -6.66 -19.05 6.24
C ARG A 740 -6.50 -18.84 7.73
N HIS A 741 -6.24 -19.90 8.50
CA HIS A 741 -6.11 -19.85 9.97
C HIS A 741 -7.34 -19.20 10.64
N ASP A 742 -8.53 -19.54 10.15
CA ASP A 742 -9.84 -19.19 10.72
C ASP A 742 -10.11 -17.67 10.77
N ARG A 743 -9.51 -16.97 9.80
CA ARG A 743 -9.60 -15.52 9.54
C ARG A 743 -9.44 -15.21 8.04
N SER A 744 -9.76 -13.97 7.66
CA SER A 744 -9.28 -13.38 6.40
C SER A 744 -7.85 -12.87 6.54
N GLU A 745 -7.03 -13.09 5.51
CA GLU A 745 -5.68 -12.57 5.34
C GLU A 745 -5.60 -11.80 4.00
N VAL A 746 -5.54 -10.46 4.08
CA VAL A 746 -5.33 -9.57 2.91
C VAL A 746 -3.87 -9.64 2.47
N ILE A 747 -3.65 -9.87 1.18
CA ILE A 747 -2.33 -10.16 0.63
C ILE A 747 -1.69 -8.86 0.09
N ALA A 748 -0.51 -8.52 0.59
CA ALA A 748 0.29 -7.41 0.08
C ALA A 748 0.97 -7.77 -1.25
N ASN A 749 1.05 -6.80 -2.15
CA ASN A 749 1.73 -6.93 -3.44
C ASN A 749 3.27 -6.89 -3.30
N ASP A 750 3.97 -6.99 -4.43
CA ASP A 750 5.43 -6.94 -4.52
C ASP A 750 6.05 -5.61 -4.04
N GLN A 751 5.30 -4.52 -3.96
CA GLN A 751 5.72 -3.26 -3.34
C GLN A 751 5.36 -3.16 -1.84
N GLY A 752 4.74 -4.19 -1.26
CA GLY A 752 4.22 -4.18 0.12
C GLY A 752 2.83 -3.55 0.27
N ASN A 753 2.20 -3.10 -0.83
CA ASN A 753 0.89 -2.46 -0.80
C ASN A 753 -0.23 -3.52 -0.77
N ARG A 754 -1.15 -3.43 0.19
CA ARG A 754 -2.37 -4.27 0.23
C ARG A 754 -3.41 -3.92 -0.84
N LEU A 755 -3.28 -2.75 -1.46
CA LEU A 755 -4.11 -2.27 -2.56
C LEU A 755 -3.23 -2.07 -3.78
N THR A 756 -3.56 -2.68 -4.90
CA THR A 756 -2.83 -2.51 -6.16
C THR A 756 -3.64 -1.63 -7.11
N PRO A 757 -3.08 -0.57 -7.73
CA PRO A 757 -3.82 0.26 -8.66
C PRO A 757 -4.43 -0.53 -9.83
N SER A 758 -5.68 -0.24 -10.17
CA SER A 758 -6.38 -0.80 -11.34
C SER A 758 -5.92 -0.09 -12.62
N CYS A 759 -4.64 -0.30 -12.96
CA CYS A 759 -3.91 0.43 -13.98
C CYS A 759 -2.98 -0.51 -14.76
N VAL A 760 -2.95 -0.34 -16.09
CA VAL A 760 -2.14 -1.14 -17.04
C VAL A 760 -1.43 -0.17 -17.98
N ALA A 761 -0.19 -0.45 -18.36
CA ALA A 761 0.53 0.35 -19.35
C ALA A 761 1.38 -0.50 -20.30
N PHE A 762 1.49 -0.05 -21.55
CA PHE A 762 2.20 -0.74 -22.62
C PHE A 762 3.45 0.05 -23.04
N ALA A 763 4.59 -0.63 -23.16
CA ALA A 763 5.80 -0.03 -23.73
C ALA A 763 5.70 0.06 -25.27
N ASP A 764 6.10 1.21 -25.83
CA ASP A 764 6.12 1.45 -27.29
C ASP A 764 7.31 0.73 -27.97
N TYR A 765 8.48 0.75 -27.31
CA TYR A 765 9.79 0.37 -27.89
C TYR A 765 10.45 -0.89 -27.28
N ASP A 766 9.76 -1.61 -26.39
CA ASP A 766 10.22 -2.89 -25.80
C ASP A 766 9.21 -3.98 -26.16
N ASP A 767 9.63 -5.03 -26.88
CA ASP A 767 8.76 -5.95 -27.64
C ASP A 767 7.85 -6.89 -26.79
N ASP A 768 7.90 -6.82 -25.46
CA ASP A 768 7.04 -7.60 -24.54
C ASP A 768 6.66 -6.85 -23.24
N GLU A 769 7.20 -5.65 -22.97
CA GLU A 769 7.07 -5.04 -21.62
C GLU A 769 5.70 -4.37 -21.41
N ARG A 770 4.90 -4.99 -20.53
CA ARG A 770 3.61 -4.49 -20.04
C ARG A 770 3.66 -4.32 -18.51
N PHE A 771 3.31 -3.13 -18.02
CA PHE A 771 3.25 -2.82 -16.61
C PHE A 771 1.81 -2.95 -16.08
N VAL A 772 1.65 -3.41 -14.84
CA VAL A 772 0.36 -3.48 -14.14
C VAL A 772 0.55 -2.98 -12.70
N GLY A 773 -0.46 -2.33 -12.14
CA GLY A 773 -0.44 -1.86 -10.75
C GLY A 773 0.42 -0.62 -10.55
N ASP A 774 1.18 -0.59 -9.45
CA ASP A 774 2.04 0.53 -9.08
C ASP A 774 3.05 0.86 -10.20
N ALA A 775 3.60 -0.16 -10.88
CA ALA A 775 4.50 0.03 -12.02
C ALA A 775 3.86 0.83 -13.17
N ALA A 776 2.59 0.57 -13.50
CA ALA A 776 1.87 1.30 -14.54
C ALA A 776 1.58 2.75 -14.12
N VAL A 777 1.18 2.97 -12.86
CA VAL A 777 0.97 4.31 -12.29
C VAL A 777 2.26 5.12 -12.28
N ASN A 778 3.40 4.49 -11.99
CA ASN A 778 4.69 5.15 -11.88
C ASN A 778 5.11 5.85 -13.19
N GLN A 779 4.96 5.21 -14.35
CA GLN A 779 5.32 5.77 -15.66
C GLN A 779 4.19 6.56 -16.38
N ALA A 780 3.02 6.72 -15.73
CA ALA A 780 1.82 7.31 -16.33
C ALA A 780 1.94 8.79 -16.75
N ALA A 781 3.03 9.46 -16.35
CA ALA A 781 3.33 10.85 -16.73
C ALA A 781 4.12 10.96 -18.05
N LEU A 782 4.94 9.96 -18.39
CA LEU A 782 5.67 9.88 -19.66
C LEU A 782 4.81 9.26 -20.77
N ASN A 783 4.00 8.27 -20.42
CA ASN A 783 3.30 7.41 -21.37
C ASN A 783 1.76 7.51 -21.26
N PRO A 784 1.17 8.72 -21.21
CA PRO A 784 -0.23 8.89 -20.83
C PRO A 784 -1.21 8.27 -21.83
N SER A 785 -0.86 8.24 -23.13
CA SER A 785 -1.70 7.65 -24.19
C SER A 785 -1.77 6.12 -24.15
N ASN A 786 -0.77 5.45 -23.59
CA ASN A 786 -0.71 3.99 -23.48
C ASN A 786 -0.78 3.52 -22.01
N THR A 787 -1.30 4.36 -21.11
CA THR A 787 -1.54 4.02 -19.69
C THR A 787 -3.02 4.10 -19.37
N ILE A 788 -3.63 2.93 -19.19
CA ILE A 788 -5.07 2.70 -19.04
C ILE A 788 -5.39 2.59 -17.55
N PHE A 789 -6.50 3.19 -17.14
CA PHE A 789 -7.03 3.18 -15.78
C PHE A 789 -8.55 3.37 -15.85
N GLU A 790 -9.28 3.15 -14.75
CA GLU A 790 -10.74 3.31 -14.67
C GLU A 790 -11.56 2.42 -15.65
N VAL A 791 -10.94 1.39 -16.25
CA VAL A 791 -11.55 0.51 -17.27
C VAL A 791 -12.83 -0.21 -16.82
N LYS A 792 -13.08 -0.34 -15.52
CA LYS A 792 -14.36 -0.82 -14.96
C LYS A 792 -15.56 0.08 -15.32
N ARG A 793 -15.34 1.33 -15.75
CA ARG A 793 -16.38 2.19 -16.33
C ARG A 793 -16.73 1.82 -17.78
N LEU A 794 -15.86 1.10 -18.51
CA LEU A 794 -16.06 0.64 -19.90
C LEU A 794 -16.57 -0.81 -20.02
N ILE A 795 -16.23 -1.68 -19.07
CA ILE A 795 -16.51 -3.12 -19.17
C ILE A 795 -18.01 -3.41 -19.34
N GLY A 796 -18.35 -4.23 -20.34
CA GLY A 796 -19.73 -4.56 -20.71
C GLY A 796 -20.63 -3.41 -21.20
N ARG A 797 -20.09 -2.21 -21.46
CA ARG A 797 -20.83 -1.08 -22.08
C ARG A 797 -20.67 -1.04 -23.60
N ARG A 798 -21.48 -0.22 -24.28
CA ARG A 798 -21.28 0.17 -25.69
C ARG A 798 -20.46 1.45 -25.80
N PHE A 799 -19.83 1.66 -26.95
CA PHE A 799 -19.12 2.90 -27.26
C PHE A 799 -20.08 4.10 -27.39
N SER A 800 -21.29 3.90 -27.92
CA SER A 800 -22.31 4.96 -28.04
C SER A 800 -22.99 5.38 -26.73
N ASP A 801 -22.79 4.65 -25.62
CA ASP A 801 -23.42 4.98 -24.33
C ASP A 801 -22.98 6.36 -23.84
N GLU A 802 -23.91 7.19 -23.36
CA GLU A 802 -23.61 8.60 -23.07
C GLU A 802 -22.51 8.77 -22.01
N SER A 803 -22.52 7.94 -20.97
CA SER A 803 -21.49 7.95 -19.92
C SER A 803 -20.09 7.62 -20.47
N VAL A 804 -19.98 6.72 -21.45
CA VAL A 804 -18.74 6.41 -22.16
C VAL A 804 -18.30 7.62 -23.01
N GLN A 805 -19.23 8.25 -23.71
CA GLN A 805 -18.97 9.49 -24.47
C GLN A 805 -18.65 10.70 -23.58
N GLN A 806 -19.00 10.70 -22.30
CA GLN A 806 -18.57 11.68 -21.32
C GLN A 806 -17.14 11.37 -20.82
N ASP A 807 -16.87 10.13 -20.41
CA ASP A 807 -15.56 9.70 -19.88
C ASP A 807 -14.41 9.80 -20.89
N ILE A 808 -14.66 9.47 -22.17
CA ILE A 808 -13.63 9.52 -23.23
C ILE A 808 -13.00 10.92 -23.36
N LYS A 809 -13.74 11.98 -23.04
CA LYS A 809 -13.24 13.38 -23.05
C LYS A 809 -12.24 13.66 -21.92
N LEU A 810 -12.20 12.80 -20.90
CA LEU A 810 -11.44 12.95 -19.67
C LEU A 810 -10.20 12.04 -19.61
N TRP A 811 -10.10 11.03 -20.47
CA TRP A 811 -8.98 10.09 -20.52
C TRP A 811 -7.90 10.50 -21.55
N PRO A 812 -6.61 10.26 -21.25
CA PRO A 812 -5.51 10.54 -22.18
C PRO A 812 -5.26 9.42 -23.20
N PHE A 813 -5.79 8.22 -22.96
CA PHE A 813 -5.75 7.09 -23.89
C PHE A 813 -6.96 7.12 -24.82
N LYS A 814 -6.79 6.60 -26.04
CA LYS A 814 -7.81 6.68 -27.09
C LYS A 814 -8.76 5.48 -27.00
N VAL A 815 -10.07 5.74 -27.06
CA VAL A 815 -11.10 4.71 -27.22
C VAL A 815 -11.77 4.91 -28.58
N VAL A 816 -12.10 3.83 -29.29
CA VAL A 816 -12.79 3.86 -30.60
C VAL A 816 -13.95 2.87 -30.64
N ALA A 817 -14.91 3.10 -31.53
CA ALA A 817 -15.94 2.11 -31.84
C ALA A 817 -15.32 0.89 -32.53
N GLY A 818 -15.51 -0.28 -31.94
CA GLY A 818 -15.17 -1.57 -32.51
C GLY A 818 -16.30 -2.18 -33.33
N ARG A 819 -16.18 -3.48 -33.59
CA ARG A 819 -17.29 -4.28 -34.14
C ARG A 819 -18.48 -4.25 -33.17
N GLU A 820 -19.68 -4.12 -33.73
CA GLU A 820 -20.96 -4.15 -32.98
C GLU A 820 -21.04 -3.12 -31.84
N ASP A 821 -20.37 -1.98 -32.03
CA ASP A 821 -20.31 -0.84 -31.10
C ASP A 821 -19.66 -1.14 -29.73
N LYS A 822 -18.80 -2.17 -29.63
CA LYS A 822 -17.95 -2.36 -28.44
C LYS A 822 -16.90 -1.23 -28.31
N PRO A 823 -16.61 -0.71 -27.11
CA PRO A 823 -15.55 0.29 -26.90
C PRO A 823 -14.16 -0.36 -26.91
N MET A 824 -13.36 -0.08 -27.95
CA MET A 824 -12.00 -0.61 -28.11
C MET A 824 -10.95 0.38 -27.58
N ILE A 825 -10.07 -0.08 -26.69
CA ILE A 825 -8.99 0.74 -26.13
C ILE A 825 -7.77 0.64 -27.05
N MET A 826 -7.37 1.76 -27.65
CA MET A 826 -6.30 1.84 -28.64
C MET A 826 -5.00 2.33 -28.02
N VAL A 827 -3.96 1.51 -28.17
CA VAL A 827 -2.60 1.76 -27.63
C VAL A 827 -1.56 1.56 -28.72
N ARG A 828 -0.36 2.11 -28.53
CA ARG A 828 0.83 1.67 -29.28
C ARG A 828 1.69 0.73 -28.43
N HIS A 829 2.08 -0.40 -29.02
CA HIS A 829 2.89 -1.46 -28.40
C HIS A 829 3.63 -2.22 -29.51
N GLU A 830 4.90 -2.59 -29.31
CA GLU A 830 5.77 -3.17 -30.37
C GLU A 830 5.83 -2.27 -31.64
N GLY A 831 5.87 -0.94 -31.45
CA GLY A 831 5.81 0.06 -32.51
C GLY A 831 4.50 0.12 -33.33
N LYS A 832 3.48 -0.68 -32.99
CA LYS A 832 2.22 -0.84 -33.76
C LYS A 832 1.02 -0.37 -32.95
N GLU A 833 -0.01 0.14 -33.61
CA GLU A 833 -1.31 0.32 -32.95
C GLU A 833 -1.95 -1.05 -32.70
N LYS A 834 -2.31 -1.31 -31.43
CA LYS A 834 -3.10 -2.47 -30.99
C LYS A 834 -4.41 -1.98 -30.38
N GLN A 835 -5.45 -2.79 -30.50
CA GLN A 835 -6.75 -2.55 -29.87
C GLN A 835 -7.02 -3.66 -28.86
N PHE A 836 -7.42 -3.28 -27.65
CA PHE A 836 -7.77 -4.20 -26.56
C PHE A 836 -9.22 -3.97 -26.12
N MET A 837 -9.91 -5.05 -25.80
CA MET A 837 -11.21 -5.04 -25.13
C MET A 837 -11.06 -4.61 -23.65
N PRO A 838 -12.06 -3.97 -23.02
CA PRO A 838 -12.07 -3.70 -21.58
C PRO A 838 -11.84 -4.95 -20.72
N GLU A 839 -12.33 -6.10 -21.18
CA GLU A 839 -12.18 -7.43 -20.57
C GLU A 839 -10.71 -7.90 -20.62
N GLU A 840 -9.99 -7.64 -21.73
CA GLU A 840 -8.56 -7.95 -21.86
C GLU A 840 -7.70 -7.08 -20.92
N ILE A 841 -8.01 -5.79 -20.76
CA ILE A 841 -7.29 -4.94 -19.79
C ILE A 841 -7.61 -5.37 -18.34
N SER A 842 -8.86 -5.71 -18.06
CA SER A 842 -9.29 -6.16 -16.73
C SER A 842 -8.67 -7.51 -16.35
N SER A 843 -8.50 -8.42 -17.32
CA SER A 843 -7.81 -9.70 -17.10
C SER A 843 -6.34 -9.53 -16.73
N MET A 844 -5.67 -8.48 -17.22
CA MET A 844 -4.28 -8.17 -16.82
C MET A 844 -4.18 -7.74 -15.35
N VAL A 845 -5.20 -7.03 -14.83
CA VAL A 845 -5.29 -6.68 -13.39
C VAL A 845 -5.60 -7.93 -12.56
N LEU A 846 -6.57 -8.75 -12.98
CA LEU A 846 -6.90 -10.02 -12.32
C LEU A 846 -5.72 -11.00 -12.32
N ALA A 847 -4.94 -11.07 -13.40
CA ALA A 847 -3.73 -11.88 -13.49
C ALA A 847 -2.65 -11.39 -12.50
N LYS A 848 -2.50 -10.08 -12.28
CA LYS A 848 -1.62 -9.52 -11.24
C LYS A 848 -2.13 -9.83 -9.83
N MET A 849 -3.44 -9.92 -9.60
CA MET A 849 -4.01 -10.35 -8.32
C MET A 849 -3.77 -11.84 -8.08
N ARG A 850 -3.96 -12.69 -9.10
CA ARG A 850 -3.56 -14.11 -9.11
C ARG A 850 -2.07 -14.25 -8.78
N GLU A 851 -1.17 -13.61 -9.54
CA GLU A 851 0.29 -13.65 -9.32
C GLU A 851 0.68 -13.26 -7.88
N THR A 852 0.03 -12.24 -7.32
CA THR A 852 0.26 -11.77 -5.94
C THR A 852 -0.12 -12.85 -4.91
N ALA A 853 -1.27 -13.51 -5.10
CA ALA A 853 -1.68 -14.62 -4.24
C ALA A 853 -0.83 -15.89 -4.44
N GLU A 854 -0.40 -16.20 -5.67
CA GLU A 854 0.45 -17.34 -5.98
C GLU A 854 1.82 -17.23 -5.28
N VAL A 855 2.42 -16.04 -5.28
CA VAL A 855 3.68 -15.74 -4.56
C VAL A 855 3.50 -15.87 -3.04
N TYR A 856 2.39 -15.39 -2.49
CA TYR A 856 2.11 -15.47 -1.05
C TYR A 856 1.81 -16.89 -0.56
N LEU A 857 1.06 -17.67 -1.34
CA LEU A 857 0.64 -19.04 -0.98
C LEU A 857 1.67 -20.12 -1.35
N GLY A 858 2.65 -19.81 -2.22
CA GLY A 858 3.62 -20.77 -2.75
C GLY A 858 2.97 -21.86 -3.62
N LYS A 859 1.79 -21.59 -4.18
CA LYS A 859 0.93 -22.55 -4.91
C LYS A 859 0.18 -21.84 -6.03
N THR A 860 -0.07 -22.54 -7.13
CA THR A 860 -0.93 -22.06 -8.22
C THR A 860 -2.35 -21.76 -7.73
N VAL A 861 -2.87 -20.58 -8.08
CA VAL A 861 -4.23 -20.14 -7.72
C VAL A 861 -5.08 -20.21 -8.98
N LYS A 862 -6.07 -21.12 -8.96
CA LYS A 862 -7.00 -21.33 -10.08
C LYS A 862 -8.42 -20.88 -9.80
N ASN A 863 -8.81 -20.79 -8.53
CA ASN A 863 -10.19 -20.55 -8.11
C ASN A 863 -10.33 -19.12 -7.56
N ALA A 864 -11.38 -18.40 -7.95
CA ALA A 864 -11.63 -17.06 -7.43
C ALA A 864 -13.12 -16.76 -7.27
N VAL A 865 -13.45 -15.93 -6.29
CA VAL A 865 -14.69 -15.14 -6.23
C VAL A 865 -14.32 -13.70 -6.55
N ILE A 866 -15.04 -13.09 -7.49
CA ILE A 866 -14.76 -11.73 -7.99
C ILE A 866 -15.95 -10.82 -7.68
N THR A 867 -15.67 -9.59 -7.26
CA THR A 867 -16.70 -8.61 -6.88
C THR A 867 -17.21 -7.77 -8.06
N VAL A 868 -18.48 -7.36 -7.99
CA VAL A 868 -19.09 -6.39 -8.91
C VAL A 868 -19.99 -5.39 -8.16
N PRO A 869 -20.20 -4.17 -8.70
CA PRO A 869 -21.22 -3.23 -8.23
C PRO A 869 -22.60 -3.88 -8.34
N VAL A 870 -23.54 -3.53 -7.48
CA VAL A 870 -24.86 -4.19 -7.46
C VAL A 870 -25.59 -3.90 -8.77
N TYR A 871 -25.47 -2.68 -9.27
CA TYR A 871 -26.07 -2.22 -10.53
C TYR A 871 -25.30 -2.63 -11.81
N PHE A 872 -24.32 -3.53 -11.74
CA PHE A 872 -23.82 -4.18 -12.95
C PHE A 872 -24.92 -5.04 -13.59
N ASN A 873 -25.30 -4.68 -14.82
CA ASN A 873 -26.25 -5.45 -15.62
C ASN A 873 -25.65 -6.78 -16.13
N ASN A 874 -26.47 -7.58 -16.80
CA ASN A 874 -26.08 -8.91 -17.27
C ASN A 874 -24.83 -8.92 -18.18
N ALA A 875 -24.66 -7.91 -19.04
CA ALA A 875 -23.49 -7.81 -19.92
C ALA A 875 -22.21 -7.49 -19.14
N GLN A 876 -22.29 -6.61 -18.14
CA GLN A 876 -21.14 -6.24 -17.29
C GLN A 876 -20.73 -7.39 -16.35
N ARG A 877 -21.69 -8.17 -15.85
CA ARG A 877 -21.43 -9.40 -15.09
C ARG A 877 -20.74 -10.45 -15.95
N GLN A 878 -21.26 -10.77 -17.14
CA GLN A 878 -20.63 -11.72 -18.06
C GLN A 878 -19.23 -11.27 -18.49
N ALA A 879 -19.04 -9.99 -18.82
CA ALA A 879 -17.74 -9.43 -19.18
C ALA A 879 -16.70 -9.55 -18.04
N THR A 880 -17.12 -9.42 -16.79
CA THR A 880 -16.25 -9.63 -15.62
C THR A 880 -15.87 -11.10 -15.44
N ILE A 881 -16.80 -12.04 -15.71
CA ILE A 881 -16.53 -13.48 -15.74
C ILE A 881 -15.53 -13.82 -16.87
N ASP A 882 -15.76 -13.29 -18.08
CA ASP A 882 -14.91 -13.50 -19.24
C ASP A 882 -13.48 -12.96 -18.99
N ALA A 883 -13.35 -11.79 -18.36
CA ALA A 883 -12.06 -11.25 -17.91
C ALA A 883 -11.34 -12.17 -16.90
N GLY A 884 -12.07 -12.81 -15.99
CA GLY A 884 -11.53 -13.83 -15.08
C GLY A 884 -11.03 -15.08 -15.83
N ALA A 885 -11.80 -15.56 -16.81
CA ALA A 885 -11.41 -16.70 -17.64
C ALA A 885 -10.14 -16.40 -18.46
N ILE A 886 -10.02 -15.20 -19.05
CA ILE A 886 -8.81 -14.75 -19.76
C ILE A 886 -7.60 -14.64 -18.81
N ALA A 887 -7.82 -14.26 -17.56
CA ALA A 887 -6.78 -14.25 -16.51
C ALA A 887 -6.38 -15.66 -16.02
N GLY A 888 -6.98 -16.72 -16.56
CA GLY A 888 -6.75 -18.11 -16.16
C GLY A 888 -7.35 -18.47 -14.80
N LEU A 889 -8.43 -17.79 -14.39
CA LEU A 889 -9.19 -18.05 -13.17
C LEU A 889 -10.53 -18.72 -13.50
N ASN A 890 -10.82 -19.79 -12.76
CA ASN A 890 -12.17 -20.33 -12.59
C ASN A 890 -12.94 -19.41 -11.63
N VAL A 891 -13.83 -18.59 -12.20
CA VAL A 891 -14.71 -17.69 -11.43
C VAL A 891 -15.83 -18.53 -10.82
N MET A 892 -15.67 -18.92 -9.56
CA MET A 892 -16.60 -19.80 -8.83
C MET A 892 -17.94 -19.12 -8.55
N ARG A 893 -17.90 -17.80 -8.29
CA ARG A 893 -19.05 -16.94 -8.07
C ARG A 893 -18.69 -15.48 -8.35
N ILE A 894 -19.63 -14.74 -8.91
CA ILE A 894 -19.67 -13.27 -8.83
C ILE A 894 -20.46 -12.87 -7.59
N ILE A 895 -19.92 -11.96 -6.77
CA ILE A 895 -20.59 -11.43 -5.57
C ILE A 895 -20.75 -9.92 -5.65
N ASN A 896 -21.86 -9.39 -5.16
CA ASN A 896 -22.09 -7.95 -5.08
C ASN A 896 -21.18 -7.31 -4.01
N GLU A 897 -20.53 -6.18 -4.33
CA GLU A 897 -19.57 -5.46 -3.47
C GLU A 897 -20.07 -5.22 -2.02
N PRO A 898 -21.26 -4.62 -1.78
CA PRO A 898 -21.77 -4.44 -0.42
C PRO A 898 -22.20 -5.75 0.25
N ALA A 899 -22.60 -6.79 -0.50
CA ALA A 899 -22.92 -8.10 0.06
C ALA A 899 -21.66 -8.83 0.56
N ALA A 900 -20.53 -8.68 -0.15
CA ALA A 900 -19.23 -9.13 0.32
C ALA A 900 -18.81 -8.39 1.60
N ALA A 901 -18.90 -7.05 1.63
CA ALA A 901 -18.58 -6.29 2.82
C ALA A 901 -19.49 -6.64 4.03
N ALA A 902 -20.76 -6.98 3.80
CA ALA A 902 -21.66 -7.48 4.83
C ALA A 902 -21.24 -8.85 5.41
N LEU A 903 -20.74 -9.78 4.57
CA LEU A 903 -20.15 -11.04 5.05
C LEU A 903 -18.93 -10.78 5.94
N ALA A 904 -18.04 -9.87 5.53
CA ALA A 904 -16.86 -9.50 6.32
C ALA A 904 -17.22 -8.86 7.67
N TYR A 905 -18.18 -7.92 7.68
CA TYR A 905 -18.72 -7.34 8.92
C TYR A 905 -19.33 -8.42 9.82
N GLY A 906 -20.23 -9.25 9.27
CA GLY A 906 -21.00 -10.22 10.03
C GLY A 906 -20.11 -11.26 10.71
N LEU A 907 -19.08 -11.77 10.02
CA LEU A 907 -18.16 -12.76 10.61
C LEU A 907 -17.36 -12.24 11.80
N GLU A 908 -17.04 -10.94 11.83
CA GLU A 908 -16.34 -10.30 12.94
C GLU A 908 -17.27 -9.82 14.06
N GLN A 909 -18.57 -9.61 13.76
CA GLN A 909 -19.53 -8.93 14.63
C GLN A 909 -20.87 -9.69 14.78
N MET A 910 -20.88 -11.02 14.64
CA MET A 910 -22.13 -11.80 14.70
C MET A 910 -22.91 -11.54 16.01
N PRO A 911 -24.23 -11.35 15.95
CA PRO A 911 -25.03 -11.07 17.14
C PRO A 911 -25.04 -12.25 18.10
N VAL A 912 -24.71 -12.00 19.37
CA VAL A 912 -24.82 -12.94 20.50
C VAL A 912 -26.29 -13.21 20.89
N SER A 913 -27.25 -12.77 20.08
CA SER A 913 -28.69 -12.83 20.36
C SER A 913 -29.46 -13.34 19.16
N ASN A 914 -30.45 -14.21 19.38
CA ASN A 914 -31.38 -14.76 18.38
C ASN A 914 -32.37 -13.71 17.78
N LYS A 915 -31.91 -12.47 17.60
CA LYS A 915 -32.54 -11.43 16.81
C LYS A 915 -31.54 -11.03 15.72
N GLY A 916 -31.91 -11.21 14.46
CA GLY A 916 -31.13 -10.68 13.35
C GLY A 916 -31.00 -9.15 13.40
N ARG A 917 -29.94 -8.63 12.78
CA ARG A 917 -29.62 -7.20 12.71
C ARG A 917 -29.93 -6.64 11.32
N MET A 918 -30.52 -5.45 11.24
CA MET A 918 -30.56 -4.67 10.01
C MET A 918 -29.24 -3.92 9.81
N VAL A 919 -28.46 -4.31 8.82
CA VAL A 919 -27.18 -3.67 8.48
C VAL A 919 -27.33 -2.96 7.14
N LEU A 920 -27.14 -1.63 7.14
CA LEU A 920 -27.03 -0.85 5.91
C LEU A 920 -25.56 -0.71 5.56
N VAL A 921 -25.16 -1.30 4.43
CA VAL A 921 -23.84 -1.10 3.84
C VAL A 921 -23.93 0.08 2.87
N PHE A 922 -23.02 1.04 3.04
CA PHE A 922 -22.88 2.22 2.19
C PHE A 922 -21.47 2.20 1.57
N ASP A 923 -21.38 1.81 0.30
CA ASP A 923 -20.13 1.72 -0.45
C ASP A 923 -19.98 2.90 -1.42
N LEU A 924 -19.00 3.76 -1.17
CA LEU A 924 -18.66 4.88 -2.04
C LEU A 924 -17.22 4.73 -2.52
N GLY A 925 -17.06 4.02 -3.62
CA GLY A 925 -15.78 3.60 -4.18
C GLY A 925 -15.06 4.65 -5.01
N GLY A 926 -14.29 4.16 -5.99
CA GLY A 926 -13.49 4.98 -6.91
C GLY A 926 -14.28 5.63 -8.05
N GLY A 927 -15.43 5.07 -8.42
CA GLY A 927 -16.29 5.55 -9.50
C GLY A 927 -17.64 4.83 -9.61
N THR A 928 -18.02 4.13 -8.54
CA THR A 928 -19.28 3.38 -8.34
C THR A 928 -19.77 3.70 -6.93
N PHE A 929 -21.09 3.74 -6.78
CA PHE A 929 -21.76 3.98 -5.51
C PHE A 929 -22.90 2.98 -5.35
N ASP A 930 -22.87 2.22 -4.26
CA ASP A 930 -23.85 1.16 -3.99
C ASP A 930 -24.26 1.20 -2.51
N VAL A 931 -25.56 1.01 -2.26
CA VAL A 931 -26.16 0.90 -0.93
C VAL A 931 -26.97 -0.38 -0.89
N SER A 932 -26.83 -1.17 0.16
CA SER A 932 -27.67 -2.34 0.37
C SER A 932 -28.06 -2.47 1.83
N LEU A 933 -29.34 -2.75 2.08
CA LEU A 933 -29.84 -3.11 3.40
C LEU A 933 -29.94 -4.63 3.49
N LEU A 934 -29.30 -5.22 4.50
CA LEU A 934 -29.32 -6.66 4.74
C LEU A 934 -29.89 -6.99 6.12
N ASN A 935 -30.58 -8.12 6.21
CA ASN A 935 -30.80 -8.83 7.46
C ASN A 935 -29.63 -9.80 7.67
N ILE A 936 -28.92 -9.67 8.80
CA ILE A 936 -27.94 -10.67 9.25
C ILE A 936 -28.56 -11.40 10.44
N ASP A 937 -29.08 -12.60 10.18
CA ASP A 937 -29.80 -13.42 11.14
C ASP A 937 -28.95 -14.63 11.54
N PRO A 938 -28.65 -14.86 12.84
CA PRO A 938 -27.88 -16.02 13.28
C PRO A 938 -28.68 -17.35 13.16
N GLY A 939 -29.96 -17.29 12.80
CA GLY A 939 -30.76 -18.46 12.46
C GLY A 939 -31.44 -19.16 13.65
N VAL A 940 -32.25 -20.17 13.31
CA VAL A 940 -32.92 -21.04 14.29
C VAL A 940 -32.03 -22.23 14.69
N ASN A 941 -31.15 -22.68 13.78
CA ASN A 941 -29.99 -23.50 14.12
C ASN A 941 -28.84 -22.54 14.47
N PRO A 942 -28.18 -22.67 15.63
CA PRO A 942 -27.11 -21.75 16.06
C PRO A 942 -25.84 -21.82 15.20
N ASP A 943 -25.75 -22.79 14.29
CA ASP A 943 -24.63 -22.96 13.35
C ASP A 943 -24.86 -22.25 11.99
N MET A 944 -26.11 -21.89 11.61
CA MET A 944 -26.47 -21.43 10.25
C MET A 944 -26.78 -19.93 10.18
N GLY A 945 -25.78 -19.12 9.84
CA GLY A 945 -25.93 -17.68 9.60
C GLY A 945 -26.55 -17.34 8.25
N LEU A 946 -27.70 -16.67 8.26
CA LEU A 946 -28.41 -16.18 7.07
C LEU A 946 -28.12 -14.69 6.83
N PHE A 947 -27.56 -14.39 5.67
CA PHE A 947 -27.31 -13.04 5.16
C PHE A 947 -28.30 -12.76 4.02
N GLU A 948 -29.31 -11.94 4.25
CA GLU A 948 -30.40 -11.70 3.30
C GLU A 948 -30.46 -10.24 2.88
N VAL A 949 -30.15 -9.94 1.60
CA VAL A 949 -30.34 -8.61 1.03
C VAL A 949 -31.84 -8.31 0.94
N LYS A 950 -32.28 -7.20 1.55
CA LYS A 950 -33.68 -6.74 1.55
C LYS A 950 -33.97 -5.80 0.39
N ALA A 951 -33.05 -4.88 0.12
CA ALA A 951 -33.07 -4.03 -1.06
C ALA A 951 -31.68 -3.47 -1.38
N THR A 952 -31.51 -2.98 -2.60
CA THR A 952 -30.32 -2.28 -3.08
C THR A 952 -30.69 -1.00 -3.83
N ALA A 953 -29.77 -0.02 -3.85
CA ALA A 953 -29.84 1.21 -4.65
C ALA A 953 -28.43 1.75 -4.93
N GLY A 954 -28.20 2.44 -6.04
CA GLY A 954 -26.86 2.91 -6.41
C GLY A 954 -26.77 3.72 -7.71
N ASP A 955 -25.55 4.04 -8.11
CA ASP A 955 -25.19 4.72 -9.37
C ASP A 955 -23.85 4.15 -9.86
N THR A 956 -23.86 3.46 -11.02
CA THR A 956 -22.67 2.80 -11.61
C THR A 956 -21.61 3.76 -12.15
N HIS A 957 -21.85 5.08 -12.08
CA HIS A 957 -20.99 6.09 -12.66
C HIS A 957 -20.65 7.24 -11.67
N LEU A 958 -20.90 7.05 -10.38
CA LEU A 958 -20.69 8.04 -9.32
C LEU A 958 -19.66 7.56 -8.28
N GLY A 959 -18.63 8.33 -8.00
CA GLY A 959 -17.73 8.08 -6.89
C GLY A 959 -16.49 8.98 -6.87
N GLY A 960 -15.39 8.42 -6.35
CA GLY A 960 -14.15 9.15 -6.10
C GLY A 960 -13.61 10.00 -7.27
N ALA A 961 -13.64 9.48 -8.49
CA ALA A 961 -13.12 10.17 -9.68
C ALA A 961 -13.94 11.42 -10.05
N ASP A 962 -15.24 11.42 -9.80
CA ASP A 962 -16.14 12.53 -10.13
C ASP A 962 -15.88 13.72 -9.18
N PHE A 963 -15.61 13.41 -7.90
CA PHE A 963 -15.12 14.40 -6.93
C PHE A 963 -13.72 14.96 -7.26
N ASP A 964 -12.87 14.17 -7.94
CA ASP A 964 -11.59 14.67 -8.47
C ASP A 964 -11.80 15.56 -9.70
N ASN A 965 -12.77 15.22 -10.56
CA ASN A 965 -13.11 15.99 -11.75
C ASN A 965 -13.71 17.37 -11.40
N GLU A 966 -14.54 17.52 -10.38
CA GLU A 966 -14.99 18.86 -9.97
C GLU A 966 -13.87 19.74 -9.40
N LEU A 967 -12.87 19.14 -8.74
CA LEU A 967 -11.65 19.86 -8.35
C LEU A 967 -10.78 20.25 -9.57
N VAL A 968 -10.73 19.42 -10.61
CA VAL A 968 -10.09 19.77 -11.90
C VAL A 968 -10.85 20.90 -12.58
N ASN A 969 -12.17 20.80 -12.72
CA ASN A 969 -13.04 21.82 -13.32
C ASN A 969 -12.91 23.17 -12.58
N TYR A 970 -12.91 23.15 -11.24
CA TYR A 970 -12.62 24.33 -10.42
C TYR A 970 -11.22 24.90 -10.69
N SER A 971 -10.21 24.04 -10.77
CA SER A 971 -8.82 24.45 -11.00
C SER A 971 -8.58 25.01 -12.41
N LEU A 972 -9.23 24.45 -13.44
CA LEU A 972 -9.22 24.98 -14.81
C LEU A 972 -9.85 26.37 -14.89
N ARG A 973 -11.01 26.56 -14.24
CA ARG A 973 -11.66 27.87 -14.09
C ARG A 973 -10.73 28.87 -13.38
N GLU A 974 -10.02 28.45 -12.33
CA GLU A 974 -9.04 29.28 -11.61
C GLU A 974 -7.76 29.57 -12.41
N PHE A 975 -7.27 28.64 -13.25
CA PHE A 975 -6.13 28.86 -14.14
C PHE A 975 -6.49 29.92 -15.20
N LYS A 976 -7.61 29.71 -15.91
CA LYS A 976 -8.16 30.67 -16.89
C LYS A 976 -8.41 32.05 -16.26
N ARG A 977 -8.93 32.11 -15.02
CA ARG A 977 -9.14 33.39 -14.31
C ARG A 977 -7.82 34.12 -13.94
N LYS A 978 -6.71 33.40 -13.75
CA LYS A 978 -5.41 33.98 -13.37
C LYS A 978 -4.50 34.30 -14.57
N HIS A 979 -4.60 33.53 -15.64
CA HIS A 979 -3.68 33.57 -16.78
C HIS A 979 -4.38 33.92 -18.11
N GLY A 980 -5.64 34.35 -18.06
CA GLY A 980 -6.41 34.81 -19.22
C GLY A 980 -6.98 33.66 -20.04
N SER A 981 -7.20 33.88 -21.34
CA SER A 981 -7.75 32.87 -22.27
C SER A 981 -6.75 31.75 -22.63
N MET A 982 -5.71 31.52 -21.83
CA MET A 982 -4.80 30.39 -21.97
C MET A 982 -5.49 29.12 -21.51
N ASP A 983 -5.77 28.22 -22.46
CA ASP A 983 -6.40 26.94 -22.17
C ASP A 983 -5.36 25.81 -22.06
N ILE A 984 -5.61 24.88 -21.15
CA ILE A 984 -4.80 23.67 -20.95
C ILE A 984 -5.60 22.39 -21.22
N GLU A 985 -6.89 22.48 -21.57
CA GLU A 985 -7.76 21.34 -21.86
C GLU A 985 -7.28 20.51 -23.07
N SER A 986 -6.50 21.11 -23.98
CA SER A 986 -5.82 20.40 -25.08
C SER A 986 -4.51 19.71 -24.65
N ASN A 987 -3.96 20.03 -23.48
CA ASN A 987 -2.66 19.52 -23.02
C ASN A 987 -2.83 18.38 -22.00
N GLN A 988 -2.79 17.15 -22.51
CA GLN A 988 -2.98 15.94 -21.70
C GLN A 988 -1.92 15.73 -20.59
N LYS A 989 -0.64 16.14 -20.79
CA LYS A 989 0.39 16.11 -19.72
C LYS A 989 0.01 17.08 -18.59
N ALA A 990 -0.47 18.28 -18.92
CA ALA A 990 -0.95 19.27 -17.95
C ALA A 990 -2.20 18.78 -17.19
N LEU A 991 -3.24 18.32 -17.90
CA LEU A 991 -4.45 17.78 -17.29
C LEU A 991 -4.16 16.59 -16.35
N ARG A 992 -3.27 15.66 -16.74
CA ARG A 992 -2.89 14.52 -15.90
C ARG A 992 -2.18 14.96 -14.62
N ARG A 993 -1.25 15.92 -14.70
CA ARG A 993 -0.56 16.50 -13.53
C ARG A 993 -1.57 17.22 -12.62
N LEU A 994 -2.50 17.98 -13.20
CA LEU A 994 -3.55 18.68 -12.45
C LEU A 994 -4.54 17.72 -11.75
N ARG A 995 -5.06 16.68 -12.44
CA ARG A 995 -5.94 15.67 -11.82
C ARG A 995 -5.24 14.91 -10.69
N THR A 996 -3.93 14.64 -10.83
CA THR A 996 -3.12 14.02 -9.77
C THR A 996 -3.01 14.92 -8.53
N ALA A 997 -2.80 16.23 -8.73
CA ALA A 997 -2.79 17.20 -7.64
C ALA A 997 -4.18 17.37 -6.98
N CYS A 998 -5.26 17.37 -7.77
CA CYS A 998 -6.64 17.41 -7.28
C CYS A 998 -6.98 16.18 -6.42
N LYS A 999 -6.59 14.97 -6.86
CA LYS A 999 -6.78 13.71 -6.13
C LYS A 999 -6.01 13.65 -4.81
N ARG A 1000 -4.79 14.20 -4.78
CA ARG A 1000 -4.03 14.43 -3.54
C ARG A 1000 -4.77 15.43 -2.63
N ALA A 1001 -5.25 16.55 -3.17
CA ALA A 1001 -5.97 17.57 -2.41
C ALA A 1001 -7.26 17.03 -1.79
N LYS A 1002 -8.08 16.26 -2.53
CA LYS A 1002 -9.28 15.58 -2.01
C LYS A 1002 -8.96 14.73 -0.77
N ARG A 1003 -7.92 13.89 -0.86
CA ARG A 1003 -7.46 13.06 0.27
C ARG A 1003 -7.03 13.90 1.46
N MET A 1004 -6.26 14.98 1.24
CA MET A 1004 -5.85 15.90 2.32
C MET A 1004 -7.05 16.62 2.97
N LEU A 1005 -8.06 17.02 2.20
CA LEU A 1005 -9.26 17.67 2.75
C LEU A 1005 -10.10 16.75 3.65
N SER A 1006 -9.95 15.43 3.55
CA SER A 1006 -10.63 14.50 4.46
C SER A 1006 -10.14 14.62 5.91
N SER A 1007 -8.89 15.02 6.14
CA SER A 1007 -8.35 15.29 7.49
C SER A 1007 -8.19 16.79 7.78
N MET A 1008 -7.73 17.58 6.79
CA MET A 1008 -7.44 19.01 6.92
C MET A 1008 -8.64 19.91 6.53
N ALA A 1009 -8.73 21.10 7.13
CA ALA A 1009 -9.76 22.08 6.80
C ALA A 1009 -9.51 22.84 5.46
N GLN A 1010 -8.27 22.82 4.97
CA GLN A 1010 -7.83 23.41 3.71
C GLN A 1010 -6.54 22.74 3.22
N THR A 1011 -6.24 22.85 1.93
CA THR A 1011 -4.97 22.43 1.31
C THR A 1011 -4.67 23.29 0.07
N THR A 1012 -3.47 23.16 -0.52
CA THR A 1012 -3.13 23.78 -1.82
C THR A 1012 -3.13 22.72 -2.91
N ILE A 1013 -3.73 23.03 -4.06
CA ILE A 1013 -3.46 22.37 -5.34
C ILE A 1013 -2.32 23.14 -5.99
N GLU A 1014 -1.13 22.53 -6.08
CA GLU A 1014 0.12 23.13 -6.57
C GLU A 1014 0.72 22.23 -7.66
N VAL A 1015 1.09 22.80 -8.81
CA VAL A 1015 1.77 22.11 -9.91
C VAL A 1015 2.80 23.05 -10.55
N ASP A 1016 4.09 22.81 -10.25
CA ASP A 1016 5.24 23.47 -10.87
C ASP A 1016 5.16 23.34 -12.42
N SER A 1017 5.33 24.43 -13.17
CA SER A 1017 5.25 24.49 -14.64
C SER A 1017 4.07 23.69 -15.22
N LEU A 1018 2.83 24.06 -14.87
CA LEU A 1018 1.62 23.37 -15.36
C LEU A 1018 1.48 23.50 -16.88
N HIS A 1019 1.79 24.69 -17.43
CA HIS A 1019 1.71 24.96 -18.86
C HIS A 1019 2.66 26.11 -19.24
N GLN A 1020 3.49 25.95 -20.28
CA GLN A 1020 4.42 26.97 -20.80
C GLN A 1020 5.30 27.66 -19.71
N GLY A 1021 5.79 26.91 -18.73
CA GLY A 1021 6.60 27.47 -17.62
C GLY A 1021 5.78 28.13 -16.50
N ILE A 1022 4.45 28.22 -16.62
CA ILE A 1022 3.57 28.84 -15.63
C ILE A 1022 3.25 27.84 -14.52
N ASP A 1023 3.73 28.11 -13.30
CA ASP A 1023 3.32 27.41 -12.08
C ASP A 1023 1.84 27.65 -11.78
N PHE A 1024 1.09 26.59 -11.47
CA PHE A 1024 -0.29 26.72 -10.99
C PHE A 1024 -0.38 26.52 -9.49
N ARG A 1025 -1.10 27.42 -8.81
CA ARG A 1025 -1.32 27.37 -7.37
C ARG A 1025 -2.71 27.88 -6.99
N VAL A 1026 -3.48 27.08 -6.25
CA VAL A 1026 -4.77 27.51 -5.66
C VAL A 1026 -4.98 26.87 -4.29
N ILE A 1027 -5.46 27.65 -3.32
CA ILE A 1027 -5.88 27.15 -2.00
C ILE A 1027 -7.34 26.72 -2.11
N ILE A 1028 -7.64 25.49 -1.70
CA ILE A 1028 -8.98 24.93 -1.64
C ILE A 1028 -9.33 24.62 -0.17
N THR A 1029 -10.50 25.07 0.30
CA THR A 1029 -11.02 24.72 1.62
C THR A 1029 -11.91 23.48 1.55
N ARG A 1030 -12.05 22.76 2.67
CA ARG A 1030 -13.01 21.66 2.78
C ARG A 1030 -14.41 22.14 2.46
N SER A 1031 -14.83 23.29 3.01
CA SER A 1031 -16.15 23.88 2.72
C SER A 1031 -16.38 24.16 1.23
N ARG A 1032 -15.35 24.59 0.47
CA ARG A 1032 -15.49 24.82 -0.97
C ARG A 1032 -15.52 23.52 -1.77
N PHE A 1033 -14.78 22.50 -1.35
CA PHE A 1033 -14.91 21.14 -1.91
C PHE A 1033 -16.29 20.55 -1.63
N GLU A 1034 -16.84 20.73 -0.43
CA GLU A 1034 -18.19 20.30 -0.05
C GLU A 1034 -19.28 21.03 -0.84
N GLU A 1035 -19.09 22.32 -1.13
CA GLU A 1035 -19.97 23.12 -1.98
C GLU A 1035 -19.95 22.64 -3.43
N LEU A 1036 -18.76 22.43 -4.02
CA LEU A 1036 -18.59 21.94 -5.39
C LEU A 1036 -19.23 20.57 -5.64
N ASN A 1037 -19.26 19.70 -4.61
CA ASN A 1037 -19.74 18.32 -4.71
C ASN A 1037 -21.12 18.12 -4.07
N LYS A 1038 -21.80 19.19 -3.67
CA LYS A 1038 -23.07 19.17 -2.93
C LYS A 1038 -24.13 18.28 -3.62
N ASP A 1039 -24.30 18.43 -4.93
CA ASP A 1039 -25.36 17.74 -5.67
C ASP A 1039 -25.01 16.25 -5.91
N LEU A 1040 -23.72 15.93 -6.01
CA LEU A 1040 -23.22 14.55 -6.06
C LEU A 1040 -23.43 13.83 -4.71
N PHE A 1041 -23.18 14.51 -3.59
CA PHE A 1041 -23.53 13.98 -2.26
C PHE A 1041 -25.05 13.87 -2.06
N GLY A 1042 -25.83 14.76 -2.68
CA GLY A 1042 -27.30 14.68 -2.72
C GLY A 1042 -27.79 13.40 -3.40
N LYS A 1043 -27.23 13.04 -4.57
CA LYS A 1043 -27.51 11.77 -5.24
C LYS A 1043 -27.30 10.56 -4.32
N CYS A 1044 -26.20 10.53 -3.57
CA CYS A 1044 -25.89 9.43 -2.65
C CYS A 1044 -27.02 9.20 -1.62
N MET A 1045 -27.55 10.28 -1.04
CA MET A 1045 -28.63 10.19 -0.04
C MET A 1045 -29.95 9.73 -0.67
N VAL A 1046 -30.29 10.23 -1.86
CA VAL A 1046 -31.53 9.85 -2.57
C VAL A 1046 -31.58 8.36 -2.88
N ALA A 1047 -30.46 7.76 -3.32
CA ALA A 1047 -30.40 6.31 -3.52
C ALA A 1047 -30.51 5.54 -2.20
N MET A 1048 -29.84 5.97 -1.12
CA MET A 1048 -30.00 5.37 0.20
C MET A 1048 -31.46 5.44 0.72
N GLU A 1049 -32.15 6.57 0.53
CA GLU A 1049 -33.57 6.73 0.85
C GLU A 1049 -34.48 5.80 0.04
N ASN A 1050 -34.15 5.56 -1.23
CA ASN A 1050 -34.85 4.60 -2.06
C ASN A 1050 -34.63 3.16 -1.57
N CYS A 1051 -33.40 2.77 -1.21
CA CYS A 1051 -33.09 1.45 -0.65
C CYS A 1051 -33.95 1.14 0.60
N LEU A 1052 -34.06 2.07 1.55
CA LEU A 1052 -34.91 1.91 2.73
C LEU A 1052 -36.40 1.79 2.37
N ARG A 1053 -36.87 2.58 1.41
CA ARG A 1053 -38.25 2.58 0.91
C ARG A 1053 -38.61 1.26 0.21
N ASP A 1054 -37.69 0.72 -0.58
CA ASP A 1054 -37.84 -0.56 -1.29
C ASP A 1054 -37.84 -1.75 -0.32
N ALA A 1055 -36.95 -1.74 0.67
CA ALA A 1055 -36.94 -2.71 1.77
C ALA A 1055 -38.17 -2.59 2.69
N LYS A 1056 -38.88 -1.45 2.65
CA LYS A 1056 -39.98 -1.06 3.55
C LYS A 1056 -39.57 -1.02 5.02
N VAL A 1057 -38.33 -0.60 5.26
CA VAL A 1057 -37.72 -0.49 6.59
C VAL A 1057 -37.56 0.99 6.98
N ASP A 1058 -38.07 1.37 8.15
CA ASP A 1058 -37.85 2.71 8.69
C ASP A 1058 -36.39 2.89 9.14
N LYS A 1059 -35.86 4.11 9.01
CA LYS A 1059 -34.46 4.41 9.37
C LYS A 1059 -34.11 4.14 10.84
N GLY A 1060 -35.06 4.23 11.75
CA GLY A 1060 -34.88 3.87 13.16
C GLY A 1060 -34.78 2.37 13.42
N SER A 1061 -35.15 1.54 12.43
CA SER A 1061 -35.03 0.07 12.48
C SER A 1061 -33.74 -0.46 11.86
N VAL A 1062 -32.84 0.40 11.37
CA VAL A 1062 -31.49 0.01 10.94
C VAL A 1062 -30.59 -0.04 12.17
N ASP A 1063 -29.97 -1.18 12.48
CA ASP A 1063 -29.08 -1.36 13.62
C ASP A 1063 -27.71 -0.72 13.38
N ASP A 1064 -27.07 -1.04 12.25
CA ASP A 1064 -25.70 -0.61 11.92
C ASP A 1064 -25.64 0.06 10.55
N VAL A 1065 -24.76 1.06 10.43
CA VAL A 1065 -24.40 1.69 9.15
C VAL A 1065 -22.92 1.46 8.89
N VAL A 1066 -22.61 0.56 7.96
CA VAL A 1066 -21.26 0.11 7.62
C VAL A 1066 -20.72 0.90 6.44
N LEU A 1067 -19.52 1.50 6.60
CA LEU A 1067 -18.87 2.31 5.57
C LEU A 1067 -17.87 1.47 4.77
N VAL A 1068 -17.97 1.53 3.44
CA VAL A 1068 -17.11 0.79 2.50
C VAL A 1068 -16.66 1.72 1.38
N GLY A 1069 -15.51 1.45 0.77
CA GLY A 1069 -14.93 2.25 -0.30
C GLY A 1069 -14.28 3.55 0.21
N GLY A 1070 -13.05 3.82 -0.25
CA GLY A 1070 -12.20 4.89 0.27
C GLY A 1070 -12.75 6.33 0.17
N SER A 1071 -13.84 6.58 -0.56
CA SER A 1071 -14.47 7.91 -0.60
C SER A 1071 -15.45 8.15 0.57
N THR A 1072 -15.89 7.11 1.30
CA THR A 1072 -16.61 7.29 2.59
C THR A 1072 -15.75 7.97 3.66
N ARG A 1073 -14.42 8.05 3.46
CA ARG A 1073 -13.50 8.83 4.29
C ARG A 1073 -13.72 10.36 4.19
N ILE A 1074 -14.60 10.84 3.29
CA ILE A 1074 -14.99 12.26 3.17
C ILE A 1074 -15.89 12.65 4.37
N PRO A 1075 -15.50 13.64 5.22
CA PRO A 1075 -16.25 13.99 6.43
C PRO A 1075 -17.70 14.42 6.19
N LYS A 1076 -18.00 15.04 5.04
CA LYS A 1076 -19.37 15.48 4.69
C LYS A 1076 -20.32 14.30 4.45
N VAL A 1077 -19.81 13.21 3.86
CA VAL A 1077 -20.59 11.98 3.64
C VAL A 1077 -20.93 11.33 4.98
N GLN A 1078 -19.93 11.10 5.85
CA GLN A 1078 -20.15 10.58 7.20
C GLN A 1078 -21.08 11.46 8.02
N LYS A 1079 -20.92 12.79 7.93
CA LYS A 1079 -21.80 13.74 8.60
C LYS A 1079 -23.24 13.61 8.11
N MET A 1080 -23.48 13.54 6.80
CA MET A 1080 -24.84 13.41 6.24
C MET A 1080 -25.51 12.09 6.59
N LEU A 1081 -24.74 10.99 6.66
CA LEU A 1081 -25.25 9.70 7.12
C LEU A 1081 -25.65 9.74 8.61
N SER A 1082 -24.77 10.24 9.48
CA SER A 1082 -25.08 10.36 10.91
C SER A 1082 -26.23 11.35 11.16
N GLU A 1083 -26.31 12.48 10.43
CA GLU A 1083 -27.46 13.40 10.48
C GLU A 1083 -28.77 12.76 10.02
N PHE A 1084 -28.74 11.85 9.02
CA PHE A 1084 -29.92 11.12 8.57
C PHE A 1084 -30.43 10.10 9.59
N PHE A 1085 -29.52 9.31 10.18
CA PHE A 1085 -29.81 8.33 11.23
C PHE A 1085 -29.80 8.94 12.65
N ASP A 1086 -30.31 10.17 12.80
CA ASP A 1086 -30.59 10.85 14.08
C ASP A 1086 -29.40 10.94 15.06
N GLY A 1087 -28.18 11.04 14.53
CA GLY A 1087 -26.93 11.10 15.30
C GLY A 1087 -26.28 9.75 15.59
N LYS A 1088 -26.77 8.65 14.99
CA LYS A 1088 -26.17 7.31 15.11
C LYS A 1088 -24.68 7.32 14.75
N GLU A 1089 -23.90 6.57 15.53
CA GLU A 1089 -22.49 6.31 15.25
C GLU A 1089 -22.36 5.34 14.06
N LEU A 1090 -21.44 5.65 13.15
CA LEU A 1090 -21.19 4.85 11.95
C LEU A 1090 -20.15 3.78 12.24
N CYS A 1091 -20.41 2.55 11.78
CA CYS A 1091 -19.55 1.41 12.05
C CYS A 1091 -18.19 1.55 11.35
N ARG A 1092 -17.13 1.24 12.10
CA ARG A 1092 -15.71 1.35 11.71
C ARG A 1092 -14.87 0.15 12.14
N SER A 1093 -15.49 -0.99 12.46
CA SER A 1093 -14.78 -2.22 12.84
C SER A 1093 -13.94 -2.76 11.68
N ILE A 1094 -14.52 -2.80 10.48
CA ILE A 1094 -13.87 -3.25 9.26
C ILE A 1094 -13.13 -2.10 8.55
N ASN A 1095 -12.06 -2.43 7.83
CA ASN A 1095 -11.34 -1.46 6.99
C ASN A 1095 -12.09 -1.24 5.66
N PRO A 1096 -12.56 -0.01 5.34
CA PRO A 1096 -13.42 0.24 4.17
C PRO A 1096 -12.74 -0.04 2.82
N ASP A 1097 -11.41 -0.07 2.76
CA ASP A 1097 -10.66 -0.36 1.54
C ASP A 1097 -10.29 -1.86 1.39
N GLU A 1098 -10.61 -2.72 2.37
CA GLU A 1098 -10.26 -4.16 2.39
C GLU A 1098 -11.48 -5.10 2.56
N ALA A 1099 -12.56 -4.62 3.18
CA ALA A 1099 -13.73 -5.42 3.54
C ALA A 1099 -14.34 -6.24 2.40
N VAL A 1100 -14.41 -5.66 1.19
CA VAL A 1100 -14.96 -6.28 -0.02
C VAL A 1100 -14.15 -7.54 -0.41
N ALA A 1101 -12.82 -7.44 -0.41
CA ALA A 1101 -11.94 -8.58 -0.72
C ALA A 1101 -12.01 -9.66 0.37
N CYS A 1102 -12.09 -9.27 1.65
CA CYS A 1102 -12.31 -10.21 2.76
C CYS A 1102 -13.62 -10.98 2.60
N GLY A 1103 -14.71 -10.31 2.25
CA GLY A 1103 -16.01 -10.94 1.98
C GLY A 1103 -16.01 -11.91 0.81
N ALA A 1104 -15.32 -11.54 -0.27
CA ALA A 1104 -15.10 -12.44 -1.39
C ALA A 1104 -14.25 -13.67 -1.00
N ALA A 1105 -13.27 -13.51 -0.10
CA ALA A 1105 -12.40 -14.60 0.36
C ALA A 1105 -13.13 -15.57 1.30
N ILE A 1106 -14.02 -15.05 2.15
CA ILE A 1106 -15.00 -15.82 2.93
C ILE A 1106 -15.86 -16.67 1.98
N GLN A 1107 -16.53 -16.03 1.01
CA GLN A 1107 -17.39 -16.72 0.04
C GLN A 1107 -16.63 -17.77 -0.80
N ALA A 1108 -15.38 -17.48 -1.18
CA ALA A 1108 -14.50 -18.44 -1.86
C ALA A 1108 -14.18 -19.67 -0.99
N SER A 1109 -14.04 -19.48 0.33
CA SER A 1109 -13.79 -20.56 1.28
C SER A 1109 -15.02 -21.47 1.45
N VAL A 1110 -16.21 -20.89 1.64
CA VAL A 1110 -17.49 -21.62 1.70
C VAL A 1110 -17.69 -22.47 0.45
N LEU A 1111 -17.44 -21.90 -0.74
CA LEU A 1111 -17.57 -22.59 -2.02
C LEU A 1111 -16.52 -23.69 -2.26
N CYS A 1112 -15.41 -23.72 -1.52
CA CYS A 1112 -14.44 -24.81 -1.57
C CYS A 1112 -14.81 -26.01 -0.69
N GLY A 1113 -15.78 -25.87 0.24
CA GLY A 1113 -16.29 -26.98 1.05
C GLY A 1113 -15.22 -27.75 1.83
N GLY A 1114 -14.17 -27.05 2.30
CA GLY A 1114 -12.92 -27.65 2.75
C GLY A 1114 -12.24 -26.93 3.91
N THR A 1115 -13.02 -26.37 4.83
CA THR A 1115 -12.53 -25.81 6.10
C THR A 1115 -13.04 -26.62 7.29
N ASP A 1116 -12.13 -26.95 8.20
CA ASP A 1116 -12.48 -27.53 9.51
C ASP A 1116 -13.19 -26.52 10.44
N ASP A 1117 -13.11 -25.22 10.11
CA ASP A 1117 -13.87 -24.15 10.79
C ASP A 1117 -15.36 -24.24 10.45
N LYS A 1118 -16.11 -24.83 11.40
CA LYS A 1118 -17.57 -24.96 11.34
C LYS A 1118 -18.31 -23.66 11.05
N ARG A 1119 -17.76 -22.51 11.47
CA ARG A 1119 -18.43 -21.20 11.33
C ARG A 1119 -18.67 -20.81 9.87
N LEU A 1120 -17.90 -21.36 8.92
CA LEU A 1120 -18.07 -21.12 7.49
C LEU A 1120 -19.02 -22.08 6.79
N VAL A 1121 -19.13 -23.32 7.26
CA VAL A 1121 -19.75 -24.42 6.50
C VAL A 1121 -21.23 -24.16 6.20
N ASP A 1122 -21.92 -23.47 7.10
CA ASP A 1122 -23.36 -23.24 7.07
C ASP A 1122 -23.75 -21.76 6.84
N MET A 1123 -22.89 -20.95 6.21
CA MET A 1123 -23.23 -19.56 5.85
C MET A 1123 -24.03 -19.46 4.54
N LEU A 1124 -25.24 -18.87 4.61
CA LEU A 1124 -26.12 -18.69 3.46
C LEU A 1124 -26.30 -17.22 3.10
N LEU A 1125 -25.75 -16.81 1.95
CA LEU A 1125 -26.04 -15.51 1.32
C LEU A 1125 -27.23 -15.63 0.36
N ARG A 1126 -28.26 -14.79 0.56
CA ARG A 1126 -29.38 -14.57 -0.37
C ARG A 1126 -29.35 -13.14 -0.89
N ASP A 1127 -28.85 -12.99 -2.11
CA ASP A 1127 -28.75 -11.72 -2.85
C ASP A 1127 -30.03 -11.46 -3.68
N VAL A 1128 -30.12 -10.32 -4.37
CA VAL A 1128 -31.33 -9.89 -5.12
C VAL A 1128 -31.03 -9.29 -6.52
N THR A 1129 -32.07 -9.18 -7.37
CA THR A 1129 -32.03 -8.42 -8.63
C THR A 1129 -31.94 -6.90 -8.39
N PRO A 1130 -31.07 -6.15 -9.09
CA PRO A 1130 -30.95 -4.68 -8.90
C PRO A 1130 -32.06 -3.87 -9.61
N LEU A 1131 -32.59 -4.43 -10.69
CA LEU A 1131 -33.58 -3.81 -11.59
C LEU A 1131 -34.64 -4.84 -12.00
N SER A 1132 -35.80 -4.34 -12.42
CA SER A 1132 -36.91 -5.12 -12.93
C SER A 1132 -36.61 -5.61 -14.35
N LEU A 1133 -37.00 -6.85 -14.65
CA LEU A 1133 -36.75 -7.55 -15.91
C LEU A 1133 -38.07 -7.98 -16.55
N GLY A 1134 -38.19 -7.83 -17.86
CA GLY A 1134 -39.47 -7.97 -18.56
C GLY A 1134 -39.36 -7.98 -20.08
N ILE A 1135 -40.50 -8.07 -20.77
CA ILE A 1135 -40.58 -8.14 -22.24
C ILE A 1135 -41.52 -7.11 -22.85
N GLU A 1136 -41.29 -6.82 -24.13
CA GLU A 1136 -42.13 -5.91 -24.92
C GLU A 1136 -43.55 -6.45 -25.10
N ALA A 1137 -44.52 -5.70 -24.57
CA ALA A 1137 -45.94 -5.87 -24.83
C ALA A 1137 -46.50 -4.65 -25.58
N GLU A 1138 -47.64 -4.82 -26.23
CA GLU A 1138 -48.45 -3.71 -26.77
C GLU A 1138 -49.64 -3.48 -25.83
N ASP A 1139 -49.98 -2.23 -25.57
CA ASP A 1139 -51.22 -1.85 -24.88
C ASP A 1139 -52.40 -1.61 -25.86
N ASP A 1140 -53.60 -1.39 -25.32
CA ASP A 1140 -54.82 -1.09 -26.09
C ASP A 1140 -54.73 0.18 -26.95
N SER A 1141 -53.71 1.03 -26.73
CA SER A 1141 -53.42 2.23 -27.53
C SER A 1141 -52.33 2.01 -28.60
N MET A 1142 -51.86 0.77 -28.76
CA MET A 1142 -50.76 0.37 -29.64
C MET A 1142 -49.42 1.03 -29.26
N SER A 1143 -49.21 1.30 -27.98
CA SER A 1143 -47.94 1.75 -27.43
C SER A 1143 -47.12 0.56 -26.92
N CYS A 1144 -45.82 0.54 -27.23
CA CYS A 1144 -44.92 -0.51 -26.74
C CYS A 1144 -44.53 -0.25 -25.28
N ILE A 1145 -44.97 -1.14 -24.39
CA ILE A 1145 -44.73 -1.07 -22.95
C ILE A 1145 -43.91 -2.26 -22.43
N MET A 1146 -43.29 -2.09 -21.26
CA MET A 1146 -42.56 -3.17 -20.60
C MET A 1146 -43.49 -3.98 -19.68
N SER A 1147 -43.74 -5.24 -20.02
CA SER A 1147 -44.39 -6.21 -19.13
C SER A 1147 -43.35 -6.83 -18.20
N VAL A 1148 -43.37 -6.48 -16.92
CA VAL A 1148 -42.40 -6.94 -15.90
C VAL A 1148 -42.69 -8.39 -15.50
N VAL A 1149 -41.67 -9.25 -15.59
CA VAL A 1149 -41.74 -10.69 -15.28
C VAL A 1149 -41.01 -11.01 -13.96
N ILE A 1150 -39.89 -10.34 -13.70
CA ILE A 1150 -39.15 -10.41 -12.43
C ILE A 1150 -38.95 -8.97 -11.93
N PRO A 1151 -39.68 -8.53 -10.90
CA PRO A 1151 -39.46 -7.21 -10.29
C PRO A 1151 -38.06 -7.09 -9.68
N ARG A 1152 -37.56 -5.84 -9.55
CA ARG A 1152 -36.35 -5.55 -8.76
C ARG A 1152 -36.48 -6.00 -7.30
N ASN A 1153 -35.34 -6.19 -6.65
CA ASN A 1153 -35.20 -6.75 -5.30
C ASN A 1153 -35.82 -8.16 -5.14
N THR A 1154 -35.99 -8.92 -6.24
CA THR A 1154 -36.35 -10.34 -6.18
C THR A 1154 -35.12 -11.15 -5.82
N ALA A 1155 -35.21 -12.02 -4.80
CA ALA A 1155 -34.11 -12.88 -4.38
C ALA A 1155 -33.61 -13.81 -5.52
N ILE A 1156 -32.30 -14.01 -5.61
CA ILE A 1156 -31.65 -14.89 -6.60
C ILE A 1156 -30.97 -16.11 -5.92
N PRO A 1157 -30.82 -17.26 -6.60
CA PRO A 1157 -31.33 -17.59 -7.94
C PRO A 1157 -32.86 -17.68 -7.97
N THR A 1158 -33.47 -17.43 -9.13
CA THR A 1158 -34.93 -17.41 -9.28
C THR A 1158 -35.37 -17.70 -10.71
N LYS A 1159 -36.56 -18.29 -10.84
CA LYS A 1159 -37.15 -18.66 -12.13
C LYS A 1159 -38.63 -18.25 -12.17
N LYS A 1160 -39.03 -17.61 -13.26
CA LYS A 1160 -40.42 -17.18 -13.53
C LYS A 1160 -40.82 -17.52 -14.95
N VAL A 1161 -42.11 -17.76 -15.17
CA VAL A 1161 -42.69 -17.95 -16.49
C VAL A 1161 -43.69 -16.82 -16.71
N ALA A 1162 -43.57 -16.13 -17.84
CA ALA A 1162 -44.55 -15.17 -18.33
C ALA A 1162 -45.46 -15.91 -19.31
N GLU A 1163 -46.66 -16.25 -18.85
CA GLU A 1163 -47.68 -16.98 -19.61
C GLU A 1163 -48.54 -16.01 -20.44
N GLY A 1164 -49.18 -16.51 -21.50
CA GLY A 1164 -50.18 -15.76 -22.26
C GLY A 1164 -49.66 -14.90 -23.42
N PHE A 1165 -48.41 -15.10 -23.84
CA PHE A 1165 -47.89 -14.45 -25.05
C PHE A 1165 -48.38 -15.19 -26.30
N THR A 1166 -48.55 -14.46 -27.41
CA THR A 1166 -49.22 -14.98 -28.61
C THR A 1166 -48.85 -14.18 -29.86
N THR A 1167 -49.27 -14.65 -31.04
CA THR A 1167 -49.09 -13.97 -32.31
C THR A 1167 -49.93 -12.70 -32.41
N ARG A 1168 -49.35 -11.64 -32.99
CA ARG A 1168 -50.01 -10.35 -33.28
C ARG A 1168 -50.77 -10.38 -34.60
N TYR A 1169 -50.33 -11.22 -35.55
CA TYR A 1169 -50.91 -11.34 -36.90
C TYR A 1169 -51.40 -12.77 -37.19
N ASP A 1170 -52.41 -12.87 -38.07
CA ASP A 1170 -52.93 -14.15 -38.55
C ASP A 1170 -51.83 -14.91 -39.32
N ASN A 1171 -51.69 -16.21 -39.06
CA ASN A 1171 -50.71 -17.11 -39.68
C ASN A 1171 -49.23 -16.70 -39.48
N GLN A 1172 -48.94 -15.94 -38.42
CA GLN A 1172 -47.58 -15.53 -38.06
C GLN A 1172 -46.71 -16.73 -37.62
N ILE A 1173 -45.77 -17.13 -38.48
CA ILE A 1173 -44.87 -18.28 -38.28
C ILE A 1173 -43.63 -18.00 -37.39
N SER A 1174 -43.45 -16.77 -36.90
CA SER A 1174 -42.35 -16.39 -36.02
C SER A 1174 -42.71 -15.19 -35.13
N VAL A 1175 -42.29 -15.23 -33.86
CA VAL A 1175 -42.45 -14.13 -32.89
C VAL A 1175 -41.09 -13.71 -32.36
N THR A 1176 -40.74 -12.43 -32.51
CA THR A 1176 -39.55 -11.81 -31.91
C THR A 1176 -39.82 -11.43 -30.46
N CYS A 1177 -39.11 -12.05 -29.53
CA CYS A 1177 -39.15 -11.71 -28.11
C CYS A 1177 -38.01 -10.74 -27.77
N LYS A 1178 -38.34 -9.48 -27.43
CA LYS A 1178 -37.37 -8.49 -26.92
C LYS A 1178 -37.42 -8.40 -25.40
N VAL A 1179 -36.26 -8.35 -24.75
CA VAL A 1179 -36.11 -8.40 -23.29
C VAL A 1179 -35.43 -7.14 -22.76
N TYR A 1180 -36.04 -6.54 -21.73
CA TYR A 1180 -35.67 -5.25 -21.16
C TYR A 1180 -35.34 -5.34 -19.66
N GLU A 1181 -34.54 -4.39 -19.20
CA GLU A 1181 -34.15 -4.14 -17.82
C GLU A 1181 -34.40 -2.66 -17.47
N GLY A 1182 -35.16 -2.38 -16.41
CA GLY A 1182 -35.47 -1.03 -15.96
C GLY A 1182 -36.85 -0.88 -15.34
N GLU A 1183 -37.15 0.32 -14.82
CA GLU A 1183 -38.38 0.63 -14.06
C GLU A 1183 -39.36 1.54 -14.82
N SER A 1184 -39.09 1.93 -16.07
CA SER A 1184 -40.05 2.69 -16.88
C SER A 1184 -41.15 1.79 -17.42
N ALA A 1185 -42.37 2.32 -17.54
CA ALA A 1185 -43.43 1.65 -18.31
C ALA A 1185 -43.12 1.65 -19.82
N SER A 1186 -42.37 2.64 -20.31
CA SER A 1186 -41.98 2.81 -21.72
C SER A 1186 -40.66 2.09 -22.00
N ILE A 1187 -40.65 1.19 -22.98
CA ILE A 1187 -39.45 0.43 -23.39
C ILE A 1187 -38.31 1.32 -23.93
N LYS A 1188 -38.57 2.59 -24.24
CA LYS A 1188 -37.58 3.53 -24.78
C LYS A 1188 -36.62 4.06 -23.72
N ASP A 1189 -37.04 4.00 -22.46
CA ASP A 1189 -36.30 4.53 -21.30
C ASP A 1189 -35.69 3.40 -20.45
N ASN A 1190 -35.79 2.15 -20.93
CA ASN A 1190 -35.24 0.94 -20.31
C ASN A 1190 -34.11 0.34 -21.17
N ASN A 1191 -33.22 -0.43 -20.56
CA ASN A 1191 -32.13 -1.09 -21.25
C ASN A 1191 -32.64 -2.32 -22.03
N LEU A 1192 -32.54 -2.31 -23.37
CA LEU A 1192 -32.68 -3.54 -24.16
C LEU A 1192 -31.48 -4.46 -23.86
N LEU A 1193 -31.74 -5.60 -23.23
CA LEU A 1193 -30.73 -6.61 -22.95
C LEU A 1193 -30.47 -7.51 -24.16
N GLY A 1194 -31.49 -7.79 -24.97
CA GLY A 1194 -31.38 -8.58 -26.20
C GLY A 1194 -32.72 -8.99 -26.79
N GLU A 1195 -32.69 -9.60 -27.97
CA GLU A 1195 -33.87 -10.11 -28.68
C GLU A 1195 -33.57 -11.45 -29.39
N PHE A 1196 -34.63 -12.25 -29.63
CA PHE A 1196 -34.56 -13.54 -30.30
C PHE A 1196 -35.89 -13.94 -30.95
N ASP A 1197 -35.84 -14.69 -32.05
CA ASP A 1197 -37.02 -15.13 -32.80
C ASP A 1197 -37.42 -16.58 -32.47
N LEU A 1198 -38.66 -16.79 -32.02
CA LEU A 1198 -39.28 -18.12 -31.94
C LEU A 1198 -39.94 -18.44 -33.29
N CYS A 1199 -39.16 -18.99 -34.23
CA CYS A 1199 -39.62 -19.45 -35.54
C CYS A 1199 -40.24 -20.85 -35.47
N GLY A 1200 -41.27 -21.12 -36.28
CA GLY A 1200 -41.90 -22.45 -36.43
C GLY A 1200 -43.34 -22.55 -35.91
N ILE A 1201 -43.88 -21.45 -35.38
CA ILE A 1201 -45.23 -21.33 -34.85
C ILE A 1201 -46.26 -21.77 -35.92
N LEU A 1202 -47.24 -22.57 -35.52
CA LEU A 1202 -48.29 -23.06 -36.42
C LEU A 1202 -49.16 -21.91 -36.95
N GLN A 1203 -49.57 -22.04 -38.22
CA GLN A 1203 -50.45 -21.05 -38.85
C GLN A 1203 -51.86 -21.14 -38.25
N ALA A 1204 -52.18 -20.15 -37.42
CA ALA A 1204 -53.48 -19.98 -36.78
C ALA A 1204 -53.85 -18.48 -36.76
N PRO A 1205 -55.12 -18.12 -36.49
CA PRO A 1205 -55.51 -16.74 -36.25
C PRO A 1205 -54.69 -16.08 -35.12
N ARG A 1206 -54.55 -14.76 -35.17
CA ARG A 1206 -53.90 -13.98 -34.10
C ARG A 1206 -54.57 -14.25 -32.75
N GLY A 1207 -53.77 -14.30 -31.69
CA GLY A 1207 -54.27 -14.61 -30.35
C GLY A 1207 -54.52 -16.10 -30.05
N VAL A 1208 -54.23 -17.02 -30.99
CA VAL A 1208 -54.45 -18.47 -30.78
C VAL A 1208 -53.20 -19.22 -30.27
N PRO A 1209 -52.01 -19.11 -30.89
CA PRO A 1209 -50.82 -19.85 -30.44
C PRO A 1209 -50.35 -19.36 -29.07
N ARG A 1210 -50.02 -20.29 -28.16
CA ARG A 1210 -49.67 -19.95 -26.77
C ARG A 1210 -48.17 -20.08 -26.53
N LEU A 1211 -47.56 -18.96 -26.15
CA LEU A 1211 -46.13 -18.84 -25.92
C LEU A 1211 -45.88 -18.56 -24.43
N ASP A 1212 -45.05 -19.40 -23.80
CA ASP A 1212 -44.54 -19.19 -22.45
C ASP A 1212 -43.11 -18.62 -22.53
N VAL A 1213 -42.86 -17.46 -21.93
CA VAL A 1213 -41.50 -16.88 -21.86
C VAL A 1213 -40.93 -17.06 -20.46
N THR A 1214 -40.01 -18.00 -20.33
CA THR A 1214 -39.34 -18.31 -19.06
C THR A 1214 -38.12 -17.43 -18.86
N PHE A 1215 -38.00 -16.79 -17.69
CA PHE A 1215 -36.81 -16.09 -17.19
C PHE A 1215 -36.16 -16.92 -16.08
N ASP A 1216 -34.85 -17.11 -16.15
CA ASP A 1216 -34.07 -17.95 -15.22
C ASP A 1216 -32.77 -17.23 -14.86
N ILE A 1217 -32.61 -16.85 -13.58
CA ILE A 1217 -31.49 -16.07 -13.06
C ILE A 1217 -30.68 -16.94 -12.10
N ASP A 1218 -29.39 -17.09 -12.37
CA ASP A 1218 -28.48 -17.93 -11.59
C ASP A 1218 -27.95 -17.26 -10.30
N ALA A 1219 -27.08 -17.97 -9.58
CA ALA A 1219 -26.45 -17.49 -8.34
C ALA A 1219 -25.29 -16.49 -8.56
N ASN A 1220 -25.07 -16.01 -9.79
CA ASN A 1220 -24.19 -14.90 -10.14
C ASN A 1220 -24.99 -13.63 -10.53
N GLY A 1221 -26.31 -13.76 -10.67
CA GLY A 1221 -27.18 -12.74 -11.24
C GLY A 1221 -27.22 -12.76 -12.77
N VAL A 1222 -26.86 -13.88 -13.42
CA VAL A 1222 -26.86 -14.01 -14.88
C VAL A 1222 -28.20 -14.52 -15.41
N LEU A 1223 -28.80 -13.77 -16.34
CA LEU A 1223 -30.12 -14.03 -16.93
C LEU A 1223 -30.05 -14.93 -18.18
N ASN A 1224 -30.87 -15.97 -18.16
CA ASN A 1224 -31.24 -16.79 -19.31
C ASN A 1224 -32.75 -16.64 -19.57
N VAL A 1225 -33.15 -16.57 -20.84
CA VAL A 1225 -34.56 -16.53 -21.24
C VAL A 1225 -34.84 -17.54 -22.33
N SER A 1226 -35.97 -18.22 -22.25
CA SER A 1226 -36.43 -19.16 -23.27
C SER A 1226 -37.92 -19.01 -23.54
N ALA A 1227 -38.29 -18.92 -24.82
CA ALA A 1227 -39.68 -18.97 -25.26
C ALA A 1227 -40.03 -20.40 -25.72
N GLU A 1228 -41.19 -20.89 -25.30
CA GLU A 1228 -41.73 -22.20 -25.64
C GLU A 1228 -43.14 -22.03 -26.21
N ASP A 1229 -43.34 -22.50 -27.45
CA ASP A 1229 -44.66 -22.72 -28.02
C ASP A 1229 -45.27 -23.95 -27.35
N LYS A 1230 -46.39 -23.76 -26.65
CA LYS A 1230 -47.07 -24.79 -25.85
C LYS A 1230 -47.92 -25.74 -26.71
N ASP A 1231 -48.24 -25.36 -27.94
CA ASP A 1231 -49.05 -26.15 -28.87
C ASP A 1231 -48.17 -27.09 -29.72
N THR A 1232 -46.90 -26.72 -29.98
CA THR A 1232 -45.91 -27.58 -30.66
C THR A 1232 -44.85 -28.20 -29.73
N GLY A 1233 -44.65 -27.66 -28.54
CA GLY A 1233 -43.51 -27.97 -27.67
C GLY A 1233 -42.17 -27.42 -28.19
N GLN A 1234 -42.18 -26.61 -29.25
CA GLN A 1234 -40.96 -26.06 -29.83
C GLN A 1234 -40.40 -24.92 -28.96
N LYS A 1235 -39.11 -25.02 -28.63
CA LYS A 1235 -38.43 -24.05 -27.77
C LYS A 1235 -37.34 -23.31 -28.54
N ASN A 1236 -37.19 -22.02 -28.30
CA ASN A 1236 -35.96 -21.29 -28.60
C ASN A 1236 -35.49 -20.52 -27.36
N SER A 1237 -34.18 -20.39 -27.19
CA SER A 1237 -33.59 -19.87 -25.96
C SER A 1237 -32.38 -18.99 -26.22
N ILE A 1238 -32.31 -17.90 -25.47
CA ILE A 1238 -31.19 -16.98 -25.44
C ILE A 1238 -30.69 -16.84 -23.99
N THR A 1239 -29.46 -17.26 -23.72
CA THR A 1239 -28.70 -16.65 -22.62
C THR A 1239 -28.53 -15.19 -23.00
N ILE A 1240 -29.06 -14.23 -22.22
CA ILE A 1240 -29.08 -12.80 -22.63
C ILE A 1240 -27.74 -12.11 -22.33
N SER A 1241 -26.66 -12.82 -22.63
CA SER A 1241 -25.45 -12.18 -23.08
C SER A 1241 -25.72 -11.56 -24.45
N ASN A 1242 -25.94 -10.24 -24.47
CA ASN A 1242 -26.25 -9.47 -25.67
C ASN A 1242 -25.27 -9.81 -26.81
N ARG A 1243 -25.77 -10.07 -28.03
CA ARG A 1243 -24.94 -10.57 -29.15
C ARG A 1243 -23.79 -9.61 -29.47
N SER A 1244 -24.03 -8.31 -29.32
CA SER A 1244 -23.06 -7.22 -29.49
C SER A 1244 -22.00 -7.11 -28.39
N GLY A 1245 -22.11 -7.85 -27.29
CA GLY A 1245 -21.25 -7.72 -26.11
C GLY A 1245 -20.29 -8.89 -25.87
N ARG A 1246 -20.77 -10.13 -25.99
CA ARG A 1246 -20.04 -11.34 -25.56
C ARG A 1246 -18.78 -11.65 -26.39
N LEU A 1247 -17.82 -12.33 -25.77
CA LEU A 1247 -16.73 -13.03 -26.46
C LEU A 1247 -17.12 -14.49 -26.71
N ASN A 1248 -16.91 -15.01 -27.92
CA ASN A 1248 -17.11 -16.44 -28.16
C ASN A 1248 -16.00 -17.29 -27.50
N LYS A 1249 -16.19 -18.60 -27.41
CA LYS A 1249 -15.27 -19.49 -26.67
C LYS A 1249 -13.88 -19.49 -27.29
N GLU A 1250 -13.83 -19.41 -28.61
CA GLU A 1250 -12.63 -19.36 -29.43
C GLU A 1250 -11.88 -18.02 -29.23
N GLU A 1251 -12.59 -16.92 -29.04
CA GLU A 1251 -12.03 -15.60 -28.67
C GLU A 1251 -11.46 -15.60 -27.25
N ILE A 1252 -12.17 -16.17 -26.27
CA ILE A 1252 -11.69 -16.31 -24.88
C ILE A 1252 -10.44 -17.19 -24.85
N GLU A 1253 -10.44 -18.34 -25.54
CA GLU A 1253 -9.28 -19.23 -25.64
C GLU A 1253 -8.10 -18.54 -26.36
N ARG A 1254 -8.34 -17.80 -27.44
CA ARG A 1254 -7.33 -16.98 -28.13
C ARG A 1254 -6.73 -15.92 -27.19
N MET A 1255 -7.56 -15.22 -26.43
CA MET A 1255 -7.12 -14.17 -25.49
C MET A 1255 -6.34 -14.76 -24.30
N ALA A 1256 -6.77 -15.90 -23.76
CA ALA A 1256 -6.06 -16.61 -22.69
C ALA A 1256 -4.69 -17.14 -23.18
N LEU A 1257 -4.63 -17.71 -24.39
CA LEU A 1257 -3.37 -18.13 -25.03
C LEU A 1257 -2.43 -16.93 -25.28
N GLU A 1258 -2.97 -15.78 -25.67
CA GLU A 1258 -2.19 -14.55 -25.85
C GLU A 1258 -1.69 -14.00 -24.50
N ALA A 1259 -2.51 -14.01 -23.45
CA ALA A 1259 -2.13 -13.61 -22.10
C ALA A 1259 -1.01 -14.49 -21.51
N GLU A 1260 -1.14 -15.82 -21.61
CA GLU A 1260 -0.09 -16.74 -21.16
C GLU A 1260 1.14 -16.72 -22.11
N ARG A 1261 1.03 -16.38 -23.40
CA ARG A 1261 2.20 -16.10 -24.28
C ARG A 1261 3.07 -14.98 -23.71
N TYR A 1262 2.48 -13.82 -23.41
CA TYR A 1262 3.21 -12.69 -22.81
C TYR A 1262 3.77 -13.07 -21.42
N LYS A 1263 3.04 -13.86 -20.62
CA LYS A 1263 3.54 -14.37 -19.33
C LYS A 1263 4.78 -15.26 -19.50
N MET A 1264 4.75 -16.18 -20.48
CA MET A 1264 5.88 -17.07 -20.78
C MET A 1264 7.08 -16.32 -21.37
N ASN A 1265 6.86 -15.27 -22.17
CA ASN A 1265 7.95 -14.41 -22.63
C ASN A 1265 8.59 -13.65 -21.46
N ARG A 1266 7.79 -13.07 -20.56
CA ARG A 1266 8.26 -12.43 -19.31
C ARG A 1266 9.02 -13.41 -18.41
N ILE A 1267 8.57 -14.67 -18.28
CA ILE A 1267 9.28 -15.71 -17.53
C ILE A 1267 10.62 -16.05 -18.19
N LYS A 1268 10.69 -16.17 -19.53
CA LYS A 1268 11.95 -16.40 -20.24
C LYS A 1268 12.95 -15.25 -20.07
N GLN A 1269 12.49 -14.00 -20.15
CA GLN A 1269 13.31 -12.82 -19.83
C GLN A 1269 13.82 -12.80 -18.38
N LEU A 1270 13.16 -13.50 -17.46
CA LEU A 1270 13.58 -13.68 -16.07
C LEU A 1270 14.40 -14.96 -15.83
N GLN A 1271 14.63 -15.80 -16.84
CA GLN A 1271 15.32 -17.10 -16.72
C GLN A 1271 16.55 -17.26 -17.64
N ILE A 1272 16.67 -16.45 -18.70
CA ILE A 1272 17.80 -16.54 -19.64
C ILE A 1272 18.92 -15.59 -19.20
N GLU A 1273 19.86 -16.09 -18.40
CA GLU A 1273 21.28 -15.72 -18.53
C GLU A 1273 22.25 -16.78 -17.94
N PRO A 1274 22.37 -17.98 -18.54
CA PRO A 1274 23.51 -18.86 -18.28
C PRO A 1274 24.71 -18.39 -19.13
N VAL A 1275 25.65 -17.66 -18.51
CA VAL A 1275 26.88 -17.22 -19.20
C VAL A 1275 27.80 -18.42 -19.45
N GLN A 1276 27.65 -19.08 -20.60
CA GLN A 1276 28.68 -19.96 -21.14
C GLN A 1276 29.83 -19.07 -21.63
N GLY A 1277 30.91 -19.02 -20.85
CA GLY A 1277 32.12 -18.28 -21.20
C GLY A 1277 32.95 -18.98 -22.28
N ASN A 1278 33.64 -18.16 -23.06
CA ASN A 1278 34.72 -18.54 -23.97
C ASN A 1278 35.71 -17.36 -24.05
#